data_AF-A0A255EE14-F1
#
_entry.id   AF-A0A255EE14-F1
#
_cell.length_a   1.000
_cell.length_b   1.000
_cell.length_c   1.000
_cell.angle_alpha   90.00
_cell.angle_beta   90.00
_cell.angle_gamma   90.00
#
_symmetry.space_group_name_H-M   'P 1'
#
loop_
_entity.id
_entity.type
_entity.pdbx_description
1 polymer ?
#
loop_
_entity_poly.entity_id
_entity_poly.type
_entity_poly.pdbx_seq_one_letter_code
_entity_poly.pdbx_strand_id
1 'polypeptide(L)'
;MTTHHRPPAAPRRSALFGAAVLALFALVANVVPSTAAPAVDWMPDQLERWSTITERETTEPVGITNGLEFSTETIKSIDGVVPIQVLTGDTTDPNLAVRVVGSADKVIDPANETVTSMAQRTGAVAGVNGSYFQINASGQPNLGEIIDGEIWKSPAANQEGTFSVLDDGSMVIGKQEFSGTISAGGQDRALDSINWVDRAKDDAITMVTPRLGEVAPAWLGGEHVLALGTSSDEGATITITEVRTVSELPQLPEGSYGLLAGAPASAGAQWLTANAAAGVEVTVEHQISPNNNIDQMMQGPGRILKDGSLFDDPNHQMPSTLNPETVVGTTADGEIVLATMDGRGTADTALGVNPMQVASYLQSLGIEDAVLLDGGGSSTMVTRMPGDDAVSIANSPSDGGVERPVANGIFLYSTATEAGPAERVVLHDGQQVTAAVGASTPVVAYAVDAHGNPAHTTEQVSVTVSPSSLGTWQDGTFTAREVGTGTITATVNGVTAEVDVQVVDEFDSLTISPATSRVANGAEQTLTVEAAIDGGDSAAVDPASVVWSVDRADLGAVSPEGVFTAAEQGAGVVTVTATVGEQSVSATINAGSTRETMFVADDPAKFTTRNEDGTTTTPETGFALSDDVPEGSDQEHSVTLDYTFPNSPSQHSIRIWATDEKDFEVPRNDQGIAPELAYITMKVENDSPQPEWIVVDLEDQAGNLQALWIKIEPEMYGKWVTHAKKVQWGKLTEYPLYFKDMRWVGQNAQAGSSGKFSLAGVELSYPAAPPSEDYQPIAENNPEWLQYEQSTEDFKPGGTTYVMGDDGHLVAAQPNSSSAVNVRNMVQRSKGEAYDSQVGQRVEPLAVEGRPELAVSLGDISDTGEIPDLEFAKEQWEMFGVPLWDVVGNHEISQGSYPADGNFYEVFGQDTHFSFTEGDSTFIALDSSTGSIQGSDGQQVPSEPQYPWLVEQLEQVDTEVVFIATHWPAYDPLPNKSNQFQNRWEARQFLEVIDNYKQANPDKKVVVFYGHSRGFASQFIDPQGNPGTAETGIPQFTIADIGTPPYTAPDQGGFYHFALFHVNTDGTVQYTVEPLLQSIEVDQGDKQGVVDGRSTNVDTEPLQIGDSRTYSATALNTAGEGDNAPPQMPVADPLSHVWASSDESVAVVDRVTGEVQAVGAGEATITITSGGITAQIDIVVAQDAPTPEPTPEPTEPAPSEPAPSEPAPSEPAPSEPVPTEPAPSEPTPTMTPTQPERPGLPDTGAVPAAAVIIGGGAAAVATAAVIRRRRRQ
;
A
#
# COMPACT_ATOMS: atom_id res chain seq x y z
N MET A 1 -31.05 22.48 44.29
CA MET A 1 -31.20 23.93 44.54
C MET A 1 -30.37 24.65 43.46
N THR A 2 -30.91 24.89 42.26
CA THR A 2 -31.62 26.12 41.81
C THR A 2 -30.76 27.38 42.01
N THR A 3 -30.31 28.09 40.97
CA THR A 3 -31.15 28.85 40.00
C THR A 3 -30.37 29.37 38.78
N HIS A 4 -31.13 29.56 37.68
CA HIS A 4 -30.81 30.07 36.33
C HIS A 4 -30.62 31.61 36.21
N HIS A 5 -30.00 32.12 35.13
CA HIS A 5 -30.68 32.73 33.95
C HIS A 5 -29.72 33.34 32.90
N ARG A 6 -30.22 33.42 31.65
CA ARG A 6 -29.57 33.82 30.37
C ARG A 6 -30.30 35.09 29.78
N PRO A 7 -30.06 35.56 28.52
CA PRO A 7 -29.54 36.87 28.06
C PRO A 7 -30.62 37.88 27.52
N PRO A 8 -30.28 38.97 26.75
CA PRO A 8 -30.45 38.91 25.27
C PRO A 8 -29.67 39.91 24.34
N ALA A 9 -29.55 39.50 23.06
CA ALA A 9 -29.77 40.19 21.76
C ALA A 9 -29.07 41.51 21.31
N ALA A 10 -28.61 41.51 20.05
CA ALA A 10 -28.39 42.70 19.20
C ALA A 10 -28.96 42.48 17.76
N PRO A 11 -29.55 43.50 17.10
CA PRO A 11 -30.12 43.39 15.76
C PRO A 11 -29.33 44.12 14.65
N ARG A 12 -29.68 43.74 13.41
CA ARG A 12 -29.24 44.19 12.07
C ARG A 12 -29.53 45.68 11.74
N ARG A 13 -28.74 46.27 10.82
CA ARG A 13 -29.13 46.86 9.49
C ARG A 13 -28.37 48.14 9.03
N SER A 14 -27.75 48.01 7.86
CA SER A 14 -27.93 48.83 6.62
C SER A 14 -27.29 50.22 6.41
N ALA A 15 -26.51 50.27 5.30
CA ALA A 15 -26.57 51.20 4.15
C ALA A 15 -25.86 52.59 4.16
N LEU A 16 -24.75 52.64 3.39
CA LEU A 16 -24.43 53.49 2.22
C LEU A 16 -24.82 54.99 2.13
N PHE A 17 -23.82 55.80 1.73
CA PHE A 17 -23.76 57.00 0.82
C PHE A 17 -22.62 57.92 1.34
N GLY A 18 -21.65 58.48 0.61
CA GLY A 18 -21.27 58.58 -0.80
C GLY A 18 -20.52 59.91 -1.04
N ALA A 19 -19.32 59.86 -1.65
CA ALA A 19 -18.58 60.90 -2.44
C ALA A 19 -18.28 62.30 -1.82
N ALA A 20 -17.20 63.06 -2.09
CA ALA A 20 -15.95 62.99 -2.88
C ALA A 20 -15.15 64.30 -2.57
N VAL A 21 -13.83 64.38 -2.82
CA VAL A 21 -13.11 65.51 -3.49
C VAL A 21 -11.65 65.11 -3.79
N LEU A 22 -11.26 65.31 -5.06
CA LEU A 22 -9.96 65.12 -5.72
C LEU A 22 -9.01 66.34 -5.58
N ALA A 23 -7.68 66.09 -5.66
CA ALA A 23 -6.63 66.83 -6.42
C ALA A 23 -5.24 66.59 -5.78
N LEU A 24 -4.08 66.38 -6.44
CA LEU A 24 -3.62 66.27 -7.84
C LEU A 24 -2.10 65.87 -7.78
N PHE A 25 -1.62 64.98 -8.67
CA PHE A 25 -0.29 64.88 -9.34
C PHE A 25 0.47 63.52 -9.33
N ALA A 26 1.04 63.24 -10.53
CA ALA A 26 2.00 62.20 -10.97
C ALA A 26 1.40 60.87 -11.47
N LEU A 27 1.08 60.73 -12.77
CA LEU A 27 1.92 60.34 -13.93
C LEU A 27 2.33 58.84 -13.96
N VAL A 28 1.46 58.05 -14.61
CA VAL A 28 1.66 56.83 -15.42
C VAL A 28 2.85 55.90 -15.11
N ALA A 29 2.55 54.80 -14.41
CA ALA A 29 3.13 53.49 -14.67
C ALA A 29 1.96 52.52 -14.92
N ASN A 30 1.89 51.93 -16.12
CA ASN A 30 0.99 50.82 -16.39
C ASN A 30 1.52 49.59 -15.64
N VAL A 31 1.03 49.38 -14.42
CA VAL A 31 1.11 48.07 -13.78
C VAL A 31 -0.14 47.33 -14.23
N VAL A 32 0.03 46.40 -15.17
CA VAL A 32 -0.93 45.32 -15.36
C VAL A 32 -0.97 44.60 -14.01
N PRO A 33 -2.11 44.55 -13.29
CA PRO A 33 -2.18 43.71 -12.10
C PRO A 33 -1.89 42.28 -12.56
N SER A 34 -0.79 41.69 -12.09
CA SER A 34 -0.63 40.25 -12.17
C SER A 34 -1.82 39.67 -11.42
N THR A 35 -2.73 39.05 -12.16
CA THR A 35 -3.65 38.09 -11.58
C THR A 35 -2.75 36.98 -11.07
N ALA A 36 -2.38 37.03 -9.78
CA ALA A 36 -1.83 35.86 -9.12
C ALA A 36 -2.86 34.74 -9.33
N ALA A 37 -2.41 33.64 -9.91
CA ALA A 37 -3.20 32.42 -9.93
C ALA A 37 -3.63 32.12 -8.48
N PRO A 38 -4.84 31.60 -8.24
CA PRO A 38 -5.18 31.07 -6.93
C PRO A 38 -4.09 30.06 -6.52
N ALA A 39 -3.65 30.12 -5.26
CA ALA A 39 -2.77 29.11 -4.71
C ALA A 39 -3.47 27.76 -4.90
N VAL A 40 -2.82 26.85 -5.62
CA VAL A 40 -3.24 25.45 -5.70
C VAL A 40 -2.94 24.87 -4.32
N ASP A 41 -3.93 24.27 -3.68
CA ASP A 41 -3.68 23.52 -2.45
C ASP A 41 -2.81 22.32 -2.83
N TRP A 42 -1.59 22.26 -2.29
CA TRP A 42 -0.60 21.26 -2.72
C TRP A 42 -0.84 19.89 -2.06
N MET A 43 -1.67 19.87 -1.02
CA MET A 43 -2.22 18.67 -0.41
C MET A 43 -3.74 18.64 -0.59
N PRO A 44 -4.35 17.44 -0.69
CA PRO A 44 -5.81 17.32 -0.68
C PRO A 44 -6.40 17.71 0.68
N ASP A 45 -7.71 17.97 0.70
CA ASP A 45 -8.47 18.23 1.92
C ASP A 45 -8.24 17.12 2.96
N GLN A 46 -7.75 17.52 4.14
CA GLN A 46 -7.50 16.60 5.25
C GLN A 46 -8.79 16.30 6.02
N LEU A 47 -8.97 15.05 6.46
CA LEU A 47 -10.11 14.61 7.26
C LEU A 47 -9.71 14.40 8.72
N GLU A 48 -10.53 14.85 9.68
CA GLU A 48 -10.30 14.56 11.10
C GLU A 48 -10.27 13.03 11.31
N ARG A 49 -9.40 12.50 12.17
CA ARG A 49 -9.28 11.05 12.49
C ARG A 49 -8.72 10.17 11.37
N TRP A 50 -8.31 10.75 10.25
CA TRP A 50 -7.49 10.08 9.26
C TRP A 50 -6.01 10.45 9.49
N SER A 51 -5.12 9.56 9.09
CA SER A 51 -3.72 9.93 8.85
C SER A 51 -3.64 10.91 7.69
N THR A 52 -2.50 11.60 7.55
CA THR A 52 -2.28 12.58 6.48
C THR A 52 -2.66 11.99 5.12
N ILE A 53 -3.62 12.63 4.46
CA ILE A 53 -4.13 12.24 3.14
C ILE A 53 -3.17 12.81 2.10
N THR A 54 -2.59 11.94 1.29
CA THR A 54 -1.64 12.27 0.23
C THR A 54 -2.33 12.45 -1.11
N GLU A 55 -3.43 11.73 -1.34
CA GLU A 55 -4.19 11.81 -2.58
C GLU A 55 -5.69 11.61 -2.32
N ARG A 56 -6.51 12.33 -3.08
CA ARG A 56 -7.96 12.22 -3.05
C ARG A 56 -8.51 12.40 -4.46
N GLU A 57 -9.06 11.34 -5.03
CA GLU A 57 -9.62 11.35 -6.37
C GLU A 57 -11.13 11.10 -6.30
N THR A 58 -11.94 11.93 -6.94
CA THR A 58 -13.40 11.78 -6.99
C THR A 58 -13.87 11.79 -8.44
N THR A 59 -14.74 10.86 -8.81
CA THR A 59 -15.37 10.87 -10.14
C THR A 59 -16.53 11.86 -10.19
N GLU A 60 -16.77 12.44 -11.36
CA GLU A 60 -17.94 13.29 -11.59
C GLU A 60 -19.22 12.49 -11.33
N PRO A 61 -20.20 13.02 -10.57
CA PRO A 61 -21.45 12.32 -10.30
C PRO A 61 -22.23 11.98 -11.57
N VAL A 62 -22.73 10.75 -11.62
CA VAL A 62 -23.47 10.20 -12.74
C VAL A 62 -24.93 9.98 -12.33
N GLY A 63 -25.88 10.58 -13.05
CA GLY A 63 -27.31 10.46 -12.77
C GLY A 63 -27.89 9.09 -13.16
N ILE A 64 -28.40 8.35 -12.18
CA ILE A 64 -28.99 7.00 -12.34
C ILE A 64 -30.47 7.07 -12.73
N THR A 65 -31.20 8.01 -12.14
CA THR A 65 -32.57 8.42 -12.46
C THR A 65 -32.75 9.83 -11.89
N ASN A 66 -33.82 10.55 -12.21
CA ASN A 66 -34.06 11.87 -11.62
C ASN A 66 -34.09 11.75 -10.09
N GLY A 67 -33.30 12.60 -9.43
CA GLY A 67 -33.14 12.62 -7.98
C GLY A 67 -32.14 11.60 -7.43
N LEU A 68 -31.41 10.82 -8.25
CA LEU A 68 -30.40 9.87 -7.76
C LEU A 68 -29.11 9.93 -8.60
N GLU A 69 -27.99 10.13 -7.93
CA GLU A 69 -26.66 10.19 -8.51
C GLU A 69 -25.71 9.17 -7.85
N PHE A 70 -24.71 8.73 -8.62
CA PHE A 70 -23.64 7.83 -8.17
C PHE A 70 -22.28 8.46 -8.45
N SER A 71 -21.36 8.34 -7.50
CA SER A 71 -19.96 8.69 -7.68
C SER A 71 -19.05 7.73 -6.91
N THR A 72 -17.77 7.79 -7.21
CA THR A 72 -16.73 7.05 -6.50
C THR A 72 -15.66 8.01 -6.03
N GLU A 73 -15.00 7.63 -4.95
CA GLU A 73 -13.88 8.38 -4.40
C GLU A 73 -12.79 7.43 -3.92
N THR A 74 -11.52 7.78 -4.14
CA THR A 74 -10.38 7.05 -3.60
C THR A 74 -9.60 7.99 -2.69
N ILE A 75 -9.43 7.60 -1.43
CA ILE A 75 -8.59 8.33 -0.46
C ILE A 75 -7.32 7.52 -0.23
N LYS A 76 -6.14 8.11 -0.49
CA LYS A 76 -4.84 7.55 -0.11
C LYS A 76 -4.29 8.35 1.07
N SER A 77 -3.91 7.67 2.15
CA SER A 77 -3.24 8.28 3.30
C SER A 77 -1.99 7.49 3.69
N ILE A 78 -1.23 8.01 4.66
CA ILE A 78 -0.06 7.32 5.21
C ILE A 78 -0.39 5.88 5.64
N ASP A 79 -1.60 5.62 6.15
CA ASP A 79 -2.00 4.27 6.58
C ASP A 79 -2.39 3.35 5.41
N GLY A 80 -3.03 3.89 4.36
CA GLY A 80 -3.50 3.09 3.23
C GLY A 80 -4.52 3.78 2.32
N VAL A 81 -4.96 3.03 1.31
CA VAL A 81 -5.98 3.38 0.32
C VAL A 81 -7.35 2.93 0.78
N VAL A 82 -8.36 3.78 0.59
CA VAL A 82 -9.77 3.47 0.81
C VAL A 82 -10.58 3.85 -0.44
N PRO A 83 -11.00 2.86 -1.25
CA PRO A 83 -12.02 3.05 -2.27
C PRO A 83 -13.40 3.22 -1.62
N ILE A 84 -14.15 4.20 -2.11
CA ILE A 84 -15.45 4.60 -1.60
C ILE A 84 -16.43 4.73 -2.76
N GLN A 85 -17.64 4.23 -2.59
CA GLN A 85 -18.74 4.40 -3.52
C GLN A 85 -19.89 5.11 -2.82
N VAL A 86 -20.49 6.10 -3.49
CA VAL A 86 -21.48 6.99 -2.90
C VAL A 86 -22.70 7.09 -3.82
N LEU A 87 -23.88 6.88 -3.24
CA LEU A 87 -25.18 7.18 -3.85
C LEU A 87 -25.79 8.35 -3.10
N THR A 88 -26.15 9.41 -3.81
CA THR A 88 -26.83 10.59 -3.26
C THR A 88 -28.21 10.72 -3.88
N GLY A 89 -29.25 10.75 -3.04
CA GLY A 89 -30.64 10.76 -3.47
C GLY A 89 -31.47 11.91 -2.88
N ASP A 90 -32.08 12.74 -3.71
CA ASP A 90 -33.10 13.71 -3.31
C ASP A 90 -34.45 13.01 -3.10
N THR A 91 -34.75 12.69 -1.85
CA THR A 91 -36.03 12.03 -1.51
C THR A 91 -37.25 12.97 -1.55
N THR A 92 -37.03 14.27 -1.79
CA THR A 92 -38.12 15.21 -2.06
C THR A 92 -38.59 15.15 -3.52
N ASP A 93 -37.78 14.55 -4.41
CA ASP A 93 -38.22 14.24 -5.77
C ASP A 93 -39.23 13.08 -5.72
N PRO A 94 -40.48 13.28 -6.20
CA PRO A 94 -41.50 12.23 -6.21
C PRO A 94 -41.14 11.02 -7.11
N ASN A 95 -40.09 11.12 -7.92
CA ASN A 95 -39.54 10.01 -8.68
C ASN A 95 -38.77 9.02 -7.80
N LEU A 96 -38.23 9.43 -6.65
CA LEU A 96 -37.36 8.58 -5.84
C LEU A 96 -38.12 8.01 -4.63
N ALA A 97 -38.02 6.70 -4.42
CA ALA A 97 -38.55 6.03 -3.23
C ALA A 97 -37.49 5.15 -2.56
N VAL A 98 -37.47 5.16 -1.23
CA VAL A 98 -36.57 4.34 -0.40
C VAL A 98 -37.37 3.18 0.20
N ARG A 99 -36.87 1.94 0.10
CA ARG A 99 -37.52 0.77 0.71
C ARG A 99 -36.51 -0.16 1.36
N VAL A 100 -36.93 -0.80 2.45
CA VAL A 100 -36.20 -1.91 3.07
C VAL A 100 -36.69 -3.21 2.43
N VAL A 101 -35.77 -4.12 2.11
CA VAL A 101 -36.10 -5.43 1.54
C VAL A 101 -35.46 -6.51 2.40
N GLY A 102 -36.26 -7.49 2.84
CA GLY A 102 -35.80 -8.67 3.55
C GLY A 102 -35.52 -9.85 2.63
N SER A 103 -34.60 -10.72 3.04
CA SER A 103 -34.22 -11.94 2.35
C SER A 103 -35.43 -12.85 2.10
N ALA A 104 -35.67 -13.18 0.83
CA ALA A 104 -36.75 -14.08 0.39
C ALA A 104 -38.13 -13.78 1.03
N ASP A 105 -38.38 -12.51 1.35
CA ASP A 105 -39.56 -11.97 2.03
C ASP A 105 -39.87 -12.64 3.39
N LYS A 106 -38.84 -12.97 4.18
CA LYS A 106 -38.93 -13.58 5.51
C LYS A 106 -37.94 -12.96 6.50
N VAL A 107 -38.27 -13.07 7.79
CA VAL A 107 -37.36 -12.72 8.88
C VAL A 107 -36.29 -13.81 9.09
N ILE A 108 -36.67 -15.10 9.11
CA ILE A 108 -35.73 -16.22 9.23
C ILE A 108 -35.58 -16.88 7.86
N ASP A 109 -34.39 -16.70 7.28
CA ASP A 109 -33.95 -17.33 6.06
C ASP A 109 -32.48 -17.78 6.19
N PRO A 110 -32.22 -19.05 6.54
CA PRO A 110 -30.85 -19.54 6.75
C PRO A 110 -29.97 -19.45 5.50
N ALA A 111 -30.56 -19.41 4.30
CA ALA A 111 -29.82 -19.24 3.06
C ALA A 111 -29.39 -17.79 2.82
N ASN A 112 -30.14 -16.82 3.37
CA ASN A 112 -30.05 -15.40 3.07
C ASN A 112 -30.15 -15.11 1.55
N GLU A 113 -30.03 -13.84 1.17
CA GLU A 113 -30.16 -13.40 -0.22
C GLU A 113 -29.10 -12.33 -0.52
N THR A 114 -28.51 -12.34 -1.72
CA THR A 114 -27.54 -11.31 -2.09
C THR A 114 -28.22 -9.97 -2.36
N VAL A 115 -27.50 -8.86 -2.21
CA VAL A 115 -28.01 -7.50 -2.47
C VAL A 115 -28.42 -7.37 -3.93
N THR A 116 -27.63 -7.92 -4.85
CA THR A 116 -27.96 -8.00 -6.28
C THR A 116 -29.27 -8.75 -6.52
N SER A 117 -29.47 -9.91 -5.88
CA SER A 117 -30.71 -10.69 -6.03
C SER A 117 -31.93 -9.93 -5.50
N MET A 118 -31.81 -9.30 -4.33
CA MET A 118 -32.88 -8.50 -3.75
C MET A 118 -33.27 -7.33 -4.68
N ALA A 119 -32.29 -6.55 -5.16
CA ALA A 119 -32.54 -5.45 -6.08
C ALA A 119 -33.22 -5.89 -7.38
N GLN A 120 -32.74 -6.98 -7.99
CA GLN A 120 -33.33 -7.51 -9.22
C GLN A 120 -34.75 -8.05 -9.00
N ARG A 121 -34.98 -8.73 -7.87
CA ARG A 121 -36.30 -9.30 -7.52
C ARG A 121 -37.36 -8.22 -7.33
N THR A 122 -36.98 -7.07 -6.77
CA THR A 122 -37.91 -5.98 -6.46
C THR A 122 -37.94 -4.87 -7.50
N GLY A 123 -36.97 -4.84 -8.43
CA GLY A 123 -36.85 -3.79 -9.45
C GLY A 123 -36.22 -2.50 -8.93
N ALA A 124 -35.37 -2.58 -7.91
CA ALA A 124 -34.60 -1.44 -7.44
C ALA A 124 -33.60 -0.97 -8.50
N VAL A 125 -33.31 0.34 -8.51
CA VAL A 125 -32.32 0.93 -9.43
C VAL A 125 -30.95 1.05 -8.78
N ALA A 126 -30.89 1.07 -7.44
CA ALA A 126 -29.66 1.01 -6.66
C ALA A 126 -29.96 0.55 -5.22
N GLY A 127 -28.93 0.21 -4.44
CA GLY A 127 -29.08 -0.11 -3.03
C GLY A 127 -27.82 -0.65 -2.37
N VAL A 128 -27.91 -0.86 -1.05
CA VAL A 128 -26.84 -1.42 -0.22
C VAL A 128 -27.36 -2.52 0.71
N ASN A 129 -26.47 -3.31 1.29
CA ASN A 129 -26.81 -4.26 2.36
C ASN A 129 -27.31 -3.55 3.63
N GLY A 130 -27.91 -4.32 4.54
CA GLY A 130 -28.62 -3.81 5.71
C GLY A 130 -28.02 -4.17 7.07
N SER A 131 -28.87 -4.63 7.98
CA SER A 131 -28.58 -4.89 9.40
C SER A 131 -27.57 -6.01 9.65
N TYR A 132 -26.92 -5.97 10.82
CA TYR A 132 -26.30 -7.17 11.40
C TYR A 132 -27.30 -8.31 11.49
N PHE A 133 -26.83 -9.54 11.25
CA PHE A 133 -27.69 -10.72 11.20
C PHE A 133 -27.01 -11.98 11.74
N GLN A 134 -27.79 -13.03 11.93
CA GLN A 134 -27.30 -14.34 12.38
C GLN A 134 -26.74 -15.15 11.21
N ILE A 135 -25.57 -14.71 10.72
CA ILE A 135 -24.83 -15.37 9.64
C ILE A 135 -24.55 -16.85 9.95
N ASN A 136 -24.67 -17.72 8.94
CA ASN A 136 -24.50 -19.17 9.05
C ASN A 136 -25.38 -19.87 10.09
N ALA A 137 -26.46 -19.22 10.54
CA ALA A 137 -27.41 -19.76 11.51
C ALA A 137 -28.84 -19.57 11.00
N SER A 138 -29.64 -18.71 11.64
CA SER A 138 -31.03 -18.47 11.22
C SER A 138 -31.16 -17.47 10.08
N GLY A 139 -30.10 -16.71 9.77
CA GLY A 139 -30.14 -15.62 8.80
C GLY A 139 -30.96 -14.40 9.23
N GLN A 140 -31.60 -14.43 10.40
CA GLN A 140 -32.44 -13.30 10.79
C GLN A 140 -31.64 -12.05 11.15
N PRO A 141 -32.18 -10.84 10.88
CA PRO A 141 -31.61 -9.61 11.40
C PRO A 141 -31.49 -9.68 12.93
N ASN A 142 -30.39 -9.16 13.48
CA ASN A 142 -30.15 -9.14 14.91
C ASN A 142 -31.11 -8.19 15.64
N LEU A 143 -31.57 -7.12 14.98
CA LEU A 143 -32.43 -6.08 15.53
C LEU A 143 -33.80 -6.05 14.83
N GLY A 144 -34.59 -4.98 14.99
CA GLY A 144 -35.93 -4.86 14.42
C GLY A 144 -35.95 -4.27 13.02
N GLU A 145 -37.01 -4.56 12.28
CA GLU A 145 -37.29 -4.07 10.94
C GLU A 145 -38.80 -3.91 10.71
N ILE A 146 -39.17 -2.88 9.95
CA ILE A 146 -40.53 -2.59 9.50
C ILE A 146 -40.46 -2.42 7.99
N ILE A 147 -41.33 -3.10 7.26
CA ILE A 147 -41.35 -3.08 5.79
C ILE A 147 -42.79 -2.83 5.36
N ASP A 148 -43.00 -1.79 4.54
CA ASP A 148 -44.31 -1.36 4.05
C ASP A 148 -45.35 -1.17 5.17
N GLY A 149 -44.91 -0.59 6.30
CA GLY A 149 -45.71 -0.35 7.50
C GLY A 149 -45.99 -1.59 8.37
N GLU A 150 -45.62 -2.79 7.91
CA GLU A 150 -45.78 -4.04 8.66
C GLU A 150 -44.58 -4.26 9.60
N ILE A 151 -44.84 -4.57 10.87
CA ILE A 151 -43.77 -4.95 11.81
C ILE A 151 -43.35 -6.40 11.54
N TRP A 152 -42.31 -6.57 10.74
CA TRP A 152 -41.71 -7.87 10.47
C TRP A 152 -40.97 -8.39 11.69
N LYS A 153 -40.20 -7.53 12.36
CA LYS A 153 -39.60 -7.83 13.66
C LYS A 153 -39.58 -6.58 14.52
N SER A 154 -40.20 -6.63 15.70
CA SER A 154 -40.44 -5.40 16.48
C SER A 154 -39.15 -4.68 16.87
N PRO A 155 -39.09 -3.33 16.82
CA PRO A 155 -37.91 -2.56 17.21
C PRO A 155 -37.34 -2.96 18.57
N ALA A 156 -36.01 -3.07 18.66
CA ALA A 156 -35.32 -3.20 19.93
C ALA A 156 -35.25 -1.84 20.64
N ALA A 157 -35.48 -1.84 21.95
CA ALA A 157 -35.46 -0.62 22.77
C ALA A 157 -34.06 -0.01 22.86
N ASN A 158 -34.01 1.30 23.10
CA ASN A 158 -32.78 2.10 23.27
C ASN A 158 -31.78 2.10 22.09
N GLN A 159 -32.16 1.70 20.87
CA GLN A 159 -31.23 1.67 19.73
C GLN A 159 -31.14 3.01 18.99
N GLU A 160 -30.01 3.69 19.09
CA GLU A 160 -29.76 4.96 18.37
C GLU A 160 -29.48 4.73 16.87
N GLY A 161 -28.85 3.61 16.51
CA GLY A 161 -28.61 3.19 15.13
C GLY A 161 -29.88 2.70 14.42
N THR A 162 -30.90 3.54 14.33
CA THR A 162 -32.16 3.21 13.64
C THR A 162 -32.41 4.21 12.53
N PHE A 163 -32.53 3.72 11.30
CA PHE A 163 -32.99 4.47 10.14
C PHE A 163 -34.48 4.20 9.92
N SER A 164 -35.27 5.23 9.64
CA SER A 164 -36.70 5.10 9.37
C SER A 164 -37.17 6.06 8.29
N VAL A 165 -38.09 5.59 7.44
CA VAL A 165 -38.85 6.39 6.49
C VAL A 165 -40.30 6.42 7.00
N LEU A 166 -40.86 7.62 7.16
CA LEU A 166 -42.25 7.81 7.56
C LEU A 166 -43.20 7.67 6.37
N ASP A 167 -44.51 7.55 6.63
CA ASP A 167 -45.56 7.44 5.61
C ASP A 167 -45.64 8.61 4.63
N ASP A 168 -45.08 9.77 4.99
CA ASP A 168 -44.96 10.95 4.13
C ASP A 168 -43.64 11.00 3.33
N GLY A 169 -42.78 9.97 3.46
CA GLY A 169 -41.47 9.87 2.82
C GLY A 169 -40.33 10.52 3.59
N SER A 170 -40.61 11.27 4.66
CA SER A 170 -39.55 11.91 5.46
C SER A 170 -38.71 10.87 6.21
N MET A 171 -37.41 11.11 6.27
CA MET A 171 -36.46 10.22 6.94
C MET A 171 -36.13 10.73 8.35
N VAL A 172 -36.00 9.80 9.28
CA VAL A 172 -35.59 10.09 10.66
C VAL A 172 -34.59 9.06 11.15
N ILE A 173 -33.53 9.55 11.81
CA ILE A 173 -32.50 8.72 12.42
C ILE A 173 -32.54 8.84 13.94
N GLY A 174 -32.58 7.70 14.64
CA GLY A 174 -32.58 7.60 16.09
C GLY A 174 -33.65 6.67 16.64
N LYS A 175 -33.70 6.56 17.97
CA LYS A 175 -34.53 5.59 18.71
C LYS A 175 -35.97 5.46 18.20
N GLN A 176 -36.35 4.22 17.89
CA GLN A 176 -37.73 3.77 17.71
C GLN A 176 -38.00 2.60 18.66
N GLU A 177 -39.03 2.71 19.52
CA GLU A 177 -39.29 1.74 20.58
C GLU A 177 -40.67 1.10 20.45
N PHE A 178 -40.71 -0.23 20.52
CA PHE A 178 -41.95 -1.00 20.54
C PHE A 178 -42.56 -1.05 21.95
N SER A 179 -43.89 -0.89 22.02
CA SER A 179 -44.67 -1.29 23.19
C SER A 179 -46.00 -1.88 22.74
N GLY A 180 -46.47 -2.92 23.43
CA GLY A 180 -47.76 -3.53 23.13
C GLY A 180 -48.47 -4.13 24.33
N THR A 181 -49.76 -4.38 24.16
CA THR A 181 -50.67 -4.99 25.13
C THR A 181 -51.55 -6.00 24.41
N ILE A 182 -51.73 -7.18 25.02
CA ILE A 182 -52.74 -8.16 24.64
C ILE A 182 -53.86 -8.19 25.67
N SER A 183 -55.09 -8.27 25.19
CA SER A 183 -56.30 -8.32 26.02
C SER A 183 -57.15 -9.53 25.66
N ALA A 184 -57.42 -10.39 26.66
CA ALA A 184 -58.21 -11.60 26.49
C ALA A 184 -59.06 -11.85 27.74
N GLY A 185 -60.35 -12.15 27.56
CA GLY A 185 -61.25 -12.46 28.69
C GLY A 185 -61.39 -11.32 29.73
N GLY A 186 -61.14 -10.07 29.33
CA GLY A 186 -61.14 -8.89 30.23
C GLY A 186 -59.91 -8.80 31.13
N GLN A 187 -58.82 -9.50 30.80
CA GLN A 187 -57.51 -9.35 31.42
C GLN A 187 -56.53 -8.80 30.39
N ASP A 188 -55.63 -7.94 30.85
CA ASP A 188 -54.58 -7.35 30.01
C ASP A 188 -53.21 -7.91 30.40
N ARG A 189 -52.30 -7.96 29.43
CA ARG A 189 -50.89 -8.31 29.63
C ARG A 189 -50.03 -7.58 28.62
N ALA A 190 -48.79 -7.28 28.97
CA ALA A 190 -47.84 -6.74 28.01
C ALA A 190 -47.61 -7.73 26.85
N LEU A 191 -47.54 -7.19 25.63
CA LEU A 191 -46.92 -7.84 24.50
C LEU A 191 -45.49 -7.32 24.42
N ASP A 192 -44.51 -8.19 24.66
CA ASP A 192 -43.11 -7.78 24.80
C ASP A 192 -42.42 -7.57 23.45
N SER A 193 -42.88 -8.25 22.41
CA SER A 193 -42.25 -8.22 21.08
C SER A 193 -43.10 -8.86 19.99
N ILE A 194 -42.68 -8.69 18.74
CA ILE A 194 -43.17 -9.40 17.55
C ILE A 194 -41.97 -10.07 16.86
N ASN A 195 -42.08 -11.37 16.59
CA ASN A 195 -41.09 -12.21 15.91
C ASN A 195 -39.71 -12.27 16.60
N TRP A 196 -39.67 -12.10 17.92
CA TRP A 196 -38.46 -12.35 18.74
C TRP A 196 -38.60 -13.68 19.49
N VAL A 197 -38.33 -14.78 18.81
CA VAL A 197 -38.51 -16.13 19.37
C VAL A 197 -37.64 -16.37 20.60
N ASP A 198 -36.41 -15.84 20.61
CA ASP A 198 -35.45 -15.90 21.72
C ASP A 198 -35.88 -15.07 22.96
N ARG A 199 -36.82 -14.13 22.78
CA ARG A 199 -37.46 -13.37 23.87
C ARG A 199 -38.68 -14.07 24.44
N ALA A 200 -39.18 -15.14 23.83
CA ALA A 200 -40.27 -15.95 24.38
C ALA A 200 -39.80 -16.83 25.55
N LYS A 201 -39.15 -16.23 26.56
CA LYS A 201 -38.63 -16.87 27.77
C LYS A 201 -39.14 -16.12 28.99
N ASP A 202 -39.00 -16.75 30.16
CA ASP A 202 -39.55 -16.24 31.41
C ASP A 202 -41.04 -15.86 31.23
N ASP A 203 -41.44 -14.69 31.69
CA ASP A 203 -42.82 -14.22 31.69
C ASP A 203 -43.23 -13.50 30.39
N ALA A 204 -42.31 -13.33 29.43
CA ALA A 204 -42.57 -12.57 28.22
C ALA A 204 -43.46 -13.31 27.23
N ILE A 205 -44.19 -12.55 26.42
CA ILE A 205 -44.98 -13.04 25.29
C ILE A 205 -44.54 -12.31 24.03
N THR A 206 -44.26 -13.08 22.98
CA THR A 206 -43.99 -12.56 21.63
C THR A 206 -45.12 -12.96 20.68
N MET A 207 -45.51 -12.06 19.78
CA MET A 207 -46.41 -12.41 18.69
C MET A 207 -45.59 -13.02 17.55
N VAL A 208 -46.08 -14.12 16.99
CA VAL A 208 -45.51 -14.79 15.83
C VAL A 208 -46.42 -14.53 14.63
N THR A 209 -45.86 -14.00 13.55
CA THR A 209 -46.58 -13.70 12.31
C THR A 209 -46.13 -14.62 11.17
N PRO A 210 -46.85 -14.65 10.03
CA PRO A 210 -46.44 -15.40 8.83
C PRO A 210 -45.05 -15.02 8.31
N ARG A 211 -44.59 -13.78 8.56
CA ARG A 211 -43.27 -13.27 8.16
C ARG A 211 -42.09 -13.95 8.85
N LEU A 212 -42.31 -14.62 9.99
CA LEU A 212 -41.21 -15.18 10.80
C LEU A 212 -40.34 -16.15 10.00
N GLY A 213 -40.90 -16.92 9.08
CA GLY A 213 -40.17 -17.98 8.37
C GLY A 213 -40.10 -19.30 9.14
N GLU A 214 -39.19 -20.19 8.74
CA GLU A 214 -39.05 -21.53 9.33
C GLU A 214 -38.07 -21.50 10.50
N VAL A 215 -38.54 -21.85 11.70
CA VAL A 215 -37.72 -21.88 12.91
C VAL A 215 -37.23 -23.29 13.18
N ALA A 216 -35.91 -23.51 13.10
CA ALA A 216 -35.33 -24.78 13.50
C ALA A 216 -35.61 -25.07 14.99
N PRO A 217 -35.97 -26.31 15.39
CA PRO A 217 -36.28 -26.64 16.78
C PRO A 217 -35.18 -26.27 17.78
N ALA A 218 -33.92 -26.30 17.34
CA ALA A 218 -32.77 -25.92 18.16
C ALA A 218 -32.76 -24.44 18.55
N TRP A 219 -33.34 -23.54 17.74
CA TRP A 219 -33.38 -22.09 18.02
C TRP A 219 -34.50 -21.70 18.97
N LEU A 220 -35.56 -22.51 19.06
CA LEU A 220 -36.66 -22.28 20.00
C LEU A 220 -36.20 -22.52 21.45
N GLY A 221 -35.38 -23.56 21.69
CA GLY A 221 -34.66 -23.71 22.96
C GLY A 221 -35.46 -24.26 24.14
N GLY A 222 -36.42 -25.16 23.91
CA GLY A 222 -37.15 -25.85 24.98
C GLY A 222 -38.63 -26.07 24.67
N GLU A 223 -39.43 -26.31 25.72
CA GLU A 223 -40.90 -26.31 25.62
C GLU A 223 -41.44 -24.89 25.80
N HIS A 224 -42.40 -24.51 24.96
CA HIS A 224 -43.08 -23.22 24.96
C HIS A 224 -44.59 -23.41 24.93
N VAL A 225 -45.36 -22.39 25.32
CA VAL A 225 -46.82 -22.37 25.13
C VAL A 225 -47.17 -21.45 23.97
N LEU A 226 -47.88 -22.00 22.99
CA LEU A 226 -48.30 -21.30 21.78
C LEU A 226 -49.83 -21.26 21.72
N ALA A 227 -50.40 -20.06 21.64
CA ALA A 227 -51.80 -19.84 21.29
C ALA A 227 -51.89 -19.46 19.81
N LEU A 228 -52.50 -20.31 18.98
CA LEU A 228 -52.66 -20.11 17.53
C LEU A 228 -54.07 -19.65 17.21
N GLY A 229 -54.19 -18.71 16.28
CA GLY A 229 -55.48 -18.26 15.79
C GLY A 229 -55.41 -17.63 14.41
N THR A 230 -56.56 -17.14 13.96
CA THR A 230 -56.71 -16.45 12.68
C THR A 230 -57.12 -15.00 12.89
N SER A 231 -56.64 -14.10 12.05
CA SER A 231 -57.03 -12.68 12.03
C SER A 231 -57.34 -12.24 10.59
N SER A 232 -58.22 -11.26 10.46
CA SER A 232 -58.52 -10.55 9.19
C SER A 232 -58.10 -9.07 9.22
N ASP A 233 -57.42 -8.65 10.28
CA ASP A 233 -57.02 -7.28 10.59
C ASP A 233 -55.54 -7.23 11.02
N GLU A 234 -54.71 -8.01 10.32
CA GLU A 234 -53.25 -8.03 10.47
C GLU A 234 -52.75 -8.36 11.90
N GLY A 235 -53.53 -9.15 12.64
CA GLY A 235 -53.21 -9.58 14.00
C GLY A 235 -53.76 -8.67 15.10
N ALA A 236 -54.44 -7.56 14.77
CA ALA A 236 -55.05 -6.69 15.78
C ALA A 236 -56.15 -7.40 16.58
N THR A 237 -56.89 -8.32 15.95
CA THR A 237 -57.85 -9.22 16.61
C THR A 237 -57.62 -10.67 16.18
N ILE A 238 -57.11 -11.50 17.09
CA ILE A 238 -56.82 -12.91 16.83
C ILE A 238 -57.92 -13.78 17.43
N THR A 239 -58.68 -14.49 16.60
CA THR A 239 -59.60 -15.54 17.07
C THR A 239 -58.80 -16.82 17.30
N ILE A 240 -58.60 -17.19 18.57
CA ILE A 240 -57.79 -18.35 18.93
C ILE A 240 -58.48 -19.64 18.50
N THR A 241 -57.76 -20.49 17.78
CA THR A 241 -58.20 -21.82 17.36
C THR A 241 -57.69 -22.91 18.29
N GLU A 242 -56.49 -22.75 18.85
CA GLU A 242 -55.90 -23.70 19.80
C GLU A 242 -54.84 -23.08 20.71
N VAL A 243 -54.62 -23.67 21.88
CA VAL A 243 -53.48 -23.39 22.77
C VAL A 243 -52.81 -24.71 23.10
N ARG A 244 -51.50 -24.80 22.90
CA ARG A 244 -50.74 -26.05 23.09
C ARG A 244 -49.32 -25.80 23.55
N THR A 245 -48.72 -26.80 24.19
CA THR A 245 -47.27 -26.83 24.41
C THR A 245 -46.58 -27.30 23.14
N VAL A 246 -45.52 -26.61 22.73
CA VAL A 246 -44.72 -26.93 21.54
C VAL A 246 -43.24 -26.96 21.86
N SER A 247 -42.49 -27.80 21.15
CA SER A 247 -41.02 -27.77 21.11
C SER A 247 -40.49 -27.45 19.71
N GLU A 248 -41.39 -27.16 18.77
CA GLU A 248 -41.14 -26.76 17.39
C GLU A 248 -42.26 -25.80 16.97
N LEU A 249 -41.92 -24.73 16.24
CA LEU A 249 -42.91 -23.79 15.76
C LEU A 249 -43.43 -24.23 14.39
N PRO A 250 -44.77 -24.29 14.19
CA PRO A 250 -45.29 -24.49 12.85
C PRO A 250 -45.05 -23.24 12.01
N GLN A 251 -44.78 -23.42 10.72
CA GLN A 251 -44.85 -22.32 9.76
C GLN A 251 -46.30 -21.82 9.68
N LEU A 252 -46.49 -20.51 9.84
CA LEU A 252 -47.82 -19.90 9.81
C LEU A 252 -48.17 -19.48 8.38
N PRO A 253 -49.31 -19.92 7.83
CA PRO A 253 -49.81 -19.39 6.57
C PRO A 253 -50.38 -17.98 6.77
N GLU A 254 -50.54 -17.25 5.66
CA GLU A 254 -51.19 -15.94 5.65
C GLU A 254 -52.53 -15.93 6.40
N GLY A 255 -52.76 -14.86 7.17
CA GLY A 255 -53.92 -14.69 8.05
C GLY A 255 -53.90 -15.51 9.35
N SER A 256 -52.82 -16.26 9.64
CA SER A 256 -52.63 -16.99 10.90
C SER A 256 -51.59 -16.33 11.78
N TYR A 257 -51.87 -16.26 13.09
CA TYR A 257 -51.02 -15.59 14.08
C TYR A 257 -50.85 -16.46 15.32
N GLY A 258 -49.70 -16.31 15.98
CA GLY A 258 -49.37 -16.99 17.22
C GLY A 258 -49.06 -16.02 18.34
N LEU A 259 -49.42 -16.36 19.58
CA LEU A 259 -48.85 -15.75 20.79
C LEU A 259 -48.01 -16.82 21.47
N LEU A 260 -46.69 -16.60 21.52
CA LEU A 260 -45.71 -17.52 22.02
C LEU A 260 -45.16 -17.03 23.37
N ALA A 261 -45.30 -17.87 24.39
CA ALA A 261 -44.72 -17.66 25.71
C ALA A 261 -43.64 -18.70 26.01
N GLY A 262 -42.86 -18.45 27.06
CA GLY A 262 -41.85 -19.40 27.55
C GLY A 262 -42.41 -20.71 28.09
N ALA A 263 -41.59 -21.38 28.91
CA ALA A 263 -41.92 -22.68 29.49
C ALA A 263 -43.31 -22.71 30.14
N PRO A 264 -44.03 -23.85 30.13
CA PRO A 264 -45.40 -23.95 30.67
C PRO A 264 -45.60 -23.44 32.11
N ALA A 265 -44.53 -23.39 32.90
CA ALA A 265 -44.53 -22.87 34.26
C ALA A 265 -44.49 -21.33 34.38
N SER A 266 -44.19 -20.60 33.30
CA SER A 266 -44.06 -19.15 33.34
C SER A 266 -45.40 -18.42 33.43
N ALA A 267 -45.39 -17.18 33.94
CA ALA A 267 -46.62 -16.41 34.10
C ALA A 267 -47.25 -16.06 32.74
N GLY A 268 -46.45 -15.90 31.67
CA GLY A 268 -46.94 -15.66 30.31
C GLY A 268 -47.69 -16.87 29.76
N ALA A 269 -47.08 -18.06 29.88
CA ALA A 269 -47.68 -19.32 29.46
C ALA A 269 -48.98 -19.65 30.22
N GLN A 270 -48.99 -19.42 31.54
CA GLN A 270 -50.18 -19.58 32.37
C GLN A 270 -51.28 -18.60 31.99
N TRP A 271 -50.92 -17.36 31.67
CA TRP A 271 -51.88 -16.34 31.24
C TRP A 271 -52.53 -16.72 29.91
N LEU A 272 -51.76 -17.17 28.91
CA LEU A 272 -52.31 -17.65 27.63
C LEU A 272 -53.25 -18.83 27.85
N THR A 273 -52.83 -19.82 28.64
CA THR A 273 -53.65 -21.01 28.95
C THR A 273 -54.97 -20.65 29.64
N ALA A 274 -54.96 -19.64 30.52
CA ALA A 274 -56.14 -19.25 31.29
C ALA A 274 -57.11 -18.35 30.52
N ASN A 275 -56.61 -17.49 29.62
CA ASN A 275 -57.39 -16.41 29.03
C ASN A 275 -57.60 -16.53 27.51
N ALA A 276 -56.78 -17.31 26.80
CA ALA A 276 -56.79 -17.39 25.33
C ALA A 276 -57.32 -18.76 24.83
N ALA A 277 -58.35 -19.33 25.47
CA ALA A 277 -58.89 -20.63 25.03
C ALA A 277 -59.48 -20.58 23.59
N ALA A 278 -59.61 -21.74 22.94
CA ALA A 278 -60.20 -21.81 21.60
C ALA A 278 -61.59 -21.13 21.53
N GLY A 279 -61.79 -20.26 20.54
CA GLY A 279 -62.97 -19.42 20.34
C GLY A 279 -62.92 -18.07 21.06
N VAL A 280 -61.87 -17.77 21.86
CA VAL A 280 -61.66 -16.44 22.44
C VAL A 280 -61.00 -15.52 21.42
N GLU A 281 -61.51 -14.29 21.34
CA GLU A 281 -60.83 -13.19 20.64
C GLU A 281 -59.81 -12.56 21.58
N VAL A 282 -58.57 -12.47 21.11
CA VAL A 282 -57.49 -11.72 21.75
C VAL A 282 -57.26 -10.45 20.94
N THR A 283 -57.41 -9.29 21.58
CA THR A 283 -57.08 -8.01 20.96
C THR A 283 -55.62 -7.67 21.24
N VAL A 284 -54.91 -7.21 20.22
CA VAL A 284 -53.53 -6.76 20.27
C VAL A 284 -53.49 -5.27 19.97
N GLU A 285 -52.95 -4.48 20.89
CA GLU A 285 -52.67 -3.07 20.69
C GLU A 285 -51.16 -2.86 20.78
N HIS A 286 -50.56 -2.17 19.81
CA HIS A 286 -49.14 -1.81 19.85
C HIS A 286 -48.90 -0.41 19.30
N GLN A 287 -47.75 0.16 19.64
CA GLN A 287 -47.27 1.44 19.14
C GLN A 287 -45.74 1.44 19.05
N ILE A 288 -45.23 2.23 18.11
CA ILE A 288 -43.84 2.65 18.02
C ILE A 288 -43.72 4.11 18.48
N SER A 289 -42.70 4.41 19.27
CA SER A 289 -42.42 5.75 19.78
C SER A 289 -40.98 6.16 19.45
N PRO A 290 -40.73 7.43 19.07
CA PRO A 290 -41.68 8.54 19.00
C PRO A 290 -42.59 8.54 17.76
N ASN A 291 -42.27 7.76 16.72
CA ASN A 291 -43.02 7.77 15.46
C ASN A 291 -43.81 6.48 15.29
N ASN A 292 -45.14 6.59 15.11
CA ASN A 292 -46.02 5.44 14.93
C ASN A 292 -46.49 5.26 13.47
N ASN A 293 -46.03 6.12 12.56
CA ASN A 293 -46.36 6.18 11.14
C ASN A 293 -45.14 5.80 10.28
N ILE A 294 -44.37 4.81 10.72
CA ILE A 294 -43.16 4.36 10.02
C ILE A 294 -43.57 3.41 8.89
N ASP A 295 -43.14 3.70 7.66
CA ASP A 295 -43.34 2.84 6.49
C ASP A 295 -42.17 1.87 6.32
N GLN A 296 -40.94 2.35 6.46
CA GLN A 296 -39.73 1.55 6.35
C GLN A 296 -38.86 1.76 7.59
N MET A 297 -38.29 0.71 8.17
CA MET A 297 -37.37 0.80 9.30
C MET A 297 -36.30 -0.27 9.22
N MET A 298 -35.06 0.13 9.51
CA MET A 298 -33.95 -0.78 9.72
C MET A 298 -33.14 -0.35 10.94
N GLN A 299 -32.77 -1.31 11.79
CA GLN A 299 -31.85 -1.09 12.91
C GLN A 299 -30.46 -1.66 12.58
N GLY A 300 -29.46 -0.79 12.57
CA GLY A 300 -28.05 -1.12 12.41
C GLY A 300 -27.30 -1.17 13.75
N PRO A 301 -26.00 -1.45 13.75
CA PRO A 301 -25.15 -1.48 14.95
C PRO A 301 -25.07 -0.19 15.76
N GLY A 302 -25.15 0.98 15.12
CA GLY A 302 -25.01 2.24 15.85
C GLY A 302 -25.13 3.49 15.01
N ARG A 303 -25.42 4.61 15.68
CA ARG A 303 -25.37 5.95 15.06
C ARG A 303 -23.95 6.49 15.15
N ILE A 304 -23.47 7.12 14.07
CA ILE A 304 -22.10 7.67 14.01
C ILE A 304 -22.08 9.19 13.82
N LEU A 305 -23.14 9.78 13.28
CA LEU A 305 -23.34 11.23 13.21
C LEU A 305 -24.68 11.64 13.83
N LYS A 306 -24.67 12.76 14.53
CA LYS A 306 -25.84 13.40 15.12
C LYS A 306 -25.75 14.91 15.02
N ASP A 307 -26.73 15.53 14.39
CA ASP A 307 -26.81 16.98 14.23
C ASP A 307 -25.50 17.56 13.62
N GLY A 308 -24.92 16.86 12.63
CA GLY A 308 -23.67 17.22 11.94
C GLY A 308 -22.38 17.00 12.74
N SER A 309 -22.46 16.34 13.90
CA SER A 309 -21.31 16.07 14.78
C SER A 309 -21.10 14.57 14.99
N LEU A 310 -19.84 14.16 15.18
CA LEU A 310 -19.49 12.79 15.58
C LEU A 310 -20.29 12.38 16.83
N PHE A 311 -20.92 11.22 16.77
CA PHE A 311 -21.74 10.68 17.85
C PHE A 311 -21.12 9.42 18.45
N ASP A 312 -20.76 9.50 19.73
CA ASP A 312 -20.32 8.34 20.51
C ASP A 312 -21.54 7.58 21.03
N ASP A 313 -21.94 6.52 20.32
CA ASP A 313 -23.11 5.72 20.66
C ASP A 313 -22.95 5.02 22.02
N PRO A 314 -23.82 5.29 23.01
CA PRO A 314 -23.68 4.73 24.36
C PRO A 314 -23.83 3.20 24.44
N ASN A 315 -24.37 2.55 23.41
CA ASN A 315 -24.50 1.09 23.34
C ASN A 315 -23.37 0.42 22.56
N HIS A 316 -22.46 1.20 21.96
CA HIS A 316 -21.24 0.82 21.22
C HIS A 316 -21.23 -0.64 20.72
N GLN A 317 -22.00 -0.94 19.67
CA GLN A 317 -22.05 -2.28 19.06
C GLN A 317 -21.17 -2.40 17.80
N MET A 318 -20.44 -1.33 17.45
CA MET A 318 -19.60 -1.24 16.26
C MET A 318 -18.17 -1.73 16.58
N PRO A 319 -17.46 -2.35 15.61
CA PRO A 319 -16.07 -2.74 15.78
C PRO A 319 -15.15 -1.50 15.87
N SER A 320 -14.04 -1.62 16.60
CA SER A 320 -13.02 -0.56 16.70
C SER A 320 -11.88 -0.70 15.69
N THR A 321 -11.87 -1.78 14.91
CA THR A 321 -10.82 -2.09 13.91
C THR A 321 -11.23 -1.63 12.53
N LEU A 322 -10.25 -1.48 11.62
CA LEU A 322 -10.50 -1.21 10.21
C LEU A 322 -11.26 -2.36 9.56
N ASN A 323 -12.34 -2.04 8.84
CA ASN A 323 -13.15 -2.99 8.08
C ASN A 323 -13.69 -2.31 6.81
N PRO A 324 -14.15 -3.08 5.81
CA PRO A 324 -15.15 -2.58 4.88
C PRO A 324 -16.37 -2.13 5.67
N GLU A 325 -16.96 -1.00 5.33
CA GLU A 325 -18.10 -0.44 6.06
C GLU A 325 -19.20 -0.01 5.08
N THR A 326 -20.44 -0.07 5.56
CA THR A 326 -21.63 0.40 4.83
C THR A 326 -22.39 1.36 5.71
N VAL A 327 -22.90 2.44 5.14
CA VAL A 327 -23.56 3.50 5.90
C VAL A 327 -24.76 4.06 5.17
N VAL A 328 -25.76 4.47 5.95
CA VAL A 328 -26.87 5.33 5.51
C VAL A 328 -26.83 6.63 6.30
N GLY A 329 -26.90 7.75 5.60
CA GLY A 329 -26.94 9.08 6.18
C GLY A 329 -27.98 9.98 5.53
N THR A 330 -28.26 11.10 6.18
CA THR A 330 -29.17 12.13 5.66
C THR A 330 -28.60 13.52 5.84
N THR A 331 -28.79 14.37 4.83
CA THR A 331 -28.50 15.81 4.90
C THR A 331 -29.61 16.57 5.63
N ALA A 332 -29.37 17.85 5.94
CA ALA A 332 -30.32 18.73 6.61
C ALA A 332 -31.63 18.96 5.82
N ASP A 333 -31.53 18.93 4.49
CA ASP A 333 -32.62 19.12 3.54
C ASP A 333 -33.32 17.82 3.14
N GLY A 334 -32.87 16.67 3.67
CA GLY A 334 -33.56 15.39 3.52
C GLY A 334 -33.09 14.57 2.30
N GLU A 335 -31.89 14.83 1.78
CA GLU A 335 -31.25 13.91 0.85
C GLU A 335 -30.75 12.68 1.63
N ILE A 336 -30.85 11.51 1.01
CA ILE A 336 -30.26 10.27 1.51
C ILE A 336 -28.89 10.10 0.89
N VAL A 337 -27.92 9.65 1.70
CA VAL A 337 -26.63 9.18 1.23
C VAL A 337 -26.43 7.73 1.65
N LEU A 338 -26.14 6.86 0.69
CA LEU A 338 -25.66 5.51 0.93
C LEU A 338 -24.20 5.46 0.50
N ALA A 339 -23.33 4.94 1.36
CA ALA A 339 -21.94 4.76 0.98
C ALA A 339 -21.40 3.40 1.42
N THR A 340 -20.52 2.85 0.60
CA THR A 340 -19.68 1.70 0.92
C THR A 340 -18.23 2.12 0.89
N MET A 341 -17.46 1.65 1.87
CA MET A 341 -16.02 1.79 1.91
C MET A 341 -15.43 0.39 1.84
N ASP A 342 -14.61 0.12 0.82
CA ASP A 342 -13.99 -1.18 0.64
C ASP A 342 -12.86 -1.40 1.66
N GLY A 343 -12.56 -2.67 1.98
CA GLY A 343 -11.59 -3.00 3.03
C GLY A 343 -11.11 -4.45 3.01
N ARG A 344 -10.24 -4.82 3.97
CA ARG A 344 -9.57 -6.15 4.08
C ARG A 344 -8.64 -6.50 2.90
N GLY A 345 -8.36 -5.52 2.05
CA GLY A 345 -7.22 -5.52 1.16
C GLY A 345 -5.93 -5.14 1.90
N THR A 346 -4.91 -4.85 1.11
CA THR A 346 -3.63 -4.29 1.56
C THR A 346 -3.70 -2.77 1.66
N ALA A 347 -2.69 -2.16 2.29
CA ALA A 347 -2.58 -0.70 2.39
C ALA A 347 -2.61 -0.02 1.01
N ASP A 348 -2.18 -0.66 -0.07
CA ASP A 348 -2.19 -0.12 -1.43
C ASP A 348 -3.47 -0.41 -2.25
N THR A 349 -4.45 -1.12 -1.69
CA THR A 349 -5.67 -1.50 -2.42
C THR A 349 -6.96 -1.09 -1.73
N ALA A 350 -7.19 -1.54 -0.50
CA ALA A 350 -8.40 -1.28 0.26
C ALA A 350 -8.18 -1.64 1.74
N LEU A 351 -7.60 -0.72 2.51
CA LEU A 351 -7.27 -0.95 3.92
C LEU A 351 -8.55 -1.16 4.77
N GLY A 352 -9.62 -0.44 4.43
CA GLY A 352 -10.82 -0.33 5.24
C GLY A 352 -10.72 0.81 6.25
N VAL A 353 -11.83 1.05 6.95
CA VAL A 353 -12.02 2.20 7.83
C VAL A 353 -12.61 1.77 9.16
N ASN A 354 -12.40 2.57 10.20
CA ASN A 354 -13.14 2.45 11.45
C ASN A 354 -14.36 3.41 11.45
N PRO A 355 -15.34 3.22 12.35
CA PRO A 355 -16.56 4.03 12.35
C PRO A 355 -16.34 5.55 12.51
N MET A 356 -15.25 5.98 13.16
CA MET A 356 -14.96 7.41 13.33
C MET A 356 -14.35 8.02 12.06
N GLN A 357 -13.58 7.26 11.30
CA GLN A 357 -13.13 7.65 9.96
C GLN A 357 -14.33 7.83 9.01
N VAL A 358 -15.30 6.90 9.04
CA VAL A 358 -16.56 7.02 8.28
C VAL A 358 -17.32 8.28 8.71
N ALA A 359 -17.46 8.53 10.01
CA ALA A 359 -18.17 9.71 10.51
C ALA A 359 -17.53 11.02 10.05
N SER A 360 -16.19 11.12 10.12
CA SER A 360 -15.45 12.30 9.64
C SER A 360 -15.58 12.50 8.13
N TYR A 361 -15.51 11.41 7.35
CA TYR A 361 -15.74 11.44 5.91
C TYR A 361 -17.14 11.99 5.58
N LEU A 362 -18.19 11.43 6.18
CA LEU A 362 -19.57 11.89 5.96
C LEU A 362 -19.80 13.33 6.45
N GLN A 363 -19.13 13.74 7.53
CA GLN A 363 -19.18 15.12 7.99
C GLN A 363 -18.60 16.08 6.93
N SER A 364 -17.53 15.69 6.23
CA SER A 364 -16.95 16.48 5.13
C SER A 364 -17.91 16.64 3.95
N LEU A 365 -18.82 15.67 3.75
CA LEU A 365 -19.89 15.72 2.75
C LEU A 365 -21.13 16.51 3.23
N GLY A 366 -21.13 17.03 4.45
CA GLY A 366 -22.26 17.79 5.01
C GLY A 366 -23.42 16.93 5.52
N ILE A 367 -23.21 15.64 5.77
CA ILE A 367 -24.22 14.74 6.35
C ILE A 367 -24.50 15.11 7.80
N GLU A 368 -25.77 15.24 8.18
CA GLU A 368 -26.16 15.62 9.54
C GLU A 368 -26.30 14.40 10.45
N ASP A 369 -26.99 13.37 9.97
CA ASP A 369 -27.29 12.16 10.74
C ASP A 369 -26.89 10.92 9.95
N ALA A 370 -26.26 9.94 10.61
CA ALA A 370 -25.83 8.72 9.94
C ALA A 370 -25.83 7.49 10.87
N VAL A 371 -26.18 6.34 10.30
CA VAL A 371 -26.21 5.03 10.95
C VAL A 371 -25.28 4.10 10.19
N LEU A 372 -24.34 3.51 10.91
CA LEU A 372 -23.52 2.42 10.38
C LEU A 372 -24.40 1.18 10.20
N LEU A 373 -24.24 0.48 9.08
CA LEU A 373 -24.93 -0.78 8.74
C LEU A 373 -24.00 -1.98 8.95
N ASP A 374 -24.35 -3.16 8.43
CA ASP A 374 -23.44 -4.30 8.45
C ASP A 374 -22.23 -4.05 7.53
N GLY A 375 -21.04 -4.41 8.02
CA GLY A 375 -19.77 -4.19 7.34
C GLY A 375 -19.11 -5.50 6.92
N GLY A 376 -17.80 -5.47 6.70
CA GLY A 376 -17.01 -6.64 6.35
C GLY A 376 -17.41 -7.23 4.99
N GLY A 377 -17.52 -8.57 4.91
CA GLY A 377 -17.93 -9.24 3.68
C GLY A 377 -19.37 -8.98 3.28
N SER A 378 -20.17 -8.36 4.15
CA SER A 378 -21.54 -7.96 3.85
C SER A 378 -21.61 -6.65 3.06
N SER A 379 -20.58 -5.79 3.12
CA SER A 379 -20.56 -4.49 2.44
C SER A 379 -20.71 -4.67 0.93
N THR A 380 -21.85 -4.27 0.41
CA THR A 380 -22.15 -4.38 -1.03
C THR A 380 -23.06 -3.23 -1.44
N MET A 381 -22.66 -2.51 -2.48
CA MET A 381 -23.48 -1.54 -3.19
C MET A 381 -23.80 -2.08 -4.57
N VAL A 382 -25.05 -1.91 -5.01
CA VAL A 382 -25.49 -2.18 -6.37
C VAL A 382 -26.08 -0.93 -6.99
N THR A 383 -25.84 -0.74 -8.29
CA THR A 383 -26.39 0.39 -9.06
C THR A 383 -26.69 -0.06 -10.50
N ARG A 384 -27.71 0.53 -11.11
CA ARG A 384 -28.00 0.41 -12.55
C ARG A 384 -27.36 1.60 -13.24
N MET A 385 -26.16 1.43 -13.77
CA MET A 385 -25.43 2.51 -14.46
C MET A 385 -26.26 3.04 -15.65
N PRO A 386 -26.07 4.30 -16.06
CA PRO A 386 -26.86 4.87 -17.15
C PRO A 386 -26.75 4.06 -18.44
N GLY A 387 -27.90 3.77 -19.03
CA GLY A 387 -27.99 2.94 -20.24
C GLY A 387 -28.15 1.45 -19.97
N ASP A 388 -27.93 0.97 -18.73
CA ASP A 388 -28.14 -0.42 -18.35
C ASP A 388 -29.61 -0.69 -17.99
N ASP A 389 -30.06 -1.92 -18.27
CA ASP A 389 -31.41 -2.40 -17.93
C ASP A 389 -31.48 -3.09 -16.55
N ALA A 390 -30.33 -3.40 -15.93
CA ALA A 390 -30.24 -4.14 -14.67
C ALA A 390 -29.14 -3.59 -13.76
N VAL A 391 -29.25 -3.85 -12.46
CA VAL A 391 -28.22 -3.49 -11.48
C VAL A 391 -27.01 -4.43 -11.56
N SER A 392 -25.84 -3.88 -11.26
CA SER A 392 -24.59 -4.60 -11.02
C SER A 392 -23.94 -4.12 -9.72
N ILE A 393 -23.01 -4.91 -9.18
CA ILE A 393 -22.20 -4.52 -8.02
C ILE A 393 -21.32 -3.33 -8.40
N ALA A 394 -21.28 -2.31 -7.53
CA ALA A 394 -20.55 -1.07 -7.73
C ALA A 394 -19.22 -0.99 -6.94
N ASN A 395 -19.07 -1.80 -5.88
CA ASN A 395 -17.89 -1.86 -5.02
C ASN A 395 -17.13 -3.19 -5.15
N SER A 396 -16.08 -3.40 -4.35
CA SER A 396 -15.33 -4.65 -4.32
C SER A 396 -15.64 -5.51 -3.08
N PRO A 397 -16.46 -6.60 -3.21
CA PRO A 397 -16.75 -7.48 -2.08
C PRO A 397 -15.50 -8.11 -1.45
N SER A 398 -15.40 -8.01 -0.12
CA SER A 398 -14.17 -8.40 0.60
C SER A 398 -13.98 -9.91 0.83
N ASP A 399 -14.99 -10.74 0.55
CA ASP A 399 -14.92 -12.20 0.67
C ASP A 399 -14.34 -12.84 -0.61
N GLY A 400 -13.11 -12.44 -0.98
CA GLY A 400 -12.43 -12.94 -2.18
C GLY A 400 -13.09 -12.51 -3.49
N GLY A 401 -13.71 -11.32 -3.52
CA GLY A 401 -14.43 -10.78 -4.67
C GLY A 401 -15.85 -11.34 -4.84
N VAL A 402 -16.32 -12.18 -3.91
CA VAL A 402 -17.66 -12.79 -3.98
C VAL A 402 -18.63 -12.02 -3.10
N GLU A 403 -19.79 -11.68 -3.66
CA GLU A 403 -20.90 -11.08 -2.92
C GLU A 403 -21.47 -12.05 -1.87
N ARG A 404 -21.63 -11.57 -0.64
CA ARG A 404 -22.19 -12.36 0.46
C ARG A 404 -23.72 -12.29 0.50
N PRO A 405 -24.43 -13.41 0.68
CA PRO A 405 -25.85 -13.40 1.04
C PRO A 405 -26.08 -12.77 2.43
N VAL A 406 -26.99 -11.79 2.52
CA VAL A 406 -27.32 -11.01 3.72
C VAL A 406 -28.81 -11.08 4.06
N ALA A 407 -29.18 -10.64 5.26
CA ALA A 407 -30.55 -10.75 5.76
C ALA A 407 -31.53 -9.74 5.16
N ASN A 408 -31.06 -8.52 4.87
CA ASN A 408 -31.87 -7.43 4.33
C ASN A 408 -30.97 -6.34 3.71
N GLY A 409 -31.60 -5.35 3.05
CA GLY A 409 -30.92 -4.21 2.44
C GLY A 409 -31.81 -2.97 2.31
N ILE A 410 -31.19 -1.82 2.01
CA ILE A 410 -31.86 -0.54 1.73
C ILE A 410 -31.73 -0.27 0.24
N PHE A 411 -32.86 -0.05 -0.43
CA PHE A 411 -32.93 0.07 -1.88
C PHE A 411 -33.65 1.34 -2.32
N LEU A 412 -33.19 1.88 -3.44
CA LEU A 412 -33.69 3.08 -4.09
C LEU A 412 -34.44 2.67 -5.38
N TYR A 413 -35.61 3.28 -5.60
CA TYR A 413 -36.49 2.95 -6.71
C TYR A 413 -36.87 4.22 -7.47
N SER A 414 -36.98 4.10 -8.80
CA SER A 414 -37.79 5.05 -9.56
C SER A 414 -39.27 4.70 -9.40
N THR A 415 -40.13 5.70 -9.19
CA THR A 415 -41.58 5.52 -9.12
C THR A 415 -42.22 5.36 -10.52
N ALA A 416 -41.43 5.48 -11.60
CA ALA A 416 -41.87 5.16 -12.94
C ALA A 416 -42.16 3.65 -13.07
N THR A 417 -43.43 3.30 -13.28
CA THR A 417 -43.86 1.89 -13.34
C THR A 417 -43.57 1.21 -14.68
N GLU A 418 -43.32 1.99 -15.73
CA GLU A 418 -42.97 1.54 -17.08
C GLU A 418 -42.01 2.54 -17.71
N ALA A 419 -41.12 2.07 -18.59
CA ALA A 419 -40.22 2.93 -19.35
C ALA A 419 -41.01 3.88 -20.27
N GLY A 420 -40.79 5.19 -20.12
CA GLY A 420 -41.42 6.22 -20.93
C GLY A 420 -40.83 6.29 -22.35
N PRO A 421 -41.46 7.04 -23.28
CA PRO A 421 -40.85 7.33 -24.56
C PRO A 421 -39.55 8.12 -24.36
N ALA A 422 -38.60 7.97 -25.29
CA ALA A 422 -37.38 8.78 -25.30
C ALA A 422 -37.70 10.28 -25.28
N GLU A 423 -37.22 10.98 -24.25
CA GLU A 423 -37.33 12.43 -24.11
C GLU A 423 -35.99 13.11 -24.35
N ARG A 424 -34.90 12.46 -23.93
CA ARG A 424 -33.53 12.93 -24.11
C ARG A 424 -32.67 11.79 -24.65
N VAL A 425 -31.80 12.12 -25.59
CA VAL A 425 -30.68 11.27 -25.98
C VAL A 425 -29.47 11.78 -25.25
N VAL A 426 -28.70 10.89 -24.64
CA VAL A 426 -27.36 11.19 -24.15
C VAL A 426 -26.40 10.69 -25.22
N LEU A 427 -25.51 11.57 -25.65
CA LEU A 427 -24.46 11.27 -26.60
C LEU A 427 -23.15 11.73 -25.97
N HIS A 428 -22.31 10.77 -25.61
CA HIS A 428 -20.97 11.00 -25.05
C HIS A 428 -20.98 12.05 -23.92
N ASP A 429 -21.99 11.97 -23.04
CA ASP A 429 -22.22 12.90 -21.93
C ASP A 429 -22.19 14.40 -22.28
N GLY A 430 -22.44 14.73 -23.56
CA GLY A 430 -22.38 16.09 -24.09
C GLY A 430 -20.95 16.62 -24.31
N GLN A 431 -19.92 15.81 -24.08
CA GLN A 431 -18.53 16.18 -24.26
C GLN A 431 -18.13 16.18 -25.74
N GLN A 432 -17.21 17.07 -26.11
CA GLN A 432 -16.63 17.09 -27.45
C GLN A 432 -15.82 15.81 -27.69
N VAL A 433 -15.94 15.24 -28.89
CA VAL A 433 -15.14 14.09 -29.33
C VAL A 433 -13.87 14.60 -30.02
N THR A 434 -12.70 14.27 -29.49
CA THR A 434 -11.42 14.58 -30.14
C THR A 434 -10.67 13.30 -30.52
N ALA A 435 -10.20 13.20 -31.76
CA ALA A 435 -9.54 12.01 -32.29
C ALA A 435 -8.45 12.36 -33.33
N ALA A 436 -7.38 11.59 -33.42
CA ALA A 436 -6.43 11.67 -34.54
C ALA A 436 -6.93 10.85 -35.75
N VAL A 437 -6.45 11.17 -36.96
CA VAL A 437 -6.81 10.39 -38.16
C VAL A 437 -6.45 8.91 -37.97
N GLY A 438 -7.44 8.03 -38.19
CA GLY A 438 -7.29 6.58 -37.99
C GLY A 438 -7.57 6.10 -36.57
N ALA A 439 -7.63 7.01 -35.58
CA ALA A 439 -8.05 6.68 -34.23
C ALA A 439 -9.57 6.42 -34.19
N SER A 440 -9.99 5.62 -33.21
CA SER A 440 -11.38 5.48 -32.83
C SER A 440 -11.57 6.14 -31.45
N THR A 441 -12.82 6.44 -31.07
CA THR A 441 -13.21 7.00 -29.78
C THR A 441 -14.55 6.38 -29.36
N PRO A 442 -14.73 5.89 -28.11
CA PRO A 442 -16.04 5.47 -27.63
C PRO A 442 -16.96 6.68 -27.56
N VAL A 443 -18.07 6.62 -28.29
CA VAL A 443 -19.11 7.65 -28.36
C VAL A 443 -20.42 6.96 -28.03
N VAL A 444 -20.65 6.76 -26.73
CA VAL A 444 -21.83 6.07 -26.19
C VAL A 444 -23.08 6.91 -26.47
N ALA A 445 -24.13 6.24 -26.95
CA ALA A 445 -25.41 6.89 -27.24
C ALA A 445 -26.55 6.06 -26.66
N TYR A 446 -27.28 6.61 -25.70
CA TYR A 446 -28.47 5.98 -25.11
C TYR A 446 -29.60 6.98 -24.97
N ALA A 447 -30.80 6.48 -24.72
CA ALA A 447 -31.99 7.30 -24.60
C ALA A 447 -32.60 7.15 -23.22
N VAL A 448 -32.96 8.28 -22.62
CA VAL A 448 -33.65 8.32 -21.33
C VAL A 448 -35.02 8.95 -21.48
N ASP A 449 -35.94 8.50 -20.64
CA ASP A 449 -37.28 9.07 -20.54
C ASP A 449 -37.31 10.34 -19.68
N ALA A 450 -38.51 10.87 -19.44
CA ALA A 450 -38.75 12.07 -18.63
C ALA A 450 -38.20 11.98 -17.19
N HIS A 451 -38.03 10.76 -16.69
CA HIS A 451 -37.62 10.44 -15.33
C HIS A 451 -36.13 10.02 -15.26
N GLY A 452 -35.39 10.14 -16.37
CA GLY A 452 -33.99 9.72 -16.42
C GLY A 452 -33.81 8.20 -16.42
N ASN A 453 -34.88 7.41 -16.59
CA ASN A 453 -34.79 5.96 -16.75
C ASN A 453 -34.46 5.59 -18.20
N PRO A 454 -33.94 4.37 -18.47
CA PRO A 454 -33.84 3.85 -19.83
C PRO A 454 -35.18 3.97 -20.58
N ALA A 455 -35.16 4.64 -21.73
CA ALA A 455 -36.36 4.92 -22.49
C ALA A 455 -36.88 3.68 -23.24
N HIS A 456 -38.20 3.52 -23.31
CA HIS A 456 -38.82 2.62 -24.24
C HIS A 456 -38.67 3.17 -25.67
N THR A 457 -37.92 2.46 -26.51
CA THR A 457 -37.67 2.83 -27.90
C THR A 457 -38.24 1.78 -28.87
N THR A 458 -38.80 2.22 -30.00
CA THR A 458 -39.26 1.33 -31.08
C THR A 458 -38.21 1.11 -32.16
N GLU A 459 -37.14 1.89 -32.11
CA GLU A 459 -36.02 1.93 -33.04
C GLU A 459 -34.73 2.12 -32.21
N GLN A 460 -33.60 1.60 -32.68
CA GLN A 460 -32.30 1.86 -32.03
C GLN A 460 -31.88 3.32 -32.22
N VAL A 461 -31.07 3.83 -31.30
CA VAL A 461 -30.46 5.16 -31.43
C VAL A 461 -29.59 5.20 -32.69
N SER A 462 -29.89 6.11 -33.61
CA SER A 462 -29.14 6.31 -34.85
C SER A 462 -28.15 7.45 -34.69
N VAL A 463 -26.87 7.21 -34.98
CA VAL A 463 -25.82 8.22 -34.88
C VAL A 463 -25.23 8.53 -36.26
N THR A 464 -24.97 9.81 -36.53
CA THR A 464 -24.41 10.30 -37.80
C THR A 464 -23.30 11.32 -37.57
N VAL A 465 -22.36 11.42 -38.51
CA VAL A 465 -21.21 12.34 -38.45
C VAL A 465 -21.29 13.34 -39.60
N SER A 466 -21.08 14.62 -39.32
CA SER A 466 -21.11 15.71 -40.32
C SER A 466 -19.90 16.66 -40.19
N PRO A 467 -19.13 16.90 -41.27
CA PRO A 467 -19.21 16.21 -42.55
C PRO A 467 -18.81 14.74 -42.41
N SER A 468 -19.44 13.86 -43.19
CA SER A 468 -19.18 12.41 -43.15
C SER A 468 -17.76 12.02 -43.58
N SER A 469 -16.96 12.98 -44.05
CA SER A 469 -15.55 12.78 -44.34
C SER A 469 -14.70 12.72 -43.07
N LEU A 470 -15.15 13.32 -41.95
CA LEU A 470 -14.41 13.29 -40.68
C LEU A 470 -14.30 11.89 -40.10
N GLY A 471 -15.29 11.04 -40.31
CA GLY A 471 -15.29 9.70 -39.73
C GLY A 471 -16.59 8.94 -39.89
N THR A 472 -16.63 7.75 -39.29
CA THR A 472 -17.81 6.88 -39.24
C THR A 472 -18.10 6.47 -37.81
N TRP A 473 -19.37 6.45 -37.42
CA TRP A 473 -19.80 5.89 -36.14
C TRP A 473 -20.44 4.51 -36.34
N GLN A 474 -20.07 3.54 -35.51
CA GLN A 474 -20.63 2.19 -35.51
C GLN A 474 -20.58 1.59 -34.10
N ASP A 475 -21.70 1.02 -33.63
CA ASP A 475 -21.82 0.24 -32.39
C ASP A 475 -21.21 0.91 -31.14
N GLY A 476 -21.42 2.23 -30.99
CA GLY A 476 -20.91 3.00 -29.85
C GLY A 476 -19.52 3.59 -30.06
N THR A 477 -18.92 3.45 -31.25
CA THR A 477 -17.55 3.91 -31.53
C THR A 477 -17.49 4.83 -32.75
N PHE A 478 -16.81 5.97 -32.64
CA PHE A 478 -16.50 6.88 -33.74
C PHE A 478 -15.07 6.63 -34.26
N THR A 479 -14.88 6.38 -35.55
CA THR A 479 -13.55 6.23 -36.21
C THR A 479 -13.25 7.42 -37.11
N ALA A 480 -12.19 8.17 -36.80
CA ALA A 480 -11.76 9.35 -37.51
C ALA A 480 -11.03 9.03 -38.84
N ARG A 481 -11.19 9.89 -39.86
CA ARG A 481 -10.71 9.66 -41.23
C ARG A 481 -10.02 10.84 -41.88
N GLU A 482 -10.48 12.06 -41.66
CA GLU A 482 -9.91 13.28 -42.24
C GLU A 482 -9.86 14.38 -41.20
N VAL A 483 -8.74 15.12 -41.15
CA VAL A 483 -8.54 16.29 -40.29
C VAL A 483 -9.62 17.33 -40.53
N GLY A 484 -10.19 17.87 -39.45
CA GLY A 484 -11.19 18.93 -39.51
C GLY A 484 -12.09 18.96 -38.28
N THR A 485 -13.08 19.84 -38.30
CA THR A 485 -14.08 19.97 -37.23
C THR A 485 -15.49 19.78 -37.77
N GLY A 486 -16.38 19.25 -36.93
CA GLY A 486 -17.76 18.92 -37.30
C GLY A 486 -18.61 18.53 -36.10
N THR A 487 -19.65 17.74 -36.34
CA THR A 487 -20.65 17.36 -35.33
C THR A 487 -21.03 15.89 -35.46
N ILE A 488 -21.17 15.19 -34.33
CA ILE A 488 -21.80 13.88 -34.23
C ILE A 488 -23.21 14.08 -33.67
N THR A 489 -24.22 13.56 -34.38
CA THR A 489 -25.64 13.70 -34.02
C THR A 489 -26.24 12.32 -33.76
N ALA A 490 -26.76 12.10 -32.55
CA ALA A 490 -27.53 10.91 -32.18
C ALA A 490 -29.02 11.23 -32.19
N THR A 491 -29.83 10.33 -32.73
CA THR A 491 -31.27 10.51 -32.94
C THR A 491 -32.04 9.24 -32.60
N VAL A 492 -33.11 9.36 -31.82
CA VAL A 492 -34.10 8.28 -31.66
C VAL A 492 -35.49 8.88 -31.54
N ASN A 493 -36.48 8.31 -32.23
CA ASN A 493 -37.88 8.78 -32.20
C ASN A 493 -38.07 10.29 -32.43
N GLY A 494 -37.15 10.96 -33.12
CA GLY A 494 -37.16 12.40 -33.39
C GLY A 494 -36.54 13.30 -32.32
N VAL A 495 -36.04 12.73 -31.21
CA VAL A 495 -35.20 13.41 -30.22
C VAL A 495 -33.74 13.31 -30.67
N THR A 496 -33.01 14.42 -30.58
CA THR A 496 -31.62 14.50 -31.05
C THR A 496 -30.69 15.05 -29.96
N ALA A 497 -29.47 14.53 -29.91
CA ALA A 497 -28.33 15.11 -29.19
C ALA A 497 -27.17 15.28 -30.15
N GLU A 498 -26.38 16.34 -29.95
CA GLU A 498 -25.24 16.68 -30.78
C GLU A 498 -24.03 16.95 -29.90
N VAL A 499 -22.87 16.45 -30.31
CA VAL A 499 -21.57 16.80 -29.75
C VAL A 499 -20.64 17.23 -30.87
N ASP A 500 -19.78 18.22 -30.59
CA ASP A 500 -18.76 18.63 -31.53
C ASP A 500 -17.71 17.52 -31.69
N VAL A 501 -17.11 17.42 -32.88
CA VAL A 501 -15.99 16.53 -33.14
C VAL A 501 -14.83 17.28 -33.76
N GLN A 502 -13.62 17.05 -33.23
CA GLN A 502 -12.36 17.57 -33.75
C GLN A 502 -11.45 16.41 -34.15
N VAL A 503 -11.06 16.37 -35.42
CA VAL A 503 -10.10 15.41 -35.95
C VAL A 503 -8.76 16.11 -36.22
N VAL A 504 -7.70 15.65 -35.58
CA VAL A 504 -6.30 16.12 -35.77
C VAL A 504 -5.49 15.13 -36.62
N ASP A 505 -4.33 15.56 -37.13
CA ASP A 505 -3.47 14.71 -37.98
C ASP A 505 -2.74 13.65 -37.12
N GLU A 506 -1.97 14.12 -36.14
CA GLU A 506 -1.32 13.35 -35.08
C GLU A 506 -1.55 14.02 -33.71
N PHE A 507 -1.22 13.31 -32.64
CA PHE A 507 -1.25 13.86 -31.28
C PHE A 507 0.12 14.47 -30.92
N ASP A 508 0.17 15.48 -30.06
CA ASP A 508 1.44 16.13 -29.66
C ASP A 508 2.35 15.18 -28.88
N SER A 509 1.75 14.33 -28.04
CA SER A 509 2.43 13.23 -27.34
C SER A 509 1.45 12.09 -27.08
N LEU A 510 2.00 10.89 -26.86
CA LEU A 510 1.27 9.72 -26.37
C LEU A 510 1.90 9.27 -25.06
N THR A 511 1.08 8.83 -24.12
CA THR A 511 1.50 8.22 -22.85
C THR A 511 0.74 6.91 -22.66
N ILE A 512 1.42 5.86 -22.20
CA ILE A 512 0.75 4.64 -21.73
C ILE A 512 0.58 4.77 -20.22
N SER A 513 -0.63 4.54 -19.73
CA SER A 513 -0.92 4.49 -18.30
C SER A 513 -1.47 3.10 -17.92
N PRO A 514 -0.94 2.46 -16.87
CA PRO A 514 0.23 2.87 -16.09
C PRO A 514 1.54 2.74 -16.89
N ALA A 515 2.49 3.66 -16.69
CA ALA A 515 3.78 3.71 -17.41
C ALA A 515 4.70 2.53 -17.04
N THR A 516 4.62 2.09 -15.79
CA THR A 516 5.21 0.85 -15.28
C THR A 516 4.14 0.10 -14.50
N SER A 517 4.03 -1.20 -14.74
CA SER A 517 3.12 -2.05 -13.96
C SER A 517 3.74 -3.38 -13.65
N ARG A 518 3.27 -3.99 -12.57
CA ARG A 518 3.54 -5.38 -12.27
C ARG A 518 2.27 -6.18 -12.48
N VAL A 519 2.39 -7.32 -13.15
CA VAL A 519 1.26 -8.20 -13.45
C VAL A 519 1.63 -9.62 -13.07
N ALA A 520 0.97 -10.16 -12.04
CA ALA A 520 1.18 -11.53 -11.57
C ALA A 520 0.83 -12.56 -12.67
N ASN A 521 1.33 -13.80 -12.57
CA ASN A 521 1.02 -14.84 -13.55
C ASN A 521 -0.48 -15.05 -13.69
N GLY A 522 -0.97 -15.08 -14.94
CA GLY A 522 -2.39 -15.23 -15.27
C GLY A 522 -3.25 -14.01 -14.94
N ALA A 523 -2.70 -12.96 -14.33
CA ALA A 523 -3.42 -11.72 -14.08
C ALA A 523 -3.46 -10.84 -15.34
N GLU A 524 -4.39 -9.90 -15.32
CA GLU A 524 -4.64 -8.95 -16.39
C GLU A 524 -4.38 -7.53 -15.90
N GLN A 525 -3.81 -6.69 -16.76
CA GLN A 525 -3.63 -5.26 -16.54
C GLN A 525 -4.16 -4.53 -17.76
N THR A 526 -5.15 -3.68 -17.55
CA THR A 526 -5.59 -2.76 -18.60
C THR A 526 -4.57 -1.64 -18.73
N LEU A 527 -4.07 -1.47 -19.94
CA LEU A 527 -3.22 -0.37 -20.37
C LEU A 527 -4.09 0.59 -21.17
N THR A 528 -4.02 1.86 -20.82
CA THR A 528 -4.68 2.94 -21.54
C THR A 528 -3.63 3.77 -22.25
N VAL A 529 -4.03 4.39 -23.35
CA VAL A 529 -3.21 5.37 -24.04
C VAL A 529 -3.91 6.70 -23.91
N GLU A 530 -3.20 7.68 -23.39
CA GLU A 530 -3.63 9.07 -23.40
C GLU A 530 -2.85 9.84 -24.46
N ALA A 531 -3.49 10.85 -25.00
CA ALA A 531 -2.91 11.70 -26.01
C ALA A 531 -3.05 13.17 -25.66
N ALA A 532 -1.98 13.94 -25.85
CA ALA A 532 -2.02 15.40 -25.72
C ALA A 532 -2.31 16.07 -27.07
N ILE A 533 -3.01 17.20 -27.05
CA ILE A 533 -3.23 18.07 -28.22
C ILE A 533 -2.79 19.51 -27.93
N ASP A 534 -2.51 20.27 -29.00
CA ASP A 534 -2.00 21.64 -28.93
C ASP A 534 -2.87 22.55 -28.03
N GLY A 535 -2.26 23.11 -26.98
CA GLY A 535 -2.95 23.90 -25.95
C GLY A 535 -3.00 23.27 -24.56
N GLY A 536 -2.61 21.99 -24.42
CA GLY A 536 -2.53 21.29 -23.12
C GLY A 536 -3.77 20.50 -22.74
N ASP A 537 -4.78 20.42 -23.63
CA ASP A 537 -5.94 19.55 -23.45
C ASP A 537 -5.53 18.08 -23.71
N SER A 538 -6.11 17.13 -22.97
CA SER A 538 -5.93 15.70 -23.20
C SER A 538 -7.12 15.12 -23.98
N ALA A 539 -6.85 14.13 -24.83
CA ALA A 539 -7.86 13.39 -25.57
C ALA A 539 -7.77 11.90 -25.21
N ALA A 540 -8.90 11.31 -24.83
CA ALA A 540 -9.01 9.88 -24.60
C ALA A 540 -8.87 9.12 -25.94
N VAL A 541 -7.94 8.17 -26.01
CA VAL A 541 -7.77 7.28 -27.17
C VAL A 541 -8.63 6.03 -26.97
N ASP A 542 -9.47 5.66 -27.96
CA ASP A 542 -10.16 4.37 -27.89
C ASP A 542 -9.15 3.23 -27.88
N PRO A 543 -9.19 2.32 -26.90
CA PRO A 543 -8.37 1.13 -26.89
C PRO A 543 -8.43 0.36 -28.21
N ALA A 544 -9.61 0.27 -28.86
CA ALA A 544 -9.79 -0.43 -30.13
C ALA A 544 -8.99 0.17 -31.31
N SER A 545 -8.49 1.39 -31.15
CA SER A 545 -7.63 2.06 -32.14
C SER A 545 -6.14 1.94 -31.88
N VAL A 546 -5.78 1.37 -30.73
CA VAL A 546 -4.40 1.11 -30.35
C VAL A 546 -3.98 -0.25 -30.92
N VAL A 547 -2.90 -0.25 -31.69
CA VAL A 547 -2.22 -1.49 -32.07
C VAL A 547 -1.14 -1.78 -31.05
N TRP A 548 -1.33 -2.86 -30.31
CA TRP A 548 -0.39 -3.31 -29.29
C TRP A 548 0.63 -4.31 -29.83
N SER A 549 1.83 -4.26 -29.29
CA SER A 549 2.85 -5.29 -29.47
C SER A 549 3.67 -5.47 -28.20
N VAL A 550 4.26 -6.67 -28.07
CA VAL A 550 5.15 -7.04 -26.96
C VAL A 550 6.44 -7.61 -27.52
N ASP A 551 7.55 -7.36 -26.83
CA ASP A 551 8.86 -7.95 -27.16
C ASP A 551 9.01 -9.41 -26.67
N ARG A 552 8.26 -9.80 -25.62
CA ARG A 552 8.33 -11.09 -24.93
C ARG A 552 6.96 -11.78 -24.83
N ALA A 553 6.52 -12.35 -25.96
CA ALA A 553 5.24 -13.08 -26.04
C ALA A 553 5.17 -14.36 -25.18
N ASP A 554 6.30 -14.85 -24.67
CA ASP A 554 6.36 -15.97 -23.73
C ASP A 554 5.98 -15.59 -22.29
N LEU A 555 6.00 -14.29 -21.95
CA LEU A 555 5.65 -13.76 -20.63
C LEU A 555 4.28 -13.08 -20.58
N GLY A 556 3.65 -12.85 -21.72
CA GLY A 556 2.29 -12.32 -21.80
C GLY A 556 1.94 -11.82 -23.19
N ALA A 557 0.70 -11.36 -23.34
CA ALA A 557 0.21 -10.75 -24.56
C ALA A 557 -0.72 -9.58 -24.21
N VAL A 558 -0.81 -8.60 -25.10
CA VAL A 558 -1.78 -7.50 -24.97
C VAL A 558 -2.91 -7.72 -25.95
N SER A 559 -4.15 -7.65 -25.46
CA SER A 559 -5.33 -7.68 -26.30
C SER A 559 -5.48 -6.40 -27.12
N PRO A 560 -6.28 -6.38 -28.20
CA PRO A 560 -6.61 -5.15 -28.91
C PRO A 560 -7.22 -4.07 -28.01
N GLU A 561 -7.90 -4.45 -26.92
CA GLU A 561 -8.51 -3.55 -25.94
C GLU A 561 -7.50 -3.03 -24.89
N GLY A 562 -6.20 -3.28 -25.07
CA GLY A 562 -5.15 -2.84 -24.16
C GLY A 562 -5.00 -3.70 -22.91
N VAL A 563 -5.63 -4.87 -22.83
CA VAL A 563 -5.49 -5.75 -21.68
C VAL A 563 -4.24 -6.61 -21.84
N PHE A 564 -3.19 -6.32 -21.09
CA PHE A 564 -2.05 -7.21 -20.95
C PHE A 564 -2.42 -8.39 -20.05
N THR A 565 -2.40 -9.61 -20.59
CA THR A 565 -2.53 -10.85 -19.83
C THR A 565 -1.14 -11.46 -19.66
N ALA A 566 -0.67 -11.55 -18.42
CA ALA A 566 0.58 -12.23 -18.10
C ALA A 566 0.45 -13.74 -18.31
N ALA A 567 1.51 -14.41 -18.73
CA ALA A 567 1.53 -15.85 -18.86
C ALA A 567 1.31 -16.56 -17.50
N GLU A 568 0.71 -17.74 -17.53
CA GLU A 568 0.48 -18.59 -16.34
C GLU A 568 1.77 -19.01 -15.61
N GLN A 569 2.92 -18.95 -16.30
CA GLN A 569 4.23 -19.29 -15.76
C GLN A 569 5.31 -18.39 -16.37
N GLY A 570 6.44 -18.27 -15.66
CA GLY A 570 7.57 -17.42 -16.06
C GLY A 570 7.57 -16.08 -15.34
N ALA A 571 8.72 -15.40 -15.38
CA ALA A 571 8.94 -14.10 -14.77
C ALA A 571 9.91 -13.28 -15.63
N GLY A 572 9.66 -11.97 -15.77
CA GLY A 572 10.58 -11.03 -16.39
C GLY A 572 9.93 -9.71 -16.83
N VAL A 573 10.74 -8.82 -17.40
CA VAL A 573 10.26 -7.55 -17.96
C VAL A 573 9.79 -7.75 -19.40
N VAL A 574 8.63 -7.19 -19.71
CA VAL A 574 8.01 -7.14 -21.03
C VAL A 574 7.91 -5.68 -21.45
N THR A 575 8.44 -5.32 -22.60
CA THR A 575 8.20 -4.01 -23.21
C THR A 575 6.90 -4.07 -24.01
N VAL A 576 5.92 -3.27 -23.62
CA VAL A 576 4.68 -3.09 -24.35
C VAL A 576 4.77 -1.83 -25.19
N THR A 577 4.41 -1.92 -26.46
CA THR A 577 4.36 -0.76 -27.36
C THR A 577 2.93 -0.56 -27.86
N ALA A 578 2.39 0.63 -27.63
CA ALA A 578 1.13 1.10 -28.19
C ALA A 578 1.41 1.90 -29.46
N THR A 579 0.62 1.68 -30.51
CA THR A 579 0.66 2.48 -31.75
C THR A 579 -0.72 3.02 -32.06
N VAL A 580 -0.85 4.34 -32.22
CA VAL A 580 -2.09 5.04 -32.56
C VAL A 580 -1.84 5.82 -33.85
N GLY A 581 -2.55 5.47 -34.93
CA GLY A 581 -2.23 6.02 -36.25
C GLY A 581 -0.80 5.65 -36.70
N GLU A 582 0.06 6.66 -36.89
CA GLU A 582 1.48 6.48 -37.26
C GLU A 582 2.46 6.68 -36.08
N GLN A 583 1.97 7.00 -34.87
CA GLN A 583 2.79 7.32 -33.70
C GLN A 583 2.81 6.17 -32.70
N SER A 584 3.95 5.96 -32.03
CA SER A 584 4.13 4.88 -31.04
C SER A 584 4.71 5.39 -29.73
N VAL A 585 4.34 4.75 -28.63
CA VAL A 585 4.91 4.93 -27.29
C VAL A 585 5.09 3.56 -26.63
N SER A 586 6.05 3.43 -25.73
CA SER A 586 6.34 2.18 -25.03
C SER A 586 6.28 2.35 -23.51
N ALA A 587 5.91 1.27 -22.83
CA ALA A 587 5.89 1.09 -21.38
C ALA A 587 6.50 -0.26 -21.04
N THR A 588 6.90 -0.46 -19.78
CA THR A 588 7.43 -1.74 -19.30
C THR A 588 6.49 -2.40 -18.29
N ILE A 589 6.37 -3.72 -18.39
CA ILE A 589 5.58 -4.55 -17.49
C ILE A 589 6.47 -5.61 -16.86
N ASN A 590 6.47 -5.67 -15.54
CA ASN A 590 7.07 -6.75 -14.77
C ASN A 590 6.07 -7.91 -14.70
N ALA A 591 6.18 -8.84 -15.64
CA ALA A 591 5.22 -9.94 -15.80
C ALA A 591 5.67 -11.19 -15.06
N GLY A 592 4.74 -11.77 -14.30
CA GLY A 592 4.87 -13.07 -13.67
C GLY A 592 5.70 -13.08 -12.39
N SER A 593 6.03 -14.30 -11.94
CA SER A 593 6.67 -14.58 -10.66
C SER A 593 7.43 -15.91 -10.70
N THR A 594 8.45 -16.02 -9.86
CA THR A 594 9.18 -17.26 -9.59
C THR A 594 8.68 -17.89 -8.31
N ARG A 595 8.36 -19.19 -8.34
CA ARG A 595 8.02 -19.93 -7.11
C ARG A 595 9.28 -20.47 -6.45
N GLU A 596 9.34 -20.32 -5.13
CA GLU A 596 10.36 -20.93 -4.29
C GLU A 596 9.70 -21.70 -3.15
N THR A 597 10.28 -22.83 -2.79
CA THR A 597 9.74 -23.67 -1.70
C THR A 597 10.04 -23.03 -0.35
N MET A 598 9.00 -22.68 0.42
CA MET A 598 9.15 -22.25 1.81
C MET A 598 9.50 -23.45 2.68
N PHE A 599 8.66 -24.49 2.62
CA PHE A 599 8.96 -25.77 3.25
C PHE A 599 8.24 -26.92 2.58
N VAL A 600 8.85 -28.11 2.69
CA VAL A 600 8.20 -29.39 2.41
C VAL A 600 7.77 -30.00 3.74
N ALA A 601 6.56 -30.53 3.78
CA ALA A 601 6.01 -31.18 4.96
C ALA A 601 6.32 -32.69 4.92
N ASP A 602 7.58 -33.03 5.18
CA ASP A 602 8.13 -34.39 5.15
C ASP A 602 8.66 -34.89 6.51
N ASP A 603 8.63 -34.04 7.54
CA ASP A 603 9.01 -34.41 8.90
C ASP A 603 7.87 -34.10 9.90
N PRO A 604 7.15 -35.11 10.42
CA PRO A 604 6.09 -34.89 11.39
C PRO A 604 6.58 -34.29 12.71
N ALA A 605 7.88 -34.38 13.04
CA ALA A 605 8.43 -33.80 14.27
C ALA A 605 8.45 -32.26 14.26
N LYS A 606 8.32 -31.64 13.08
CA LYS A 606 8.25 -30.18 12.93
C LYS A 606 6.88 -29.60 13.27
N PHE A 607 5.86 -30.43 13.49
CA PHE A 607 4.49 -30.00 13.76
C PHE A 607 3.99 -30.50 15.11
N THR A 608 3.29 -29.62 15.84
CA THR A 608 2.53 -29.99 17.04
C THR A 608 1.08 -29.58 16.92
N THR A 609 0.18 -30.23 17.67
CA THR A 609 -1.26 -29.99 17.57
C THR A 609 -1.90 -29.76 18.94
N ARG A 610 -2.98 -28.99 18.97
CA ARG A 610 -3.86 -28.85 20.14
C ARG A 610 -5.30 -28.73 19.69
N ASN A 611 -6.16 -29.38 20.46
CA ASN A 611 -7.60 -29.25 20.32
C ASN A 611 -8.05 -28.05 21.17
N GLU A 612 -8.65 -27.05 20.56
CA GLU A 612 -9.03 -25.81 21.25
C GLU A 612 -10.38 -25.93 21.97
N ASP A 613 -11.20 -26.89 21.56
CA ASP A 613 -12.41 -27.33 22.23
C ASP A 613 -12.20 -28.75 22.78
N GLY A 614 -12.51 -28.99 24.06
CA GLY A 614 -12.24 -30.27 24.74
C GLY A 614 -13.03 -31.49 24.22
N THR A 615 -13.65 -31.39 23.04
CA THR A 615 -14.50 -32.39 22.40
C THR A 615 -13.97 -32.88 21.04
N THR A 616 -13.05 -32.16 20.40
CA THR A 616 -12.29 -32.64 19.24
C THR A 616 -11.21 -33.63 19.67
N THR A 617 -11.02 -34.72 18.92
CA THR A 617 -9.98 -35.72 19.21
C THR A 617 -9.02 -35.92 18.05
N THR A 618 -7.73 -35.93 18.37
CA THR A 618 -6.59 -36.25 17.49
C THR A 618 -5.73 -37.34 18.17
N PRO A 619 -4.94 -38.14 17.42
CA PRO A 619 -4.01 -39.10 18.01
C PRO A 619 -2.98 -38.44 18.92
N GLU A 620 -2.61 -39.09 20.05
CA GLU A 620 -1.56 -38.59 20.95
C GLU A 620 -0.19 -38.44 20.25
N THR A 621 0.04 -39.18 19.17
CA THR A 621 1.27 -39.13 18.37
C THR A 621 1.31 -37.93 17.41
N GLY A 622 0.21 -37.19 17.25
CA GLY A 622 0.12 -36.06 16.32
C GLY A 622 0.19 -36.51 14.85
N PHE A 623 0.98 -35.79 14.05
CA PHE A 623 1.19 -36.08 12.63
C PHE A 623 1.98 -37.38 12.41
N ALA A 624 1.72 -38.02 11.27
CA ALA A 624 2.45 -39.18 10.77
C ALA A 624 2.94 -38.94 9.35
N LEU A 625 4.01 -39.63 8.95
CA LEU A 625 4.49 -39.63 7.57
C LEU A 625 3.57 -40.47 6.66
N SER A 626 3.40 -40.06 5.42
CA SER A 626 2.57 -40.70 4.40
C SER A 626 3.29 -40.77 3.06
N ASP A 627 3.07 -41.85 2.31
CA ASP A 627 3.53 -42.02 0.92
C ASP A 627 2.53 -41.45 -0.11
N ASP A 628 1.35 -40.99 0.36
CA ASP A 628 0.40 -40.26 -0.47
C ASP A 628 0.88 -38.82 -0.63
N VAL A 629 1.24 -38.43 -1.86
CA VAL A 629 1.80 -37.11 -2.21
C VAL A 629 1.04 -36.50 -3.39
N PRO A 630 1.12 -35.16 -3.61
CA PRO A 630 0.46 -34.53 -4.75
C PRO A 630 0.88 -35.13 -6.10
N GLU A 631 -0.06 -35.23 -7.03
CA GLU A 631 0.22 -35.76 -8.37
C GLU A 631 1.23 -34.86 -9.11
N GLY A 632 2.31 -35.45 -9.64
CA GLY A 632 3.37 -34.71 -10.33
C GLY A 632 4.41 -34.05 -9.42
N SER A 633 4.34 -34.26 -8.10
CA SER A 633 5.36 -33.80 -7.15
C SER A 633 6.59 -34.71 -7.15
N ASP A 634 7.78 -34.12 -6.97
CA ASP A 634 9.05 -34.84 -6.75
C ASP A 634 9.25 -35.24 -5.27
N GLN A 635 8.30 -34.91 -4.39
CA GLN A 635 8.38 -35.22 -2.96
C GLN A 635 8.24 -36.74 -2.69
N GLU A 636 9.06 -37.26 -1.77
CA GLU A 636 8.98 -38.67 -1.36
C GLU A 636 7.82 -38.94 -0.40
N HIS A 637 7.48 -37.96 0.47
CA HIS A 637 6.48 -38.11 1.53
C HIS A 637 5.68 -36.83 1.78
N SER A 638 4.52 -36.98 2.42
CA SER A 638 3.73 -35.90 3.04
C SER A 638 3.54 -36.18 4.54
N VAL A 639 3.05 -35.19 5.31
CA VAL A 639 2.55 -35.42 6.67
C VAL A 639 1.03 -35.53 6.69
N THR A 640 0.48 -36.34 7.60
CA THR A 640 -0.97 -36.56 7.77
C THR A 640 -1.39 -36.57 9.24
N LEU A 641 -2.60 -36.11 9.52
CA LEU A 641 -3.23 -36.05 10.85
C LEU A 641 -4.64 -36.66 10.78
N ASP A 642 -4.86 -37.74 11.49
CA ASP A 642 -6.22 -38.27 11.71
C ASP A 642 -6.97 -37.37 12.72
N TYR A 643 -8.27 -37.17 12.52
CA TYR A 643 -9.10 -36.35 13.43
C TYR A 643 -10.52 -36.90 13.59
N THR A 644 -11.22 -36.41 14.61
CA THR A 644 -12.67 -36.60 14.78
C THR A 644 -13.30 -35.36 15.38
N PHE A 645 -14.32 -34.83 14.69
CA PHE A 645 -15.13 -33.70 15.12
C PHE A 645 -16.46 -34.17 15.75
N PRO A 646 -16.93 -33.50 16.82
CA PRO A 646 -18.16 -33.88 17.50
C PRO A 646 -19.41 -33.45 16.72
N ASN A 647 -20.54 -34.14 16.97
CA ASN A 647 -21.86 -33.66 16.55
C ASN A 647 -22.27 -32.46 17.42
N SER A 648 -21.88 -31.26 17.03
CA SER A 648 -22.09 -30.05 17.82
C SER A 648 -22.35 -28.84 16.93
N PRO A 649 -23.35 -28.00 17.27
CA PRO A 649 -23.54 -26.72 16.61
C PRO A 649 -22.47 -25.69 16.99
N SER A 650 -21.70 -25.91 18.06
CA SER A 650 -20.60 -25.03 18.46
C SER A 650 -19.36 -25.22 17.57
N GLN A 651 -18.56 -24.15 17.47
CA GLN A 651 -17.25 -24.19 16.83
C GLN A 651 -16.32 -25.22 17.49
N HIS A 652 -15.61 -25.96 16.67
CA HIS A 652 -14.57 -26.91 17.05
C HIS A 652 -13.34 -26.67 16.17
N SER A 653 -12.14 -26.79 16.74
CA SER A 653 -10.91 -26.50 15.99
C SER A 653 -9.70 -27.30 16.44
N ILE A 654 -8.86 -27.62 15.46
CA ILE A 654 -7.51 -28.14 15.64
C ILE A 654 -6.56 -27.03 15.26
N ARG A 655 -5.67 -26.67 16.17
CA ARG A 655 -4.58 -25.75 15.89
C ARG A 655 -3.27 -26.52 15.75
N ILE A 656 -2.49 -26.16 14.73
CA ILE A 656 -1.23 -26.78 14.33
C ILE A 656 -0.14 -25.71 14.39
N TRP A 657 0.97 -25.96 15.07
CA TRP A 657 2.12 -25.04 15.10
C TRP A 657 3.39 -25.70 14.61
N ALA A 658 4.34 -24.87 14.20
CA ALA A 658 5.74 -25.23 14.12
C ALA A 658 6.30 -25.60 15.50
N THR A 659 7.12 -26.64 15.57
CA THR A 659 7.90 -26.98 16.77
C THR A 659 9.03 -25.98 17.01
N ASP A 660 9.61 -25.43 15.94
CA ASP A 660 10.58 -24.32 15.93
C ASP A 660 10.18 -23.36 14.80
N GLU A 661 9.88 -22.10 15.13
CA GLU A 661 9.44 -21.09 14.14
C GLU A 661 10.54 -20.78 13.11
N LYS A 662 11.82 -21.00 13.45
CA LYS A 662 12.96 -20.80 12.53
C LYS A 662 13.02 -21.82 11.40
N ASP A 663 12.39 -22.97 11.55
CA ASP A 663 12.31 -23.98 10.49
C ASP A 663 11.38 -23.54 9.33
N PHE A 664 10.64 -22.44 9.51
CA PHE A 664 9.62 -21.92 8.61
C PHE A 664 9.74 -20.41 8.43
N GLU A 665 10.97 -19.90 8.42
CA GLU A 665 11.29 -18.51 8.12
C GLU A 665 11.17 -18.23 6.61
N VAL A 666 10.60 -17.08 6.26
CA VAL A 666 10.42 -16.61 4.88
C VAL A 666 11.35 -15.44 4.62
N PRO A 667 12.47 -15.64 3.92
CA PRO A 667 13.33 -14.54 3.52
C PRO A 667 12.73 -13.77 2.34
N ARG A 668 13.31 -12.62 2.01
CA ARG A 668 13.19 -12.03 0.67
C ARG A 668 13.97 -12.91 -0.32
N ASN A 669 13.64 -12.85 -1.61
CA ASN A 669 14.48 -13.51 -2.61
C ASN A 669 15.82 -12.78 -2.77
N ASP A 670 16.71 -13.31 -3.61
CA ASP A 670 18.04 -12.76 -3.88
C ASP A 670 18.04 -11.31 -4.42
N GLN A 671 16.87 -10.80 -4.86
CA GLN A 671 16.68 -9.43 -5.35
C GLN A 671 16.04 -8.50 -4.28
N GLY A 672 15.90 -8.96 -3.04
CA GLY A 672 15.23 -8.20 -1.98
C GLY A 672 13.70 -8.11 -2.15
N ILE A 673 13.12 -8.90 -3.05
CA ILE A 673 11.68 -8.88 -3.35
C ILE A 673 10.93 -9.75 -2.35
N ALA A 674 9.76 -9.26 -1.95
CA ALA A 674 8.83 -9.94 -1.08
C ALA A 674 7.87 -10.87 -1.86
N PRO A 675 7.45 -12.04 -1.34
CA PRO A 675 6.54 -12.90 -2.06
C PRO A 675 5.12 -12.34 -2.03
N GLU A 676 4.37 -12.52 -3.12
CA GLU A 676 3.00 -12.03 -3.27
C GLU A 676 1.95 -13.09 -2.98
N LEU A 677 2.27 -14.36 -3.21
CA LEU A 677 1.35 -15.48 -3.00
C LEU A 677 2.04 -16.59 -2.22
N ALA A 678 1.33 -17.13 -1.24
CA ALA A 678 1.62 -18.41 -0.61
C ALA A 678 0.74 -19.49 -1.26
N TYR A 679 1.37 -20.53 -1.78
CA TYR A 679 0.72 -21.70 -2.36
C TYR A 679 0.73 -22.81 -1.33
N ILE A 680 -0.44 -23.11 -0.75
CA ILE A 680 -0.60 -24.16 0.27
C ILE A 680 -1.15 -25.41 -0.41
N THR A 681 -0.37 -26.49 -0.40
CA THR A 681 -0.76 -27.77 -1.02
C THR A 681 -1.16 -28.79 0.04
N MET A 682 -2.43 -29.19 0.03
CA MET A 682 -3.03 -30.03 1.07
C MET A 682 -4.13 -30.95 0.53
N LYS A 683 -4.58 -31.89 1.35
CA LYS A 683 -5.68 -32.82 1.06
C LYS A 683 -6.49 -33.06 2.33
N VAL A 684 -7.81 -32.96 2.21
CA VAL A 684 -8.75 -33.22 3.32
C VAL A 684 -9.63 -34.41 2.99
N GLU A 685 -9.70 -35.39 3.88
CA GLU A 685 -10.63 -36.51 3.85
C GLU A 685 -11.60 -36.38 5.04
N ASN A 686 -12.88 -36.62 4.81
CA ASN A 686 -13.92 -36.59 5.83
C ASN A 686 -15.01 -37.61 5.44
N ASP A 687 -15.44 -38.45 6.39
CA ASP A 687 -16.47 -39.47 6.17
C ASP A 687 -17.90 -38.91 6.05
N SER A 688 -18.10 -37.66 6.49
CA SER A 688 -19.34 -36.91 6.38
C SER A 688 -19.03 -35.44 6.04
N PRO A 689 -18.69 -35.11 4.77
CA PRO A 689 -18.29 -33.76 4.35
C PRO A 689 -19.23 -32.67 4.86
N GLN A 690 -18.68 -31.63 5.51
CA GLN A 690 -19.38 -30.43 5.97
C GLN A 690 -18.55 -29.20 5.55
N PRO A 691 -19.10 -27.98 5.52
CA PRO A 691 -18.30 -26.78 5.31
C PRO A 691 -17.27 -26.59 6.44
N GLU A 692 -15.99 -26.61 6.08
CA GLU A 692 -14.86 -26.44 7.00
C GLU A 692 -13.91 -25.35 6.49
N TRP A 693 -13.12 -24.76 7.38
CA TRP A 693 -12.14 -23.73 7.05
C TRP A 693 -10.76 -24.14 7.52
N ILE A 694 -9.75 -23.90 6.70
CA ILE A 694 -8.35 -23.94 7.09
C ILE A 694 -7.83 -22.51 7.05
N VAL A 695 -7.24 -22.05 8.15
CA VAL A 695 -6.65 -20.73 8.29
C VAL A 695 -5.16 -20.93 8.47
N VAL A 696 -4.34 -20.36 7.60
CA VAL A 696 -2.89 -20.33 7.77
C VAL A 696 -2.50 -18.93 8.25
N ASP A 697 -1.99 -18.82 9.46
CA ASP A 697 -1.55 -17.55 10.03
C ASP A 697 -0.05 -17.35 9.71
N LEU A 698 0.26 -16.28 8.97
CA LEU A 698 1.61 -15.74 8.81
C LEU A 698 1.82 -14.62 9.83
N GLU A 699 3.00 -14.54 10.41
CA GLU A 699 3.42 -13.47 11.32
C GLU A 699 4.67 -12.79 10.75
N ASP A 700 4.77 -11.46 10.80
CA ASP A 700 6.02 -10.76 10.48
C ASP A 700 6.88 -10.55 11.74
N GLN A 701 8.06 -9.94 11.57
CA GLN A 701 8.95 -9.61 12.69
C GLN A 701 8.32 -8.64 13.71
N ALA A 702 7.39 -7.78 13.27
CA ALA A 702 6.65 -6.84 14.12
C ALA A 702 5.57 -7.55 14.98
N GLY A 703 5.24 -8.81 14.68
CA GLY A 703 4.14 -9.55 15.28
C GLY A 703 2.78 -9.29 14.62
N ASN A 704 2.74 -8.64 13.45
CA ASN A 704 1.52 -8.50 12.68
C ASN A 704 1.12 -9.84 12.07
N LEU A 705 -0.16 -10.18 12.20
CA LEU A 705 -0.68 -11.48 11.77
C LEU A 705 -1.55 -11.37 10.53
N GLN A 706 -1.21 -12.11 9.48
CA GLN A 706 -2.07 -12.34 8.34
C GLN A 706 -2.67 -13.75 8.34
N ALA A 707 -3.99 -13.82 8.48
CA ALA A 707 -4.76 -15.05 8.36
C ALA A 707 -5.14 -15.32 6.90
N LEU A 708 -4.65 -16.43 6.33
CA LEU A 708 -4.96 -16.90 4.99
C LEU A 708 -6.08 -17.95 5.06
N TRP A 709 -7.32 -17.51 4.79
CA TRP A 709 -8.51 -18.36 4.92
C TRP A 709 -8.76 -19.19 3.67
N ILE A 710 -8.92 -20.50 3.84
CA ILE A 710 -9.25 -21.48 2.80
C ILE A 710 -10.56 -22.17 3.21
N LYS A 711 -11.63 -21.95 2.45
CA LYS A 711 -12.88 -22.70 2.59
C LYS A 711 -12.75 -24.04 1.88
N ILE A 712 -13.17 -25.13 2.55
CA ILE A 712 -13.18 -26.47 1.98
C ILE A 712 -14.57 -26.75 1.40
N GLU A 713 -14.64 -26.85 0.08
CA GLU A 713 -15.88 -27.18 -0.63
C GLU A 713 -16.06 -28.69 -0.78
N PRO A 714 -17.31 -29.20 -0.86
CA PRO A 714 -17.60 -30.63 -0.94
C PRO A 714 -16.83 -31.40 -2.02
N GLU A 715 -16.54 -30.77 -3.16
CA GLU A 715 -15.82 -31.35 -4.29
C GLU A 715 -14.30 -31.49 -4.09
N MET A 716 -13.75 -30.86 -3.05
CA MET A 716 -12.33 -30.87 -2.72
C MET A 716 -11.95 -32.09 -1.87
N TYR A 717 -12.91 -32.68 -1.15
CA TYR A 717 -12.65 -33.82 -0.28
C TYR A 717 -12.08 -35.01 -1.06
N GLY A 718 -11.01 -35.60 -0.52
CA GLY A 718 -10.30 -36.75 -1.09
C GLY A 718 -9.31 -36.41 -2.23
N LYS A 719 -9.08 -35.13 -2.53
CA LYS A 719 -8.15 -34.68 -3.58
C LYS A 719 -7.04 -33.79 -3.00
N TRP A 720 -5.86 -33.87 -3.61
CA TRP A 720 -4.82 -32.87 -3.43
C TRP A 720 -5.23 -31.57 -4.12
N VAL A 721 -5.16 -30.48 -3.39
CA VAL A 721 -5.50 -29.13 -3.86
C VAL A 721 -4.39 -28.17 -3.45
N THR A 722 -4.05 -27.26 -4.36
CA THR A 722 -3.12 -26.16 -4.10
C THR A 722 -3.90 -24.86 -4.12
N HIS A 723 -3.87 -24.12 -3.01
CA HIS A 723 -4.50 -22.81 -2.90
C HIS A 723 -3.45 -21.73 -2.93
N ALA A 724 -3.53 -20.84 -3.92
CA ALA A 724 -2.83 -19.56 -3.90
C ALA A 724 -3.56 -18.61 -2.94
N LYS A 725 -2.82 -18.03 -2.00
CA LYS A 725 -3.31 -17.03 -1.06
C LYS A 725 -2.38 -15.83 -1.07
N LYS A 726 -2.95 -14.63 -1.25
CA LYS A 726 -2.17 -13.39 -1.29
C LYS A 726 -1.45 -13.18 0.05
N VAL A 727 -0.15 -12.99 0.02
CA VAL A 727 0.65 -12.45 1.13
C VAL A 727 0.49 -10.93 1.06
N GLN A 728 -0.09 -10.35 2.12
CA GLN A 728 -0.57 -8.98 2.13
C GLN A 728 0.45 -8.04 2.78
N TRP A 729 1.32 -7.46 1.96
CA TRP A 729 2.22 -6.38 2.36
C TRP A 729 1.42 -5.13 2.73
N GLY A 730 1.68 -4.56 3.91
CA GLY A 730 0.87 -3.51 4.54
C GLY A 730 0.02 -4.02 5.71
N LYS A 731 -0.37 -5.30 5.70
CA LYS A 731 -0.77 -6.00 6.93
C LYS A 731 0.46 -6.63 7.60
N LEU A 732 1.31 -7.23 6.78
CA LEU A 732 2.67 -7.62 7.15
C LEU A 732 3.56 -6.44 6.76
N THR A 733 4.22 -5.83 7.74
CA THR A 733 5.02 -4.61 7.60
C THR A 733 6.50 -4.88 7.80
N GLU A 734 6.89 -6.03 8.34
CA GLU A 734 8.30 -6.38 8.59
C GLU A 734 8.71 -7.75 8.00
N TYR A 735 10.00 -8.06 8.06
CA TYR A 735 10.63 -9.29 7.60
C TYR A 735 11.62 -9.80 8.64
N PRO A 736 11.86 -11.12 8.78
CA PRO A 736 11.28 -12.20 7.98
C PRO A 736 9.82 -12.50 8.34
N LEU A 737 9.10 -13.18 7.44
CA LEU A 737 7.81 -13.76 7.83
C LEU A 737 8.02 -15.14 8.46
N TYR A 738 7.09 -15.51 9.31
CA TYR A 738 7.04 -16.79 9.99
C TYR A 738 5.70 -17.46 9.72
N PHE A 739 5.72 -18.77 9.46
CA PHE A 739 4.50 -19.57 9.61
C PHE A 739 4.19 -19.67 11.11
N LYS A 740 3.13 -18.99 11.55
CA LYS A 740 2.77 -18.95 12.97
C LYS A 740 2.01 -20.20 13.39
N ASP A 741 0.85 -20.39 12.78
CA ASP A 741 0.03 -21.58 12.99
C ASP A 741 -0.93 -21.84 11.84
N MET A 742 -1.53 -23.02 11.85
CA MET A 742 -2.65 -23.37 10.99
C MET A 742 -3.82 -23.84 11.86
N ARG A 743 -4.99 -23.24 11.65
CA ARG A 743 -6.24 -23.62 12.32
C ARG A 743 -7.16 -24.29 11.34
N TRP A 744 -7.56 -25.51 11.68
CA TRP A 744 -8.69 -26.16 11.03
C TRP A 744 -9.93 -25.96 11.87
N VAL A 745 -10.92 -25.26 11.33
CA VAL A 745 -12.14 -24.83 12.01
C VAL A 745 -13.35 -25.48 11.36
N GLY A 746 -14.12 -26.21 12.16
CA GLY A 746 -15.46 -26.68 11.81
C GLY A 746 -16.52 -25.99 12.68
N GLN A 747 -17.68 -25.71 12.08
CA GLN A 747 -18.84 -25.11 12.76
C GLN A 747 -20.12 -25.81 12.31
N ASN A 748 -21.17 -25.75 13.14
CA ASN A 748 -22.54 -26.16 12.76
C ASN A 748 -22.67 -27.60 12.24
N ALA A 749 -21.85 -28.52 12.74
CA ALA A 749 -21.88 -29.91 12.31
C ALA A 749 -23.24 -30.56 12.62
N GLN A 750 -23.89 -31.08 11.58
CA GLN A 750 -25.18 -31.78 11.69
C GLN A 750 -25.04 -33.24 12.15
N ALA A 751 -23.80 -33.74 12.12
CA ALA A 751 -23.38 -35.05 12.59
C ALA A 751 -21.89 -35.00 12.97
N GLY A 752 -21.44 -35.90 13.85
CA GLY A 752 -20.00 -36.05 14.11
C GLY A 752 -19.32 -36.74 12.92
N SER A 753 -18.07 -36.39 12.68
CA SER A 753 -17.29 -36.87 11.53
C SER A 753 -15.87 -37.27 11.94
N SER A 754 -15.27 -38.15 11.15
CA SER A 754 -13.86 -38.52 11.25
C SER A 754 -13.18 -38.45 9.89
N GLY A 755 -11.89 -38.18 9.88
CA GLY A 755 -11.17 -38.04 8.62
C GLY A 755 -9.66 -37.90 8.78
N LYS A 756 -9.03 -37.44 7.69
CA LYS A 756 -7.59 -37.16 7.63
C LYS A 756 -7.31 -35.80 7.01
N PHE A 757 -6.35 -35.08 7.56
CA PHE A 757 -5.73 -33.92 6.91
C PHE A 757 -4.31 -34.26 6.49
N SER A 758 -3.95 -33.98 5.25
CA SER A 758 -2.58 -34.16 4.75
C SER A 758 -2.03 -32.85 4.21
N LEU A 759 -0.77 -32.55 4.54
CA LEU A 759 -0.05 -31.36 4.10
C LEU A 759 1.19 -31.81 3.33
N ALA A 760 1.41 -31.22 2.15
CA ALA A 760 2.60 -31.46 1.34
C ALA A 760 3.66 -30.36 1.53
N GLY A 761 3.24 -29.12 1.76
CA GLY A 761 4.14 -28.00 1.96
C GLY A 761 3.52 -26.66 1.56
N VAL A 762 4.36 -25.63 1.64
CA VAL A 762 4.05 -24.26 1.21
C VAL A 762 5.14 -23.78 0.26
N GLU A 763 4.73 -23.19 -0.87
CA GLU A 763 5.61 -22.46 -1.78
C GLU A 763 5.25 -20.98 -1.76
N LEU A 764 6.21 -20.12 -2.07
CA LEU A 764 6.05 -18.67 -2.13
C LEU A 764 6.35 -18.20 -3.54
N SER A 765 5.60 -17.23 -4.03
CA SER A 765 5.79 -16.65 -5.36
C SER A 765 6.40 -15.27 -5.24
N TYR A 766 7.59 -15.11 -5.82
CA TYR A 766 8.33 -13.87 -5.91
C TYR A 766 8.12 -13.24 -7.28
N PRO A 767 7.43 -12.12 -7.33
CA PRO A 767 7.10 -11.46 -8.59
C PRO A 767 8.33 -10.87 -9.30
N ALA A 768 8.23 -10.76 -10.63
CA ALA A 768 9.30 -10.25 -11.48
C ALA A 768 9.68 -8.82 -11.09
N ALA A 769 10.96 -8.50 -11.16
CA ALA A 769 11.48 -7.14 -11.13
C ALA A 769 12.40 -6.93 -12.33
N PRO A 770 12.64 -5.67 -12.75
CA PRO A 770 13.74 -5.39 -13.64
C PRO A 770 15.04 -5.98 -13.08
N PRO A 771 15.96 -6.44 -13.94
CA PRO A 771 17.32 -6.70 -13.48
C PRO A 771 17.81 -5.46 -12.74
N SER A 772 18.45 -5.64 -11.58
CA SER A 772 19.11 -4.52 -10.91
C SER A 772 20.03 -3.86 -11.92
N GLU A 773 19.85 -2.57 -12.18
CA GLU A 773 20.85 -1.82 -12.93
C GLU A 773 22.19 -1.97 -12.22
N ASP A 774 23.29 -1.92 -12.99
CA ASP A 774 24.61 -1.85 -12.38
C ASP A 774 24.63 -0.65 -11.45
N TYR A 775 24.67 -0.91 -10.15
CA TYR A 775 24.64 0.12 -9.11
C TYR A 775 25.61 1.25 -9.46
N GLN A 776 25.08 2.46 -9.69
CA GLN A 776 25.87 3.66 -9.91
C GLN A 776 25.86 4.48 -8.61
N PRO A 777 27.03 4.65 -7.96
CA PRO A 777 27.12 5.45 -6.74
C PRO A 777 26.76 6.93 -6.96
N ILE A 778 26.93 7.45 -8.18
CA ILE A 778 26.53 8.79 -8.60
C ILE A 778 25.54 8.67 -9.75
N ALA A 779 24.43 9.40 -9.68
CA ALA A 779 23.44 9.44 -10.74
C ALA A 779 23.98 10.22 -11.95
N GLU A 780 23.90 9.61 -13.14
CA GLU A 780 24.46 10.18 -14.37
C GLU A 780 23.72 11.44 -14.87
N ASN A 781 22.49 11.69 -14.40
CA ASN A 781 21.57 12.69 -14.94
C ASN A 781 21.11 13.71 -13.90
N ASN A 782 22.05 14.30 -13.15
CA ASN A 782 21.71 15.39 -12.24
C ASN A 782 21.06 16.58 -12.97
N PRO A 783 20.03 17.23 -12.39
CA PRO A 783 19.50 18.48 -12.93
C PRO A 783 20.57 19.58 -12.89
N GLU A 784 20.50 20.58 -13.78
CA GLU A 784 21.52 21.64 -13.88
C GLU A 784 21.79 22.39 -12.56
N TRP A 785 20.82 22.41 -11.63
CA TRP A 785 20.95 23.05 -10.33
C TRP A 785 21.68 22.18 -9.28
N LEU A 786 21.85 20.87 -9.51
CA LEU A 786 22.53 19.94 -8.61
C LEU A 786 23.84 19.47 -9.27
N GLN A 787 24.98 19.89 -8.73
CA GLN A 787 26.27 19.77 -9.41
C GLN A 787 27.24 18.96 -8.57
N TYR A 788 27.72 17.84 -9.09
CA TYR A 788 28.80 17.08 -8.47
C TYR A 788 30.14 17.71 -8.84
N GLU A 789 30.89 18.15 -7.84
CA GLU A 789 32.20 18.78 -8.01
C GLU A 789 33.29 17.86 -7.48
N GLN A 790 34.33 17.69 -8.30
CA GLN A 790 35.49 16.87 -7.97
C GLN A 790 36.41 17.50 -6.92
N SER A 791 36.25 18.79 -6.65
CA SER A 791 37.01 19.53 -5.65
C SER A 791 36.20 20.66 -5.06
N THR A 792 36.35 20.85 -3.75
CA THR A 792 35.82 22.03 -3.06
C THR A 792 36.37 23.37 -3.57
N GLU A 793 37.49 23.38 -4.30
CA GLU A 793 38.00 24.60 -4.96
C GLU A 793 37.11 25.07 -6.12
N ASP A 794 36.30 24.17 -6.67
CA ASP A 794 35.36 24.46 -7.75
C ASP A 794 33.98 24.91 -7.22
N PHE A 795 33.79 24.92 -5.89
CA PHE A 795 32.64 25.58 -5.27
C PHE A 795 32.64 27.07 -5.59
N LYS A 796 31.49 27.57 -6.02
CA LYS A 796 31.27 28.98 -6.25
C LYS A 796 31.49 29.75 -4.94
N PRO A 797 31.99 30.99 -5.01
CA PRO A 797 32.26 31.77 -3.80
C PRO A 797 30.98 32.30 -3.15
N GLY A 798 30.83 32.04 -1.86
CA GLY A 798 29.71 32.51 -1.03
C GLY A 798 28.49 31.60 -1.12
N GLY A 799 27.65 31.58 -0.09
CA GLY A 799 26.63 30.56 0.12
C GLY A 799 26.80 29.93 1.50
N THR A 800 26.22 28.74 1.69
CA THR A 800 26.31 27.96 2.93
C THR A 800 26.75 26.54 2.61
N THR A 801 27.84 26.08 3.20
CA THR A 801 28.35 24.71 3.10
C THR A 801 27.95 23.89 4.32
N TYR A 802 27.27 22.78 4.07
CA TYR A 802 26.96 21.74 5.05
C TYR A 802 28.01 20.64 4.96
N VAL A 803 28.52 20.18 6.10
CA VAL A 803 29.23 18.90 6.18
C VAL A 803 28.28 17.84 6.74
N MET A 804 28.21 16.70 6.07
CA MET A 804 27.31 15.60 6.40
C MET A 804 28.05 14.27 6.54
N GLY A 805 27.62 13.45 7.49
CA GLY A 805 27.97 12.03 7.60
C GLY A 805 27.23 11.35 8.75
N ASP A 806 27.53 10.09 8.99
CA ASP A 806 26.66 9.15 9.74
C ASP A 806 27.48 7.92 10.21
N ASP A 807 26.84 6.95 10.86
CA ASP A 807 27.42 5.67 11.37
C ASP A 807 28.81 5.86 12.02
N GLY A 808 28.93 6.87 12.88
CA GLY A 808 30.14 7.13 13.66
C GLY A 808 30.40 6.06 14.72
N HIS A 809 29.35 5.46 15.30
CA HIS A 809 29.42 4.43 16.35
C HIS A 809 30.45 4.74 17.45
N LEU A 810 30.40 5.95 17.97
CA LEU A 810 31.35 6.43 18.96
C LEU A 810 31.04 5.84 20.33
N VAL A 811 32.03 5.14 20.90
CA VAL A 811 31.96 4.53 22.24
C VAL A 811 32.86 5.30 23.19
N ALA A 812 32.28 5.87 24.26
CA ALA A 812 33.01 6.67 25.24
C ALA A 812 34.11 5.88 25.98
N ALA A 813 33.90 4.57 26.16
CA ALA A 813 34.88 3.67 26.73
C ALA A 813 36.09 3.41 25.81
N GLN A 814 35.99 3.73 24.52
CA GLN A 814 37.01 3.51 23.49
C GLN A 814 37.38 4.81 22.75
N PRO A 815 37.83 5.88 23.46
CA PRO A 815 37.93 7.22 22.88
C PRO A 815 39.05 7.39 21.83
N ASN A 816 39.83 6.34 21.55
CA ASN A 816 40.89 6.33 20.54
C ASN A 816 40.65 5.24 19.50
N SER A 817 39.42 4.77 19.36
CA SER A 817 39.07 3.82 18.32
C SER A 817 39.21 4.45 16.93
N SER A 818 39.22 3.60 15.89
CA SER A 818 39.38 4.06 14.52
C SER A 818 38.27 5.04 14.12
N SER A 819 37.01 4.79 14.53
CA SER A 819 35.89 5.70 14.27
C SER A 819 36.08 7.07 14.93
N ALA A 820 36.49 7.09 16.21
CA ALA A 820 36.78 8.35 16.90
C ALA A 820 37.93 9.12 16.24
N VAL A 821 38.90 8.41 15.64
CA VAL A 821 39.98 9.03 14.86
C VAL A 821 39.46 9.56 13.52
N ASN A 822 38.60 8.82 12.82
CA ASN A 822 38.00 9.23 11.55
C ASN A 822 37.17 10.52 11.71
N VAL A 823 36.28 10.58 12.71
CA VAL A 823 35.50 11.79 13.04
C VAL A 823 36.42 12.97 13.36
N ARG A 824 37.48 12.78 14.15
CA ARG A 824 38.44 13.86 14.45
C ARG A 824 39.20 14.34 13.23
N ASN A 825 39.57 13.43 12.33
CA ASN A 825 40.28 13.76 11.08
C ASN A 825 39.36 14.56 10.15
N MET A 826 38.10 14.14 10.00
CA MET A 826 37.05 14.89 9.29
C MET A 826 36.91 16.31 9.86
N VAL A 827 36.81 16.46 11.19
CA VAL A 827 36.75 17.76 11.87
C VAL A 827 37.99 18.61 11.59
N GLN A 828 39.19 18.05 11.74
CA GLN A 828 40.45 18.79 11.50
C GLN A 828 40.54 19.31 10.07
N ARG A 829 40.24 18.45 9.08
CA ARG A 829 40.25 18.83 7.67
C ARG A 829 39.25 19.94 7.38
N SER A 830 38.06 19.82 7.94
CA SER A 830 36.96 20.79 7.78
C SER A 830 37.26 22.15 8.39
N LYS A 831 38.05 22.20 9.47
CA LYS A 831 38.54 23.46 10.07
C LYS A 831 39.63 24.17 9.28
N GLY A 832 40.12 23.55 8.21
CA GLY A 832 41.26 24.07 7.48
C GLY A 832 42.60 23.69 8.11
N GLU A 833 42.66 22.59 8.88
CA GLU A 833 43.88 22.07 9.50
C GLU A 833 44.38 20.82 8.75
N ALA A 834 45.69 20.75 8.52
CA ALA A 834 46.34 19.57 7.94
C ALA A 834 46.69 18.56 9.03
N TYR A 835 46.66 17.27 8.70
CA TYR A 835 47.08 16.19 9.59
C TYR A 835 47.89 15.12 8.83
N ASP A 836 48.50 14.19 9.55
CA ASP A 836 49.20 13.06 8.95
C ASP A 836 48.30 11.81 9.06
N SER A 837 48.14 11.07 7.95
CA SER A 837 47.41 9.81 7.91
C SER A 837 48.11 8.73 8.75
N GLN A 838 47.44 7.59 8.98
CA GLN A 838 48.00 6.49 9.78
C GLN A 838 49.33 5.95 9.23
N VAL A 839 49.59 6.13 7.93
CA VAL A 839 50.82 5.73 7.24
C VAL A 839 51.81 6.90 7.06
N GLY A 840 51.52 8.07 7.63
CA GLY A 840 52.40 9.24 7.63
C GLY A 840 52.37 10.06 6.34
N GLN A 841 51.36 9.90 5.48
CA GLN A 841 51.12 10.82 4.37
C GLN A 841 50.39 12.06 4.88
N ARG A 842 50.81 13.24 4.45
CA ARG A 842 50.17 14.48 4.85
C ARG A 842 48.85 14.64 4.10
N VAL A 843 47.78 14.86 4.85
CA VAL A 843 46.44 15.21 4.35
C VAL A 843 46.29 16.72 4.44
N GLU A 844 46.08 17.36 3.29
CA GLU A 844 45.86 18.80 3.20
C GLU A 844 44.42 19.18 3.59
N PRO A 845 44.24 20.39 4.15
CA PRO A 845 42.94 20.88 4.58
C PRO A 845 41.97 21.09 3.41
N LEU A 846 40.68 21.23 3.71
CA LEU A 846 39.72 21.71 2.72
C LEU A 846 40.06 23.14 2.27
N ALA A 847 39.77 23.41 0.99
CA ALA A 847 39.75 24.76 0.44
C ALA A 847 38.84 25.66 1.27
N VAL A 848 39.06 26.98 1.23
CA VAL A 848 38.29 27.91 2.08
C VAL A 848 36.80 27.84 1.74
N GLU A 849 36.51 27.67 0.46
CA GLU A 849 35.19 27.54 -0.14
C GLU A 849 34.47 26.26 0.32
N GLY A 850 35.20 25.18 0.63
CA GLY A 850 34.66 23.92 1.14
C GLY A 850 34.54 23.81 2.65
N ARG A 851 34.93 24.83 3.41
CA ARG A 851 34.84 24.78 4.88
C ARG A 851 33.37 24.93 5.28
N PRO A 852 32.83 24.04 6.12
CA PRO A 852 31.42 24.07 6.45
C PRO A 852 31.06 25.23 7.37
N GLU A 853 29.87 25.80 7.15
CA GLU A 853 29.17 26.68 8.08
C GLU A 853 28.21 25.90 8.99
N LEU A 854 27.84 24.66 8.65
CA LEU A 854 27.04 23.75 9.49
C LEU A 854 27.54 22.32 9.41
N ALA A 855 27.39 21.58 10.51
CA ALA A 855 27.61 20.14 10.57
C ALA A 855 26.30 19.41 10.88
N VAL A 856 25.96 18.43 10.04
CA VAL A 856 24.77 17.61 10.21
C VAL A 856 25.18 16.14 10.27
N SER A 857 24.72 15.44 11.30
CA SER A 857 24.77 13.98 11.37
C SER A 857 23.47 13.41 10.81
N LEU A 858 23.53 12.33 10.02
CA LEU A 858 22.34 11.59 9.58
C LEU A 858 21.95 10.43 10.51
N GLY A 859 22.61 10.31 11.66
CA GLY A 859 22.35 9.32 12.71
C GLY A 859 23.54 8.43 13.04
N ASP A 860 23.32 7.54 14.00
CA ASP A 860 24.26 6.52 14.48
C ASP A 860 25.68 7.03 14.76
N ILE A 861 25.83 8.30 15.15
CA ILE A 861 27.13 8.86 15.57
C ILE A 861 27.53 8.30 16.91
N SER A 862 26.58 8.07 17.81
CA SER A 862 26.80 7.30 19.03
C SER A 862 26.65 5.80 18.75
N ASP A 863 27.37 4.95 19.48
CA ASP A 863 27.13 3.49 19.38
C ASP A 863 25.91 3.05 20.21
N THR A 864 25.52 3.85 21.21
CA THR A 864 24.35 3.58 22.05
C THR A 864 23.70 4.88 22.53
N GLY A 865 22.40 4.83 22.79
CA GLY A 865 21.63 5.89 23.44
C GLY A 865 21.92 6.04 24.94
N GLU A 866 22.99 5.41 25.45
CA GLU A 866 23.45 5.67 26.81
C GLU A 866 24.12 7.04 26.89
N ILE A 867 23.83 7.79 27.95
CA ILE A 867 24.36 9.14 28.17
C ILE A 867 25.88 9.27 27.93
N PRO A 868 26.76 8.35 28.39
CA PRO A 868 28.19 8.49 28.14
C PRO A 868 28.57 8.50 26.65
N ASP A 869 27.94 7.65 25.84
CA ASP A 869 28.23 7.57 24.40
C ASP A 869 27.65 8.78 23.67
N LEU A 870 26.43 9.21 24.02
CA LEU A 870 25.82 10.45 23.54
C LEU A 870 26.66 11.69 23.90
N GLU A 871 27.14 11.80 25.15
CA GLU A 871 28.00 12.90 25.60
C GLU A 871 29.33 12.90 24.83
N PHE A 872 29.93 11.72 24.63
CA PHE A 872 31.18 11.59 23.87
C PHE A 872 31.01 11.93 22.39
N ALA A 873 29.93 11.46 21.77
CA ALA A 873 29.52 11.80 20.41
C ALA A 873 29.36 13.32 20.25
N LYS A 874 28.56 13.93 21.12
CA LYS A 874 28.39 15.39 21.17
C LYS A 874 29.71 16.12 21.36
N GLU A 875 30.58 15.66 22.27
CA GLU A 875 31.91 16.24 22.46
C GLU A 875 32.75 16.18 21.18
N GLN A 876 32.70 15.09 20.41
CA GLN A 876 33.43 14.99 19.15
C GLN A 876 32.85 15.93 18.09
N TRP A 877 31.53 16.05 18.02
CA TRP A 877 30.87 16.84 17.00
C TRP A 877 30.93 18.36 17.26
N GLU A 878 30.84 18.78 18.52
CA GLU A 878 31.09 20.18 18.91
C GLU A 878 32.50 20.65 18.56
N MET A 879 33.44 19.72 18.31
CA MET A 879 34.76 20.07 17.80
C MET A 879 34.71 20.73 16.43
N PHE A 880 33.67 20.64 15.61
CA PHE A 880 33.59 21.43 14.36
C PHE A 880 33.66 22.95 14.62
N GLY A 881 33.07 23.41 15.72
CA GLY A 881 33.02 24.85 16.07
C GLY A 881 32.01 25.65 15.24
N VAL A 882 31.09 24.98 14.56
CA VAL A 882 29.93 25.54 13.85
C VAL A 882 28.63 24.95 14.42
N PRO A 883 27.44 25.49 14.10
CA PRO A 883 26.17 24.86 14.49
C PRO A 883 26.09 23.39 14.06
N LEU A 884 25.58 22.57 14.97
CA LEU A 884 25.47 21.11 14.86
C LEU A 884 23.99 20.73 14.91
N TRP A 885 23.60 19.80 14.04
CA TRP A 885 22.32 19.10 14.11
C TRP A 885 22.54 17.60 13.93
N ASP A 886 21.78 16.79 14.66
CA ASP A 886 21.91 15.33 14.65
C ASP A 886 20.55 14.70 14.35
N VAL A 887 20.40 14.13 13.14
CA VAL A 887 19.21 13.33 12.79
C VAL A 887 19.31 12.05 13.59
N VAL A 888 18.25 11.70 14.33
CA VAL A 888 18.36 10.62 15.29
C VAL A 888 18.33 9.24 14.60
N GLY A 889 19.31 8.40 14.92
CA GLY A 889 19.41 7.02 14.41
C GLY A 889 18.93 5.97 15.40
N ASN A 890 18.93 4.71 14.98
CA ASN A 890 18.56 3.61 15.87
C ASN A 890 19.57 3.42 17.01
N HIS A 891 20.83 3.81 16.86
CA HIS A 891 21.80 3.72 17.94
C HIS A 891 21.61 4.82 18.99
N GLU A 892 21.19 6.03 18.60
CA GLU A 892 20.86 7.11 19.55
C GLU A 892 19.67 6.76 20.46
N ILE A 893 18.76 5.88 20.02
CA ILE A 893 17.52 5.55 20.76
C ILE A 893 17.43 4.08 21.24
N SER A 894 18.02 3.09 20.55
CA SER A 894 17.42 1.74 20.49
C SER A 894 18.32 0.49 20.63
N GLN A 895 19.46 0.50 21.34
CA GLN A 895 19.92 -0.76 21.98
C GLN A 895 19.02 -1.22 23.16
N GLY A 896 17.70 -0.97 23.07
CA GLY A 896 16.62 -1.76 23.64
C GLY A 896 16.38 -1.66 25.15
N SER A 897 16.95 -0.69 25.87
CA SER A 897 16.93 -0.76 27.33
C SER A 897 15.91 0.12 28.06
N TYR A 898 15.42 1.24 27.52
CA TYR A 898 14.52 2.13 28.27
C TYR A 898 13.51 2.87 27.37
N PRO A 899 12.40 3.41 27.93
CA PRO A 899 11.38 4.11 27.17
C PRO A 899 11.90 5.44 26.56
N ALA A 900 12.66 5.41 25.45
CA ALA A 900 13.08 6.57 24.64
C ALA A 900 13.24 7.89 25.43
N ASP A 901 13.90 7.78 26.58
CA ASP A 901 13.65 8.65 27.72
C ASP A 901 14.58 9.86 27.66
N GLY A 902 14.32 10.77 26.72
CA GLY A 902 14.89 12.11 26.71
C GLY A 902 16.41 12.22 26.84
N ASN A 903 17.20 11.14 26.78
CA ASN A 903 18.65 11.19 26.95
C ASN A 903 19.28 11.95 25.78
N PHE A 904 18.83 11.66 24.55
CA PHE A 904 19.20 12.43 23.38
C PHE A 904 18.88 13.92 23.58
N TYR A 905 17.62 14.25 23.91
CA TYR A 905 17.20 15.63 24.18
C TYR A 905 17.94 16.26 25.39
N GLU A 906 18.26 15.50 26.43
CA GLU A 906 18.98 15.95 27.64
C GLU A 906 20.43 16.30 27.32
N VAL A 907 21.08 15.50 26.48
CA VAL A 907 22.47 15.68 26.06
C VAL A 907 22.55 16.73 24.96
N PHE A 908 21.82 16.59 23.87
CA PHE A 908 21.90 17.47 22.69
C PHE A 908 21.11 18.77 22.87
N GLY A 909 19.98 18.75 23.58
CA GLY A 909 19.07 19.89 23.68
C GLY A 909 18.25 20.12 22.41
N GLN A 910 18.09 19.08 21.60
CA GLN A 910 17.50 19.07 20.28
C GLN A 910 16.33 18.09 20.25
N ASP A 911 15.21 18.48 19.63
CA ASP A 911 14.10 17.58 19.33
C ASP A 911 14.56 16.49 18.35
N THR A 912 13.92 15.31 18.41
CA THR A 912 14.26 14.15 17.57
C THR A 912 13.82 14.32 16.12
N HIS A 913 12.78 15.14 15.91
CA HIS A 913 12.42 15.73 14.63
C HIS A 913 12.48 17.26 14.76
N PHE A 914 13.00 17.95 13.74
CA PHE A 914 13.27 19.38 13.83
C PHE A 914 13.40 20.04 12.47
N SER A 915 13.23 21.36 12.41
CA SER A 915 13.49 22.16 11.22
C SER A 915 14.33 23.39 11.54
N PHE A 916 15.14 23.84 10.59
CA PHE A 916 15.86 25.10 10.67
C PHE A 916 16.07 25.71 9.28
N THR A 917 16.34 27.01 9.22
CA THR A 917 16.70 27.71 7.98
C THR A 917 18.07 28.33 8.13
N GLU A 918 18.94 28.09 7.15
CA GLU A 918 20.25 28.74 7.03
C GLU A 918 20.48 29.14 5.57
N GLY A 919 20.93 30.37 5.34
CA GLY A 919 21.18 30.88 4.00
C GLY A 919 19.90 30.85 3.15
N ASP A 920 20.01 30.29 1.94
CA ASP A 920 18.89 30.11 1.01
C ASP A 920 18.32 28.68 1.05
N SER A 921 18.49 27.98 2.19
CA SER A 921 18.00 26.61 2.41
C SER A 921 17.24 26.41 3.72
N THR A 922 16.21 25.58 3.68
CA THR A 922 15.50 25.04 4.85
C THR A 922 15.80 23.55 4.99
N PHE A 923 16.15 23.11 6.20
CA PHE A 923 16.42 21.72 6.53
C PHE A 923 15.30 21.19 7.45
N ILE A 924 14.76 20.02 7.13
CA ILE A 924 13.69 19.34 7.87
C ILE A 924 14.15 17.91 8.15
N ALA A 925 14.25 17.53 9.42
CA ALA A 925 14.62 16.18 9.86
C ALA A 925 13.44 15.49 10.53
N LEU A 926 13.26 14.21 10.21
CA LEU A 926 12.24 13.33 10.80
C LEU A 926 12.92 12.18 11.53
N ASP A 927 12.35 11.78 12.66
CA ASP A 927 12.74 10.60 13.42
C ASP A 927 12.22 9.35 12.70
N SER A 928 13.13 8.56 12.18
CA SER A 928 12.85 7.25 11.59
C SER A 928 13.66 6.16 12.29
N SER A 929 14.06 6.37 13.54
CA SER A 929 14.98 5.51 14.30
C SER A 929 14.46 4.08 14.49
N THR A 930 13.16 3.82 14.33
CA THR A 930 12.61 2.45 14.35
C THR A 930 12.53 1.82 12.96
N GLY A 931 13.09 2.43 11.92
CA GLY A 931 12.87 2.04 10.52
C GLY A 931 11.49 2.44 9.96
N SER A 932 10.80 3.36 10.64
CA SER A 932 9.48 3.90 10.26
C SER A 932 9.27 5.25 10.95
N ILE A 933 8.66 6.24 10.27
CA ILE A 933 8.31 7.54 10.89
C ILE A 933 7.11 7.33 11.82
N GLN A 934 6.04 6.66 11.35
CA GLN A 934 4.88 6.31 12.19
C GLN A 934 5.27 5.39 13.36
N GLY A 935 6.22 4.47 13.15
CA GLY A 935 6.75 3.59 14.19
C GLY A 935 7.54 4.35 15.26
N SER A 936 8.17 5.47 14.88
CA SER A 936 8.94 6.33 15.77
C SER A 936 8.05 7.34 16.54
N ASP A 937 6.82 7.61 16.08
CA ASP A 937 5.90 8.57 16.72
C ASP A 937 5.69 8.31 18.23
N GLY A 938 5.65 7.04 18.63
CA GLY A 938 5.48 6.64 20.03
C GLY A 938 6.71 6.88 20.92
N GLN A 939 7.86 7.22 20.34
CA GLN A 939 9.18 7.26 20.98
C GLN A 939 9.86 8.62 20.89
N GLN A 940 9.31 9.56 20.14
CA GLN A 940 9.97 10.82 19.78
C GLN A 940 9.71 11.97 20.76
N VAL A 941 10.50 13.04 20.61
CA VAL A 941 10.32 14.32 21.30
C VAL A 941 10.36 15.46 20.27
N PRO A 942 9.31 16.31 20.17
CA PRO A 942 8.06 16.27 20.93
C PRO A 942 7.14 15.10 20.55
N SER A 943 6.30 14.65 21.48
CA SER A 943 5.33 13.59 21.22
C SER A 943 4.10 14.13 20.47
N GLU A 944 4.26 14.35 19.16
CA GLU A 944 3.21 14.75 18.21
C GLU A 944 3.43 14.06 16.86
N PRO A 945 2.38 13.68 16.10
CA PRO A 945 2.57 12.95 14.84
C PRO A 945 3.43 13.71 13.81
N GLN A 946 4.44 13.04 13.25
CA GLN A 946 5.43 13.69 12.39
C GLN A 946 4.91 14.07 10.98
N TYR A 947 3.99 13.31 10.38
CA TYR A 947 3.50 13.63 9.02
C TYR A 947 2.69 14.92 8.95
N PRO A 948 1.70 15.19 9.83
CA PRO A 948 1.08 16.51 9.90
C PRO A 948 2.09 17.63 10.17
N TRP A 949 3.10 17.37 11.00
CA TRP A 949 4.17 18.33 11.27
C TRP A 949 5.03 18.61 10.03
N LEU A 950 5.40 17.58 9.25
CA LEU A 950 6.15 17.72 7.98
C LEU A 950 5.39 18.62 7.00
N VAL A 951 4.08 18.38 6.82
CA VAL A 951 3.22 19.22 5.98
C VAL A 951 3.24 20.67 6.45
N GLU A 952 3.09 20.89 7.77
CA GLU A 952 3.19 22.24 8.35
C GLU A 952 4.56 22.90 8.09
N GLN A 953 5.66 22.15 8.17
CA GLN A 953 6.99 22.70 7.90
C GLN A 953 7.17 23.06 6.42
N LEU A 954 6.70 22.20 5.51
CA LEU A 954 6.77 22.45 4.07
C LEU A 954 5.95 23.69 3.66
N GLU A 955 4.77 23.90 4.25
CA GLU A 955 3.97 25.11 4.04
C GLU A 955 4.66 26.40 4.49
N GLN A 956 5.60 26.30 5.43
CA GLN A 956 6.32 27.45 6.00
C GLN A 956 7.63 27.76 5.26
N VAL A 957 8.04 26.95 4.28
CA VAL A 957 9.29 27.15 3.52
C VAL A 957 9.21 28.43 2.68
N ASP A 958 10.14 29.35 2.90
CA ASP A 958 10.34 30.56 2.10
C ASP A 958 11.66 30.60 1.31
N THR A 959 12.51 29.58 1.48
CA THR A 959 13.84 29.44 0.86
C THR A 959 13.79 28.74 -0.51
N GLU A 960 14.87 28.82 -1.30
CA GLU A 960 14.92 28.22 -2.65
C GLU A 960 15.21 26.72 -2.60
N VAL A 961 16.00 26.28 -1.61
CA VAL A 961 16.43 24.89 -1.45
C VAL A 961 15.80 24.26 -0.20
N VAL A 962 15.26 23.06 -0.32
CA VAL A 962 14.67 22.29 0.78
C VAL A 962 15.41 20.98 0.92
N PHE A 963 15.95 20.75 2.11
CA PHE A 963 16.61 19.53 2.50
C PHE A 963 15.71 18.77 3.48
N ILE A 964 15.44 17.51 3.19
CA ILE A 964 14.63 16.62 4.03
C ILE A 964 15.50 15.44 4.42
N ALA A 965 15.52 15.03 5.70
CA ALA A 965 16.38 13.95 6.16
C ALA A 965 15.65 12.95 7.06
N THR A 966 15.95 11.67 6.86
CA THR A 966 15.60 10.56 7.75
C THR A 966 16.84 9.70 7.97
N HIS A 967 16.97 9.00 9.09
CA HIS A 967 18.11 8.10 9.27
C HIS A 967 17.99 6.88 8.35
N TRP A 968 16.81 6.26 8.27
CA TRP A 968 16.56 5.13 7.39
C TRP A 968 16.16 5.60 5.99
N PRO A 969 16.71 5.01 4.92
CA PRO A 969 16.26 5.27 3.56
C PRO A 969 14.80 4.85 3.32
N ALA A 970 14.03 5.65 2.59
CA ALA A 970 12.75 5.19 2.06
C ALA A 970 12.95 4.00 1.10
N TYR A 971 13.97 4.07 0.25
CA TYR A 971 14.41 2.99 -0.63
C TYR A 971 15.92 2.86 -0.53
N ASP A 972 16.40 1.71 -0.05
CA ASP A 972 17.82 1.41 0.10
C ASP A 972 18.44 1.38 -1.31
N PRO A 973 19.48 2.17 -1.61
CA PRO A 973 20.10 2.16 -2.92
C PRO A 973 20.90 0.87 -3.17
N LEU A 974 21.34 0.16 -2.13
CA LEU A 974 22.20 -1.01 -2.25
C LEU A 974 21.50 -2.22 -2.90
N PRO A 975 22.23 -3.16 -3.53
CA PRO A 975 21.62 -4.28 -4.24
C PRO A 975 20.75 -5.22 -3.38
N ASN A 976 21.07 -5.40 -2.09
CA ASN A 976 20.36 -6.33 -1.21
C ASN A 976 19.07 -5.74 -0.59
N LYS A 977 18.88 -4.42 -0.68
CA LYS A 977 17.70 -3.68 -0.19
C LYS A 977 17.36 -3.95 1.28
N SER A 978 18.37 -4.22 2.12
CA SER A 978 18.15 -4.66 3.51
C SER A 978 17.94 -3.53 4.50
N ASN A 979 18.30 -2.29 4.17
CA ASN A 979 18.44 -1.18 5.11
C ASN A 979 17.54 0.00 4.71
N GLN A 980 16.22 -0.21 4.69
CA GLN A 980 15.21 0.77 4.29
C GLN A 980 13.99 0.73 5.19
N PHE A 981 13.10 1.72 5.06
CA PHE A 981 11.80 1.76 5.72
C PHE A 981 11.13 0.38 5.65
N GLN A 982 10.77 -0.12 6.83
CA GLN A 982 10.18 -1.44 7.01
C GLN A 982 8.83 -1.51 6.30
N ASN A 983 7.97 -0.50 6.54
CA ASN A 983 6.71 -0.34 5.85
C ASN A 983 6.90 0.28 4.44
N ARG A 984 6.72 -0.53 3.40
CA ARG A 984 6.86 -0.09 2.00
C ARG A 984 5.77 0.88 1.54
N TRP A 985 4.57 0.78 2.11
CA TRP A 985 3.49 1.73 1.80
C TRP A 985 3.84 3.10 2.38
N GLU A 986 4.28 3.14 3.64
CA GLU A 986 4.75 4.37 4.27
C GLU A 986 5.91 5.01 3.49
N ALA A 987 6.89 4.23 3.03
CA ALA A 987 7.98 4.73 2.20
C ALA A 987 7.48 5.44 0.93
N ARG A 988 6.47 4.87 0.26
CA ARG A 988 5.81 5.50 -0.88
C ARG A 988 5.12 6.79 -0.48
N GLN A 989 4.32 6.76 0.58
CA GLN A 989 3.55 7.93 1.00
C GLN A 989 4.43 9.07 1.53
N PHE A 990 5.56 8.75 2.16
CA PHE A 990 6.57 9.73 2.54
C PHE A 990 7.10 10.50 1.33
N LEU A 991 7.48 9.77 0.27
CA LEU A 991 7.91 10.39 -0.98
C LEU A 991 6.77 11.07 -1.73
N GLU A 992 5.53 10.58 -1.62
CA GLU A 992 4.34 11.21 -2.22
C GLU A 992 4.08 12.61 -1.65
N VAL A 993 4.21 12.79 -0.32
CA VAL A 993 4.12 14.12 0.32
C VAL A 993 5.18 15.07 -0.26
N ILE A 994 6.41 14.57 -0.43
CA ILE A 994 7.52 15.36 -0.97
C ILE A 994 7.30 15.69 -2.45
N ASP A 995 6.80 14.75 -3.23
CA ASP A 995 6.53 14.93 -4.65
C ASP A 995 5.37 15.91 -4.88
N ASN A 996 4.28 15.80 -4.12
CA ASN A 996 3.18 16.78 -4.12
C ASN A 996 3.70 18.21 -3.87
N TYR A 997 4.57 18.37 -2.87
CA TYR A 997 5.18 19.67 -2.58
C TYR A 997 6.05 20.17 -3.73
N LYS A 998 6.90 19.29 -4.29
CA LYS A 998 7.79 19.61 -5.43
C LYS A 998 6.98 19.99 -6.67
N GLN A 999 5.91 19.27 -7.00
CA GLN A 999 5.05 19.54 -8.15
C GLN A 999 4.30 20.88 -8.01
N ALA A 1000 3.81 21.19 -6.80
CA ALA A 1000 3.14 22.46 -6.54
C ALA A 1000 4.10 23.66 -6.49
N ASN A 1001 5.39 23.41 -6.23
CA ASN A 1001 6.41 24.43 -6.09
C ASN A 1001 7.62 24.14 -7.02
N PRO A 1002 7.45 24.19 -8.35
CA PRO A 1002 8.49 23.80 -9.31
C PRO A 1002 9.72 24.72 -9.32
N ASP A 1003 9.65 25.88 -8.65
CA ASP A 1003 10.78 26.78 -8.41
C ASP A 1003 11.64 26.37 -7.20
N LYS A 1004 11.15 25.48 -6.33
CA LYS A 1004 11.88 24.94 -5.18
C LYS A 1004 12.73 23.74 -5.58
N LYS A 1005 13.90 23.64 -4.95
CA LYS A 1005 14.87 22.57 -5.19
C LYS A 1005 14.88 21.65 -3.98
N VAL A 1006 14.29 20.47 -4.11
CA VAL A 1006 14.10 19.53 -3.00
C VAL A 1006 15.10 18.38 -3.08
N VAL A 1007 15.80 18.08 -1.99
CA VAL A 1007 16.75 16.96 -1.87
C VAL A 1007 16.46 16.19 -0.58
N VAL A 1008 16.50 14.86 -0.66
CA VAL A 1008 16.30 13.97 0.48
C VAL A 1008 17.64 13.31 0.89
N PHE A 1009 17.92 13.23 2.18
CA PHE A 1009 19.14 12.64 2.75
C PHE A 1009 18.81 11.45 3.65
N TYR A 1010 19.66 10.44 3.58
CA TYR A 1010 19.58 9.22 4.38
C TYR A 1010 20.92 8.81 4.98
N GLY A 1011 20.87 8.22 6.17
CA GLY A 1011 21.96 7.47 6.78
C GLY A 1011 21.76 5.96 6.65
N HIS A 1012 22.24 5.22 7.65
CA HIS A 1012 22.03 3.79 7.97
C HIS A 1012 22.58 2.78 6.93
N SER A 1013 22.45 3.06 5.65
CA SER A 1013 22.88 2.20 4.54
C SER A 1013 24.36 2.39 4.20
N ARG A 1014 25.23 2.01 5.15
CA ARG A 1014 26.71 2.11 5.16
C ARG A 1014 27.41 2.08 3.79
N GLY A 1015 27.48 3.26 3.18
CA GLY A 1015 28.01 3.54 1.85
C GLY A 1015 27.59 4.94 1.36
N PHE A 1016 28.04 5.31 0.17
CA PHE A 1016 27.58 6.50 -0.56
C PHE A 1016 26.73 6.11 -1.77
N ALA A 1017 25.59 6.78 -1.93
CA ALA A 1017 24.78 6.72 -3.15
C ALA A 1017 24.07 8.04 -3.42
N SER A 1018 23.88 8.38 -4.69
CA SER A 1018 22.85 9.33 -5.12
C SER A 1018 21.92 8.68 -6.13
N GLN A 1019 20.61 8.84 -5.95
CA GLN A 1019 19.59 8.26 -6.82
C GLN A 1019 18.46 9.24 -7.10
N PHE A 1020 17.78 9.06 -8.23
CA PHE A 1020 16.52 9.72 -8.55
C PHE A 1020 15.45 8.65 -8.52
N ILE A 1021 14.47 8.78 -7.63
CA ILE A 1021 13.36 7.83 -7.59
C ILE A 1021 12.03 8.56 -7.51
N ASP A 1022 11.02 7.98 -8.15
CA ASP A 1022 9.63 8.37 -7.97
C ASP A 1022 9.09 7.85 -6.62
N PRO A 1023 7.91 8.30 -6.16
CA PRO A 1023 7.31 7.77 -4.94
C PRO A 1023 7.09 6.24 -4.95
N GLN A 1024 6.98 5.61 -6.12
CA GLN A 1024 6.81 4.17 -6.24
C GLN A 1024 8.13 3.41 -6.05
N GLY A 1025 9.28 4.08 -6.09
CA GLY A 1025 10.62 3.52 -5.95
C GLY A 1025 11.28 3.13 -7.25
N ASN A 1026 10.73 3.55 -8.39
CA ASN A 1026 11.34 3.32 -9.69
C ASN A 1026 12.37 4.42 -9.98
N PRO A 1027 13.40 4.13 -10.80
CA PRO A 1027 14.31 5.15 -11.30
C PRO A 1027 13.55 6.29 -11.97
N GLY A 1028 13.77 7.51 -11.50
CA GLY A 1028 13.19 8.73 -12.03
C GLY A 1028 14.17 9.52 -12.90
N THR A 1029 13.64 10.51 -13.62
CA THR A 1029 14.45 11.50 -14.35
C THR A 1029 14.75 12.72 -13.47
N ALA A 1030 15.51 13.68 -13.97
CA ALA A 1030 15.70 14.97 -13.31
C ALA A 1030 14.36 15.71 -13.08
N GLU A 1031 13.39 15.51 -13.97
CA GLU A 1031 12.07 16.11 -13.89
C GLU A 1031 11.13 15.32 -12.96
N THR A 1032 11.08 13.99 -13.13
CA THR A 1032 10.09 13.13 -12.46
C THR A 1032 10.57 12.51 -11.14
N GLY A 1033 11.88 12.41 -10.91
CA GLY A 1033 12.44 11.81 -9.71
C GLY A 1033 12.70 12.82 -8.60
N ILE A 1034 12.70 12.34 -7.36
CA ILE A 1034 13.19 13.08 -6.20
C ILE A 1034 14.68 12.77 -6.05
N PRO A 1035 15.58 13.78 -6.03
CA PRO A 1035 17.00 13.57 -5.73
C PRO A 1035 17.17 13.07 -4.30
N GLN A 1036 17.84 11.93 -4.11
CA GLN A 1036 18.08 11.33 -2.80
C GLN A 1036 19.54 10.92 -2.62
N PHE A 1037 20.09 11.14 -1.44
CA PHE A 1037 21.48 10.82 -1.10
C PHE A 1037 21.53 9.91 0.13
N THR A 1038 22.28 8.83 0.02
CA THR A 1038 22.71 8.02 1.18
C THR A 1038 24.15 8.38 1.50
N ILE A 1039 24.40 8.81 2.74
CA ILE A 1039 25.71 9.27 3.21
C ILE A 1039 25.93 8.63 4.57
N ALA A 1040 26.42 7.39 4.59
CA ALA A 1040 26.35 6.61 5.82
C ALA A 1040 27.69 6.45 6.56
N ASP A 1041 28.84 6.29 5.90
CA ASP A 1041 29.95 5.64 6.60
C ASP A 1041 31.14 6.53 7.01
N ILE A 1042 31.22 6.94 8.29
CA ILE A 1042 32.44 7.56 8.87
C ILE A 1042 33.26 6.54 9.70
N GLY A 1043 32.61 5.58 10.35
CA GLY A 1043 33.20 4.82 11.45
C GLY A 1043 33.10 3.29 11.39
N THR A 1044 32.14 2.71 10.66
CA THR A 1044 31.88 1.26 10.71
C THR A 1044 32.09 0.55 9.38
N PRO A 1045 32.24 -0.78 9.30
CA PRO A 1045 32.54 -1.39 8.01
C PRO A 1045 31.38 -1.21 7.00
N PRO A 1046 31.65 -0.73 5.77
CA PRO A 1046 30.63 -0.56 4.73
C PRO A 1046 29.92 -1.87 4.39
N TYR A 1047 28.65 -1.80 3.97
CA TYR A 1047 27.89 -2.98 3.53
C TYR A 1047 28.24 -3.45 2.13
N THR A 1048 28.91 -2.61 1.33
CA THR A 1048 29.14 -2.83 -0.10
C THR A 1048 30.60 -2.66 -0.49
N ALA A 1049 30.94 -3.01 -1.73
CA ALA A 1049 32.29 -2.86 -2.26
C ALA A 1049 32.65 -1.39 -2.53
N PRO A 1050 33.94 -1.02 -2.51
CA PRO A 1050 34.35 0.37 -2.69
C PRO A 1050 33.94 1.04 -4.01
N ASP A 1051 33.96 0.30 -5.11
CA ASP A 1051 33.47 0.73 -6.43
C ASP A 1051 31.95 0.89 -6.49
N GLN A 1052 31.25 0.40 -5.46
CA GLN A 1052 29.82 0.57 -5.22
C GLN A 1052 29.55 1.54 -4.06
N GLY A 1053 30.45 2.49 -3.79
CA GLY A 1053 30.22 3.49 -2.74
C GLY A 1053 30.60 3.04 -1.32
N GLY A 1054 31.16 1.84 -1.13
CA GLY A 1054 31.48 1.28 0.18
C GLY A 1054 32.85 1.71 0.71
N PHE A 1055 32.93 2.87 1.36
CA PHE A 1055 34.17 3.39 1.96
C PHE A 1055 33.90 4.49 3.00
N TYR A 1056 34.91 4.78 3.84
CA TYR A 1056 34.82 5.87 4.80
C TYR A 1056 34.90 7.23 4.13
N HIS A 1057 33.89 8.06 4.36
CA HIS A 1057 33.75 9.37 3.73
C HIS A 1057 32.92 10.33 4.57
N PHE A 1058 32.89 11.58 4.11
CA PHE A 1058 31.87 12.54 4.46
C PHE A 1058 31.51 13.33 3.20
N ALA A 1059 30.31 13.91 3.16
CA ALA A 1059 29.88 14.70 2.02
C ALA A 1059 29.80 16.19 2.39
N LEU A 1060 30.01 17.05 1.40
CA LEU A 1060 29.81 18.49 1.54
C LEU A 1060 28.74 18.93 0.55
N PHE A 1061 27.79 19.74 1.00
CA PHE A 1061 26.75 20.34 0.17
C PHE A 1061 26.80 21.86 0.31
N HIS A 1062 27.15 22.54 -0.77
CA HIS A 1062 27.26 23.99 -0.86
C HIS A 1062 26.02 24.58 -1.55
N VAL A 1063 25.18 25.25 -0.76
CA VAL A 1063 24.00 25.96 -1.24
C VAL A 1063 24.40 27.37 -1.64
N ASN A 1064 24.35 27.65 -2.93
CA ASN A 1064 24.66 28.95 -3.50
C ASN A 1064 23.50 29.94 -3.37
N THR A 1065 23.81 31.22 -3.48
CA THR A 1065 22.79 32.30 -3.44
C THR A 1065 21.86 32.37 -4.66
N ASP A 1066 22.17 31.59 -5.70
CA ASP A 1066 21.30 31.36 -6.87
C ASP A 1066 20.52 30.03 -6.75
N GLY A 1067 20.52 29.45 -5.55
CA GLY A 1067 19.95 28.17 -5.18
C GLY A 1067 20.60 26.96 -5.82
N THR A 1068 21.67 27.09 -6.61
CA THR A 1068 22.39 25.90 -7.10
C THR A 1068 23.07 25.18 -5.94
N VAL A 1069 22.99 23.86 -5.91
CA VAL A 1069 23.61 23.00 -4.89
C VAL A 1069 24.80 22.30 -5.52
N GLN A 1070 26.02 22.65 -5.08
CA GLN A 1070 27.23 21.93 -5.45
C GLN A 1070 27.56 20.92 -4.35
N TYR A 1071 27.95 19.70 -4.69
CA TYR A 1071 28.31 18.69 -3.70
C TYR A 1071 29.59 17.94 -4.06
N THR A 1072 30.31 17.48 -3.04
CA THR A 1072 31.51 16.64 -3.18
C THR A 1072 31.47 15.52 -2.14
N VAL A 1073 32.12 14.40 -2.44
CA VAL A 1073 32.22 13.23 -1.56
C VAL A 1073 33.69 13.06 -1.20
N GLU A 1074 34.02 13.35 0.04
CA GLU A 1074 35.38 13.45 0.52
C GLU A 1074 35.81 12.14 1.21
N PRO A 1075 36.65 11.31 0.58
CA PRO A 1075 37.09 10.06 1.18
C PRO A 1075 38.11 10.30 2.31
N LEU A 1076 38.04 9.47 3.35
CA LEU A 1076 39.02 9.44 4.43
C LEU A 1076 40.13 8.44 4.09
N LEU A 1077 41.26 8.94 3.56
CA LEU A 1077 42.32 8.09 3.00
C LEU A 1077 43.56 7.95 3.90
N GLN A 1078 44.22 6.79 3.79
CA GLN A 1078 45.58 6.58 4.27
C GLN A 1078 46.62 6.99 3.23
N SER A 1079 46.42 6.58 1.98
CA SER A 1079 47.36 6.85 0.88
C SER A 1079 46.71 6.77 -0.50
N ILE A 1080 47.34 7.44 -1.48
CA ILE A 1080 47.06 7.28 -2.91
C ILE A 1080 48.35 6.87 -3.63
N GLU A 1081 48.22 5.99 -4.61
CA GLU A 1081 49.29 5.59 -5.53
C GLU A 1081 48.78 5.63 -6.98
N VAL A 1082 49.54 6.25 -7.88
CA VAL A 1082 49.26 6.19 -9.33
C VAL A 1082 49.58 4.78 -9.84
N ASP A 1083 48.63 4.14 -10.50
CA ASP A 1083 48.79 2.83 -11.08
C ASP A 1083 49.56 2.93 -12.41
N GLN A 1084 50.66 2.18 -12.52
CA GLN A 1084 51.50 2.08 -13.70
C GLN A 1084 51.36 0.71 -14.40
N GLY A 1085 50.44 -0.14 -13.94
CA GLY A 1085 50.33 -1.55 -14.33
C GLY A 1085 51.56 -2.38 -13.92
N ASP A 1086 51.84 -3.46 -14.67
CA ASP A 1086 53.02 -4.35 -14.47
C ASP A 1086 54.39 -3.65 -14.65
N LYS A 1087 54.40 -2.34 -14.92
CA LYS A 1087 55.55 -1.57 -15.38
C LYS A 1087 56.24 -0.77 -14.29
N GLN A 1088 56.02 -1.06 -13.00
CA GLN A 1088 56.73 -0.43 -11.88
C GLN A 1088 58.26 -0.51 -12.10
N GLY A 1089 58.83 0.60 -12.55
CA GLY A 1089 60.27 0.76 -12.67
C GLY A 1089 60.87 0.85 -11.28
N VAL A 1090 61.50 -0.23 -10.81
CA VAL A 1090 62.29 -0.18 -9.58
C VAL A 1090 63.67 0.37 -9.92
N VAL A 1091 63.97 1.60 -9.51
CA VAL A 1091 65.34 2.14 -9.51
C VAL A 1091 65.83 2.11 -8.06
N ASP A 1092 66.93 1.40 -7.81
CA ASP A 1092 67.56 1.26 -6.48
C ASP A 1092 66.63 0.75 -5.34
N GLY A 1093 65.66 -0.10 -5.66
CA GLY A 1093 64.77 -0.71 -4.66
C GLY A 1093 63.61 0.16 -4.22
N ARG A 1094 63.30 1.25 -4.95
CA ARG A 1094 62.10 2.08 -4.79
C ARG A 1094 61.31 2.12 -6.10
N SER A 1095 59.99 2.03 -6.01
CA SER A 1095 59.10 2.35 -7.14
C SER A 1095 59.41 3.78 -7.59
N THR A 1096 59.52 4.00 -8.91
CA THR A 1096 59.75 5.34 -9.45
C THR A 1096 58.43 5.95 -9.88
N ASN A 1097 58.16 7.17 -9.43
CA ASN A 1097 57.03 7.99 -9.88
C ASN A 1097 57.32 8.58 -11.27
N VAL A 1098 57.91 7.81 -12.18
CA VAL A 1098 58.32 8.27 -13.52
C VAL A 1098 57.80 7.27 -14.54
N ASP A 1099 57.05 7.76 -15.51
CA ASP A 1099 56.67 6.97 -16.67
C ASP A 1099 57.91 6.72 -17.54
N THR A 1100 58.28 5.45 -17.67
CA THR A 1100 59.49 5.03 -18.37
C THR A 1100 59.33 4.96 -19.88
N GLU A 1101 58.11 5.14 -20.41
CA GLU A 1101 57.80 5.15 -21.86
C GLU A 1101 57.41 6.56 -22.33
N PRO A 1102 58.31 7.30 -23.02
CA PRO A 1102 58.01 8.66 -23.48
C PRO A 1102 56.83 8.70 -24.46
N LEU A 1103 55.94 9.68 -24.29
CA LEU A 1103 54.86 9.99 -25.23
C LEU A 1103 55.40 10.78 -26.42
N GLN A 1104 54.82 10.60 -27.60
CA GLN A 1104 55.03 11.51 -28.74
C GLN A 1104 53.98 12.64 -28.70
N ILE A 1105 54.30 13.79 -29.31
CA ILE A 1105 53.32 14.85 -29.48
C ILE A 1105 52.13 14.32 -30.30
N GLY A 1106 50.92 14.44 -29.76
CA GLY A 1106 49.68 13.91 -30.33
C GLY A 1106 49.24 12.56 -29.74
N ASP A 1107 50.09 11.89 -28.93
CA ASP A 1107 49.68 10.69 -28.20
C ASP A 1107 48.70 11.06 -27.07
N SER A 1108 47.79 10.13 -26.77
CA SER A 1108 46.95 10.15 -25.57
C SER A 1108 47.22 8.90 -24.73
N ARG A 1109 47.24 9.05 -23.40
CA ARG A 1109 47.39 7.95 -22.42
C ARG A 1109 46.59 8.27 -21.17
N THR A 1110 45.76 7.33 -20.73
CA THR A 1110 45.03 7.43 -19.46
C THR A 1110 45.88 6.86 -18.33
N TYR A 1111 45.98 7.61 -17.23
CA TYR A 1111 46.53 7.12 -15.96
C TYR A 1111 45.38 6.86 -14.99
N SER A 1112 45.52 5.80 -14.20
CA SER A 1112 44.61 5.48 -13.09
C SER A 1112 45.36 5.59 -11.75
N ALA A 1113 44.63 5.61 -10.65
CA ALA A 1113 45.20 5.58 -9.32
C ALA A 1113 44.40 4.65 -8.41
N THR A 1114 45.06 4.14 -7.37
CA THR A 1114 44.43 3.38 -6.30
C THR A 1114 44.64 4.10 -4.97
N ALA A 1115 43.60 4.11 -4.14
CA ALA A 1115 43.65 4.63 -2.78
C ALA A 1115 43.50 3.50 -1.78
N LEU A 1116 44.15 3.67 -0.63
CA LEU A 1116 43.88 2.91 0.58
C LEU A 1116 43.09 3.80 1.51
N ASN A 1117 41.89 3.37 1.87
CA ASN A 1117 41.00 4.09 2.78
C ASN A 1117 41.51 4.00 4.24
N THR A 1118 40.94 4.76 5.16
CA THR A 1118 41.19 4.58 6.60
C THR A 1118 40.61 3.25 7.10
N ALA A 1119 40.96 2.83 8.31
CA ALA A 1119 40.29 1.69 8.96
C ALA A 1119 39.08 2.22 9.74
N GLY A 1120 38.00 1.45 9.81
CA GLY A 1120 36.92 1.66 10.78
C GLY A 1120 37.07 0.80 12.03
N GLU A 1121 36.08 0.89 12.92
CA GLU A 1121 35.95 -0.01 14.07
C GLU A 1121 35.71 -1.45 13.57
N GLY A 1122 36.49 -2.41 14.06
CA GLY A 1122 36.30 -3.82 13.71
C GLY A 1122 36.93 -4.27 12.38
N ASP A 1123 37.54 -3.36 11.62
CA ASP A 1123 38.25 -3.70 10.38
C ASP A 1123 39.56 -4.47 10.63
N ASN A 1124 39.71 -5.58 9.92
CA ASN A 1124 40.98 -6.32 9.89
C ASN A 1124 41.94 -5.80 8.79
N ALA A 1125 41.42 -5.12 7.77
CA ALA A 1125 42.19 -4.49 6.69
C ALA A 1125 41.35 -3.37 6.03
N PRO A 1126 41.91 -2.15 5.85
CA PRO A 1126 41.20 -1.05 5.20
C PRO A 1126 40.82 -1.36 3.74
N PRO A 1127 39.69 -0.84 3.23
CA PRO A 1127 39.32 -0.96 1.83
C PRO A 1127 40.38 -0.35 0.90
N GLN A 1128 40.73 -1.07 -0.17
CA GLN A 1128 41.51 -0.56 -1.29
C GLN A 1128 40.59 -0.36 -2.48
N MET A 1129 40.74 0.77 -3.18
CA MET A 1129 39.76 1.23 -4.16
C MET A 1129 40.40 2.00 -5.31
N PRO A 1130 39.83 1.96 -6.53
CA PRO A 1130 40.22 2.90 -7.58
C PRO A 1130 39.89 4.33 -7.13
N VAL A 1131 40.75 5.29 -7.50
CA VAL A 1131 40.42 6.72 -7.39
C VAL A 1131 39.60 7.09 -8.61
N ALA A 1132 38.28 6.96 -8.46
CA ALA A 1132 37.26 7.27 -9.45
C ALA A 1132 35.97 7.62 -8.69
N ASP A 1133 34.97 8.13 -9.40
CA ASP A 1133 33.65 8.40 -8.84
C ASP A 1133 33.12 7.15 -8.09
N PRO A 1134 32.57 7.32 -6.88
CA PRO A 1134 32.12 8.57 -6.26
C PRO A 1134 33.21 9.31 -5.46
N LEU A 1135 34.47 8.88 -5.47
CA LEU A 1135 35.51 9.55 -4.69
C LEU A 1135 35.88 10.83 -5.41
N SER A 1136 35.63 11.99 -4.80
CA SER A 1136 36.02 13.25 -5.42
C SER A 1136 37.54 13.31 -5.63
N HIS A 1137 37.96 13.63 -6.86
CA HIS A 1137 39.33 13.55 -7.28
C HIS A 1137 39.66 14.51 -8.43
N VAL A 1138 40.86 15.10 -8.42
CA VAL A 1138 41.31 15.99 -9.49
C VAL A 1138 42.66 15.56 -10.04
N TRP A 1139 42.70 15.35 -11.35
CA TRP A 1139 43.93 15.26 -12.12
C TRP A 1139 44.41 16.64 -12.56
N ALA A 1140 45.72 16.88 -12.51
CA ALA A 1140 46.33 18.13 -12.97
C ALA A 1140 47.70 17.90 -13.59
N SER A 1141 48.08 18.80 -14.50
CA SER A 1141 49.41 18.84 -15.11
C SER A 1141 50.19 20.05 -14.60
N SER A 1142 51.44 19.82 -14.22
CA SER A 1142 52.35 20.91 -13.84
C SER A 1142 52.76 21.81 -15.03
N ASP A 1143 52.60 21.34 -16.28
CA ASP A 1143 52.84 22.12 -17.49
C ASP A 1143 51.90 21.69 -18.64
N GLU A 1144 50.77 22.37 -18.77
CA GLU A 1144 49.78 22.14 -19.84
C GLU A 1144 50.32 22.44 -21.26
N SER A 1145 51.46 23.13 -21.38
CA SER A 1145 52.10 23.31 -22.69
C SER A 1145 52.86 22.06 -23.15
N VAL A 1146 53.10 21.10 -22.24
CA VAL A 1146 53.71 19.79 -22.51
C VAL A 1146 52.63 18.72 -22.60
N ALA A 1147 51.75 18.64 -21.60
CA ALA A 1147 50.66 17.68 -21.56
C ALA A 1147 49.42 18.25 -20.87
N VAL A 1148 48.26 18.14 -21.52
CA VAL A 1148 46.95 18.49 -20.96
C VAL A 1148 46.37 17.22 -20.35
N VAL A 1149 45.75 17.31 -19.18
CA VAL A 1149 45.08 16.17 -18.55
C VAL A 1149 43.61 16.50 -18.33
N ASP A 1150 42.74 15.54 -18.65
CA ASP A 1150 41.34 15.61 -18.26
C ASP A 1150 41.22 15.47 -16.75
N ARG A 1151 40.59 16.45 -16.09
CA ARG A 1151 40.58 16.58 -14.63
C ARG A 1151 39.91 15.40 -13.92
N VAL A 1152 39.05 14.65 -14.61
CA VAL A 1152 38.26 13.55 -14.03
C VAL A 1152 38.83 12.20 -14.48
N THR A 1153 38.88 11.95 -15.78
CA THR A 1153 39.23 10.64 -16.33
C THR A 1153 40.72 10.31 -16.24
N GLY A 1154 41.59 11.29 -15.99
CA GLY A 1154 43.03 11.10 -16.02
C GLY A 1154 43.60 10.85 -17.42
N GLU A 1155 42.82 11.13 -18.48
CA GLU A 1155 43.31 11.08 -19.87
C GLU A 1155 44.31 12.21 -20.11
N VAL A 1156 45.57 11.85 -20.37
CA VAL A 1156 46.65 12.80 -20.66
C VAL A 1156 46.91 12.86 -22.16
N GLN A 1157 46.75 14.04 -22.73
CA GLN A 1157 47.11 14.35 -24.11
C GLN A 1157 48.46 15.09 -24.18
N ALA A 1158 49.42 14.49 -24.87
CA ALA A 1158 50.73 15.09 -25.10
C ALA A 1158 50.67 16.17 -26.21
N VAL A 1159 50.90 17.44 -25.86
CA VAL A 1159 50.74 18.59 -26.76
C VAL A 1159 52.04 19.32 -27.10
N GLY A 1160 53.11 19.10 -26.33
CA GLY A 1160 54.42 19.72 -26.56
C GLY A 1160 55.56 18.89 -25.98
N ALA A 1161 56.75 18.98 -26.59
CA ALA A 1161 57.92 18.26 -26.10
C ALA A 1161 58.44 18.88 -24.78
N GLY A 1162 58.69 18.04 -23.78
CA GLY A 1162 59.13 18.47 -22.46
C GLY A 1162 58.94 17.38 -21.40
N GLU A 1163 59.11 17.77 -20.14
CA GLU A 1163 58.77 16.95 -18.98
C GLU A 1163 57.61 17.62 -18.26
N ALA A 1164 56.63 16.83 -17.82
CA ALA A 1164 55.52 17.31 -17.00
C ALA A 1164 55.28 16.31 -15.87
N THR A 1165 54.98 16.78 -14.68
CA THR A 1165 54.41 15.98 -13.60
C THR A 1165 52.89 16.02 -13.70
N ILE A 1166 52.27 14.85 -13.76
CA ILE A 1166 50.82 14.64 -13.64
C ILE A 1166 50.51 14.27 -12.20
N THR A 1167 49.59 14.99 -11.55
CA THR A 1167 49.19 14.77 -10.17
C THR A 1167 47.73 14.34 -10.09
N ILE A 1168 47.42 13.47 -9.13
CA ILE A 1168 46.05 13.13 -8.72
C ILE A 1168 45.88 13.45 -7.25
N THR A 1169 44.84 14.21 -6.93
CA THR A 1169 44.50 14.59 -5.55
C THR A 1169 43.12 14.04 -5.21
N SER A 1170 42.99 13.33 -4.09
CA SER A 1170 41.70 12.90 -3.54
C SER A 1170 41.80 12.81 -2.01
N GLY A 1171 40.73 13.12 -1.28
CA GLY A 1171 40.74 13.10 0.19
C GLY A 1171 41.83 13.96 0.84
N GLY A 1172 42.33 14.99 0.14
CA GLY A 1172 43.45 15.84 0.59
C GLY A 1172 44.84 15.21 0.46
N ILE A 1173 44.96 14.01 -0.10
CA ILE A 1173 46.23 13.34 -0.40
C ILE A 1173 46.55 13.52 -1.89
N THR A 1174 47.82 13.76 -2.22
CA THR A 1174 48.27 13.89 -3.62
C THR A 1174 49.30 12.82 -3.96
N ALA A 1175 49.07 12.11 -5.08
CA ALA A 1175 50.06 11.26 -5.73
C ALA A 1175 50.48 11.87 -7.08
N GLN A 1176 51.63 11.46 -7.60
CA GLN A 1176 52.18 12.06 -8.83
C GLN A 1176 52.93 11.05 -9.69
N ILE A 1177 52.98 11.31 -10.99
CA ILE A 1177 53.81 10.63 -11.97
C ILE A 1177 54.45 11.65 -12.93
N ASP A 1178 55.77 11.57 -13.09
CA ASP A 1178 56.53 12.37 -14.03
C ASP A 1178 56.49 11.71 -15.42
N ILE A 1179 56.11 12.45 -16.44
CA ILE A 1179 56.04 11.99 -17.83
C ILE A 1179 57.02 12.77 -18.71
N VAL A 1180 57.45 12.14 -19.79
CA VAL A 1180 58.32 12.77 -20.79
C VAL A 1180 57.62 12.73 -22.14
N VAL A 1181 57.45 13.90 -22.77
CA VAL A 1181 56.98 14.01 -24.15
C VAL A 1181 58.17 14.28 -25.07
N ALA A 1182 58.45 13.33 -25.95
CA ALA A 1182 59.54 13.42 -26.90
C ALA A 1182 59.19 14.34 -28.07
N GLN A 1183 60.20 15.07 -28.56
CA GLN A 1183 60.10 15.83 -29.80
C GLN A 1183 60.17 14.86 -30.99
N ASP A 1184 59.28 15.03 -31.98
CA ASP A 1184 59.26 14.24 -33.22
C ASP A 1184 60.69 14.01 -33.76
N ALA A 1185 61.03 12.75 -34.02
CA ALA A 1185 62.24 12.46 -34.77
C ALA A 1185 62.11 13.06 -36.19
N PRO A 1186 63.12 13.78 -36.71
CA PRO A 1186 63.04 14.31 -38.07
C PRO A 1186 62.83 13.14 -39.05
N THR A 1187 61.83 13.29 -39.91
CA THR A 1187 61.49 12.35 -40.98
C THR A 1187 62.78 11.94 -41.72
N PRO A 1188 63.09 10.64 -41.88
CA PRO A 1188 64.27 10.25 -42.65
C PRO A 1188 64.10 10.71 -44.09
N GLU A 1189 65.13 11.39 -44.63
CA GLU A 1189 65.19 11.80 -46.04
C GLU A 1189 64.89 10.60 -46.97
N PRO A 1190 64.17 10.81 -48.09
CA PRO A 1190 63.88 9.75 -49.04
C PRO A 1190 65.20 9.19 -49.58
N THR A 1191 65.43 7.90 -49.33
CA THR A 1191 66.59 7.19 -49.89
C THR A 1191 66.37 7.00 -51.40
N PRO A 1192 67.37 7.31 -52.26
CA PRO A 1192 67.21 7.25 -53.71
C PRO A 1192 67.05 5.82 -54.23
N GLU A 1193 66.18 5.65 -55.24
CA GLU A 1193 65.92 4.39 -55.94
C GLU A 1193 67.21 3.70 -56.42
N PRO A 1194 67.37 2.38 -56.19
CA PRO A 1194 68.51 1.63 -56.67
C PRO A 1194 68.35 1.26 -58.16
N THR A 1195 69.32 1.72 -58.95
CA THR A 1195 69.49 1.32 -60.36
C THR A 1195 70.02 -0.13 -60.42
N GLU A 1196 69.28 -1.01 -61.09
CA GLU A 1196 69.69 -2.39 -61.39
C GLU A 1196 71.01 -2.46 -62.19
N PRO A 1197 71.73 -3.58 -62.07
CA PRO A 1197 72.16 -4.26 -63.28
C PRO A 1197 71.89 -5.77 -63.26
N ALA A 1198 71.02 -6.17 -64.19
CA ALA A 1198 71.17 -7.18 -65.25
C ALA A 1198 71.67 -8.62 -64.95
N PRO A 1199 71.13 -9.62 -65.67
CA PRO A 1199 70.80 -10.93 -65.10
C PRO A 1199 71.62 -12.09 -65.69
N SER A 1200 71.64 -13.21 -64.97
CA SER A 1200 71.96 -14.53 -65.52
C SER A 1200 71.13 -15.64 -64.85
N GLU A 1201 69.91 -15.83 -65.38
CA GLU A 1201 69.33 -17.05 -65.98
C GLU A 1201 69.51 -18.47 -65.35
N PRO A 1202 68.56 -19.43 -65.56
CA PRO A 1202 67.43 -19.65 -64.64
C PRO A 1202 67.15 -21.14 -64.30
N ALA A 1203 66.25 -21.38 -63.35
CA ALA A 1203 65.45 -22.60 -63.19
C ALA A 1203 64.03 -22.24 -62.67
N PRO A 1204 62.96 -22.98 -63.00
CA PRO A 1204 61.72 -22.37 -63.52
C PRO A 1204 60.45 -22.45 -62.63
N SER A 1205 59.61 -21.39 -62.74
CA SER A 1205 58.11 -21.24 -62.79
C SER A 1205 57.21 -22.32 -62.16
N GLU A 1206 56.05 -22.11 -61.50
CA GLU A 1206 54.99 -21.08 -61.34
C GLU A 1206 53.88 -21.78 -60.46
N PRO A 1207 52.69 -21.22 -60.17
CA PRO A 1207 52.30 -20.04 -59.39
C PRO A 1207 51.37 -20.39 -58.20
N ALA A 1208 50.96 -19.40 -57.39
CA ALA A 1208 49.74 -19.49 -56.56
C ALA A 1208 48.48 -19.27 -57.44
N PRO A 1209 47.28 -19.69 -57.00
CA PRO A 1209 46.44 -18.70 -56.30
C PRO A 1209 45.51 -19.26 -55.20
N SER A 1210 45.16 -18.36 -54.26
CA SER A 1210 43.90 -18.13 -53.51
C SER A 1210 42.91 -19.27 -53.16
N GLU A 1211 42.52 -19.28 -51.87
CA GLU A 1211 41.14 -19.29 -51.29
C GLU A 1211 41.05 -20.17 -50.01
N PRO A 1212 40.31 -19.74 -48.96
CA PRO A 1212 39.74 -20.69 -48.01
C PRO A 1212 38.22 -20.49 -47.80
N ALA A 1213 37.45 -21.58 -47.93
CA ALA A 1213 36.14 -21.91 -47.31
C ALA A 1213 35.42 -22.97 -48.17
N PRO A 1214 34.34 -23.65 -47.72
CA PRO A 1214 33.96 -24.12 -46.37
C PRO A 1214 33.54 -25.62 -46.38
N SER A 1215 33.33 -26.24 -45.21
CA SER A 1215 32.24 -27.22 -45.02
C SER A 1215 32.06 -27.63 -43.55
N GLU A 1216 30.79 -27.67 -43.14
CA GLU A 1216 30.14 -27.98 -41.86
C GLU A 1216 30.50 -29.32 -41.17
N PRO A 1217 30.14 -29.48 -39.88
CA PRO A 1217 29.87 -30.80 -39.30
C PRO A 1217 28.50 -30.90 -38.59
N VAL A 1218 27.94 -32.12 -38.58
CA VAL A 1218 26.89 -32.63 -37.67
C VAL A 1218 27.23 -34.11 -37.34
N PRO A 1219 26.60 -34.79 -36.35
CA PRO A 1219 27.00 -34.88 -34.94
C PRO A 1219 27.22 -36.35 -34.47
N THR A 1220 27.64 -36.61 -33.23
CA THR A 1220 26.99 -37.58 -32.28
C THR A 1220 27.70 -37.69 -30.91
N GLU A 1221 26.87 -37.99 -29.90
CA GLU A 1221 27.01 -38.18 -28.43
C GLU A 1221 28.24 -38.91 -27.86
N PRO A 1222 28.44 -38.90 -26.52
CA PRO A 1222 28.12 -40.13 -25.76
C PRO A 1222 27.63 -39.95 -24.29
N ALA A 1223 27.06 -41.05 -23.76
CA ALA A 1223 26.85 -41.36 -22.34
C ALA A 1223 27.87 -42.46 -21.86
N PRO A 1224 27.78 -43.07 -20.64
CA PRO A 1224 28.66 -42.83 -19.48
C PRO A 1224 29.44 -44.08 -18.99
N SER A 1225 30.31 -43.94 -17.98
CA SER A 1225 30.81 -45.11 -17.18
C SER A 1225 31.55 -44.75 -15.87
N GLU A 1226 31.08 -45.28 -14.73
CA GLU A 1226 31.87 -45.68 -13.53
C GLU A 1226 32.50 -47.11 -13.74
N PRO A 1227 33.20 -47.84 -12.81
CA PRO A 1227 33.56 -47.62 -11.39
C PRO A 1227 35.00 -48.07 -10.91
N THR A 1228 35.21 -47.93 -9.59
CA THR A 1228 36.22 -48.34 -8.56
C THR A 1228 37.16 -49.56 -8.77
N PRO A 1229 38.28 -49.76 -8.00
CA PRO A 1229 38.23 -50.32 -6.63
C PRO A 1229 39.33 -49.94 -5.58
N THR A 1230 39.01 -50.33 -4.34
CA THR A 1230 39.56 -50.30 -2.97
C THR A 1230 41.01 -50.77 -2.71
N MET A 1231 41.63 -50.35 -1.57
CA MET A 1231 42.30 -51.22 -0.55
C MET A 1231 42.71 -50.46 0.75
N THR A 1232 42.36 -51.01 1.91
CA THR A 1232 42.90 -50.71 3.28
C THR A 1232 43.95 -51.79 3.66
N PRO A 1233 44.85 -51.61 4.66
CA PRO A 1233 44.50 -52.02 6.04
C PRO A 1233 45.27 -51.35 7.24
N THR A 1234 44.68 -51.54 8.44
CA THR A 1234 45.28 -51.82 9.78
C THR A 1234 45.74 -50.72 10.77
N GLN A 1235 45.14 -50.83 11.97
CA GLN A 1235 45.46 -50.31 13.31
C GLN A 1235 46.64 -51.09 13.97
N PRO A 1236 47.29 -50.66 15.10
CA PRO A 1236 46.68 -50.82 16.44
C PRO A 1236 47.12 -49.85 17.60
N GLU A 1237 46.38 -49.98 18.72
CA GLU A 1237 46.75 -49.83 20.17
C GLU A 1237 46.68 -48.48 20.96
N ARG A 1238 45.95 -48.56 22.10
CA ARG A 1238 45.77 -47.67 23.28
C ARG A 1238 46.90 -47.92 24.33
N PRO A 1239 47.15 -47.13 25.43
CA PRO A 1239 46.15 -46.65 26.44
C PRO A 1239 46.46 -45.37 27.28
N GLY A 1240 45.49 -44.91 28.09
CA GLY A 1240 45.78 -44.23 29.38
C GLY A 1240 44.93 -43.00 29.75
N LEU A 1241 43.95 -43.20 30.64
CA LEU A 1241 43.23 -42.21 31.46
C LEU A 1241 44.00 -41.98 32.81
N PRO A 1242 43.77 -40.92 33.62
CA PRO A 1242 42.56 -40.83 34.45
C PRO A 1242 41.99 -39.43 34.80
N ASP A 1243 40.72 -39.48 35.21
CA ASP A 1243 39.89 -38.53 35.97
C ASP A 1243 40.54 -37.92 37.23
N THR A 1244 40.04 -36.74 37.67
CA THR A 1244 39.22 -36.58 38.89
C THR A 1244 38.89 -35.11 39.20
N GLY A 1245 37.62 -34.82 39.55
CA GLY A 1245 37.25 -33.65 40.37
C GLY A 1245 35.82 -33.13 40.22
N ALA A 1246 34.92 -33.50 41.14
CA ALA A 1246 33.48 -33.24 41.13
C ALA A 1246 33.02 -32.01 41.97
N VAL A 1247 31.94 -31.31 41.52
CA VAL A 1247 30.63 -30.96 42.17
C VAL A 1247 30.68 -30.34 43.60
N PRO A 1248 29.92 -29.27 43.98
CA PRO A 1248 28.44 -29.27 43.88
C PRO A 1248 27.64 -27.98 43.62
N ALA A 1249 26.39 -28.27 43.26
CA ALA A 1249 25.17 -27.48 43.21
C ALA A 1249 24.97 -26.38 44.26
N ALA A 1250 24.34 -25.29 43.83
CA ALA A 1250 23.52 -24.43 44.66
C ALA A 1250 22.21 -24.10 43.92
N ALA A 1251 21.10 -24.41 44.59
CA ALA A 1251 19.73 -24.12 44.18
C ALA A 1251 19.34 -22.69 44.57
N VAL A 1252 18.64 -21.96 43.71
CA VAL A 1252 17.77 -20.83 44.12
C VAL A 1252 16.50 -20.78 43.27
N ILE A 1253 15.43 -21.34 43.87
CA ILE A 1253 14.06 -20.83 43.99
C ILE A 1253 13.35 -20.30 42.73
N ILE A 1254 12.42 -21.13 42.27
CA ILE A 1254 11.21 -20.78 41.51
C ILE A 1254 10.29 -19.93 42.39
N GLY A 1255 9.91 -18.74 41.90
CA GLY A 1255 8.87 -17.91 42.50
C GLY A 1255 7.96 -17.35 41.40
N GLY A 1256 6.87 -18.07 41.13
CA GLY A 1256 5.78 -17.58 40.28
C GLY A 1256 5.02 -16.42 40.95
N GLY A 1257 4.61 -15.46 40.13
CA GLY A 1257 3.73 -14.36 40.51
C GLY A 1257 2.76 -14.07 39.39
N ALA A 1258 1.61 -14.75 39.41
CA ALA A 1258 0.45 -14.40 38.63
C ALA A 1258 -0.18 -13.11 39.19
N ALA A 1259 -0.53 -12.17 38.31
CA ALA A 1259 -1.38 -11.02 38.64
C ALA A 1259 -2.58 -10.99 37.68
N ALA A 1260 -3.67 -11.64 38.10
CA ALA A 1260 -5.01 -11.39 37.61
C ALA A 1260 -5.71 -10.44 38.59
N VAL A 1261 -6.31 -9.35 38.10
CA VAL A 1261 -7.33 -8.60 38.85
C VAL A 1261 -8.49 -8.22 37.92
N ALA A 1262 -9.60 -8.92 38.11
CA ALA A 1262 -10.92 -8.56 37.62
C ALA A 1262 -11.54 -7.44 38.48
N THR A 1263 -12.29 -6.53 37.86
CA THR A 1263 -13.07 -5.49 38.55
C THR A 1263 -14.57 -5.78 38.37
N ALA A 1264 -15.26 -6.23 39.43
CA ALA A 1264 -16.72 -6.20 39.51
C ALA A 1264 -17.17 -5.81 40.93
N ALA A 1265 -18.07 -4.82 40.99
CA ALA A 1265 -18.50 -4.10 42.18
C ALA A 1265 -19.58 -4.84 43.01
N VAL A 1266 -19.43 -4.85 44.35
CA VAL A 1266 -20.56 -5.03 45.29
C VAL A 1266 -20.44 -4.09 46.49
N ILE A 1267 -21.49 -3.28 46.69
CA ILE A 1267 -21.70 -2.31 47.77
C ILE A 1267 -22.26 -3.01 49.02
N ARG A 1268 -21.61 -2.86 50.20
CA ARG A 1268 -22.31 -2.55 51.50
C ARG A 1268 -21.36 -2.21 52.67
N ARG A 1269 -21.06 -0.90 52.76
CA ARG A 1269 -21.04 -0.03 53.96
C ARG A 1269 -20.57 -0.70 55.27
N ARG A 1270 -19.26 -0.72 55.59
CA ARG A 1270 -18.70 -1.55 56.70
C ARG A 1270 -19.13 -3.01 56.48
N ARG A 1271 -18.41 -3.84 55.73
CA ARG A 1271 -16.97 -3.95 55.54
C ARG A 1271 -16.38 -2.94 54.53
N ARG A 1272 -15.21 -2.42 54.89
CA ARG A 1272 -14.22 -1.85 53.97
C ARG A 1272 -13.21 -2.98 53.75
N GLN A 1273 -13.42 -3.78 52.72
CA GLN A 1273 -12.46 -4.70 52.11
C GLN A 1273 -12.81 -4.73 50.64
#